data_AF-A0ABD0LLI3-F1
#
_entry.id   AF-A0ABD0LLI3-F1
#
_cell.length_a   1.000
_cell.length_b   1.000
_cell.length_c   1.000
_cell.angle_alpha   90.00
_cell.angle_beta   90.00
_cell.angle_gamma   90.00
#
_symmetry.space_group_name_H-M   'P 1'
#
loop_
_entity.id
_entity.type
_entity.pdbx_description
1 polymer ?
#
loop_
_entity_poly.entity_id
_entity_poly.type
_entity_poly.pdbx_seq_one_letter_code
_entity_poly.pdbx_strand_id
1 'polypeptide(L)'
;MCVYPRAGLGFGILSSLTPAVGLYSTFFPILVYLIFGTSPHVSMGTNAVIAILTANLVDRESDAHQLSLGANNTLTEDELLAYKIGISMAACFVGGLILMGMGIFRLGFLTNFLAKSFIGGFTFSAAVHITTSQIVKMLHVRIPGRSGLGKLVLTYIDIFKNITTCNPADIIVGLICMAVLLAVKIGINERYKAKMKVPVPIELIVVILSTLISHFAKLHDKFGIGIVGYVPTGIPPPSLPPMDALPRVATDAFVIAILCFALTISLGKLCSKIHGNKMDDNQELIAYGLCHFIGSFFQNFPSCTAPPRTMMQSSLGAKSTLNGVSSAVFILLVLLVAGQLFVSLPIAMLAAMIIVAMKDLLLQIRNLRSLWHVNKPDFFIWLLTAVASVFGDLDIGLLVGVVFSMVTVLVVSQLADGKLLGRAESEDVVMDTQRKGIRTLYFASQERFKRQLYTLVFDPTKLPAKEMAIKVPVSDSSSTDSAKAPPETAGLTSENEDKGVNGIHHVILDCSALTYIDVAGIDMLSTVMKQFSRVGVDVFLAAVPSATLATLNRAGFFDTCSKDKVFYTVFDALTKAREAGIIESDLHTVHGPEEETYARKSTRESYNMEGGLTSTSLSVLLITVSLITTTTTAAAHPCARTCGEQERPMRCEYNFTVEWYRTLSKACWNCPFIESDCLLPQCVSGDGKFRNILTVNRQMPGPMIEVCANDHVTVWVTNQLSDGATTSMHWHGMHQRGTPYMDGAAHITQCPIQPLETFRYDFVAWPPGTHWYHSHSGLQMGDGLAGALIVKQPETADPNSALYDEDREEHVMLIGDWMPETSHDRFMKLMHDAYTITAMSALINGRASIFEVENVRNTSGSPLTHARTPVSTFVVEGGRRYRFRIISISQKCPFRVFFDNHAMQIIATDGMPVSPVTVDSVMIGPGERYDIVISTDHRVDNYWIRAVGLRDCWYTDGTVTAILKYQGALAGYPDGDPLVYVNGTMFGPLPDSTRPVYYGDGHPTLSLGQLNSTQDVTVNLTDQPPDVKHYIVMSFLNNDNSVFNNAEHYNVKSLPRYRSHFTPTMNNPEDVKDEWFCNQTTMNHTSCELDLCKCTHRLNIKTGQMVELVLADIFGAGAGHPMHLHGYSFHVLALEPYKEPFTLEHIQEMDRQGMMSRKLINPPLKDTIYIPNKHYAIIRFRADNPGIWLFHCHIETHLAQGKAMVIQDGDYAEFPPLPEEFPRCGGFVRGNARRTACSPSTNGAAMSMSGSFVLSLVLFLWGIFVRVVCF
;
A
#
# COMPACT_ATOMS: atom_id res chain seq x y z
N MET A 1 41.12 3.74 9.68
CA MET A 1 42.56 3.68 9.99
C MET A 1 42.93 4.57 11.19
N CYS A 2 42.92 5.90 11.07
CA CYS A 2 43.56 6.78 12.07
C CYS A 2 42.90 6.83 13.46
N VAL A 3 41.67 6.33 13.62
CA VAL A 3 40.89 6.36 14.87
C VAL A 3 41.24 5.20 15.81
N TYR A 4 41.77 4.09 15.27
CA TYR A 4 41.96 2.84 16.01
C TYR A 4 42.98 2.91 17.16
N PRO A 5 44.21 3.45 16.95
CA PRO A 5 45.20 3.46 18.02
C PRO A 5 44.79 4.33 19.22
N ARG A 6 44.07 5.42 18.95
CA ARG A 6 43.63 6.39 19.96
C ARG A 6 42.59 5.81 20.91
N ALA A 7 41.59 5.11 20.36
CA ALA A 7 40.59 4.40 21.15
C ALA A 7 41.21 3.24 21.95
N GLY A 8 42.15 2.49 21.34
CA GLY A 8 42.88 1.42 22.03
C GLY A 8 43.62 1.91 23.27
N LEU A 9 44.46 2.95 23.12
CA LEU A 9 45.23 3.53 24.23
C LEU A 9 44.34 4.05 25.36
N GLY A 10 43.29 4.81 25.03
CA GLY A 10 42.40 5.40 26.02
C GLY A 10 41.57 4.37 26.80
N PHE A 11 41.14 3.29 26.14
CA PHE A 11 40.35 2.24 26.77
C PHE A 11 41.18 1.21 27.53
N GLY A 12 42.45 0.98 27.18
CA GLY A 12 43.36 0.18 28.02
C GLY A 12 43.56 0.81 29.40
N ILE A 13 43.75 2.14 29.46
CA ILE A 13 43.82 2.88 30.73
C ILE A 13 42.47 2.84 31.46
N LEU A 14 41.35 2.85 30.72
CA LEU A 14 40.02 2.77 31.32
C LEU A 14 39.72 1.39 31.94
N SER A 15 40.39 0.33 31.49
CA SER A 15 40.26 -1.02 32.05
C SER A 15 41.19 -1.30 33.23
N SER A 16 41.83 -0.28 33.81
CA SER A 16 42.87 -0.43 34.85
C SER A 16 44.06 -1.30 34.40
N LEU A 17 44.35 -1.33 33.08
CA LEU A 17 45.46 -2.05 32.45
C LEU A 17 46.39 -1.09 31.71
N THR A 18 47.47 -1.61 31.12
CA THR A 18 48.38 -0.80 30.33
C THR A 18 47.74 -0.31 29.01
N PRO A 19 48.18 0.84 28.47
CA PRO A 19 47.73 1.30 27.15
C PRO A 19 48.01 0.30 26.02
N ALA A 20 49.08 -0.49 26.15
CA ALA A 20 49.47 -1.51 25.17
C ALA A 20 48.44 -2.64 25.06
N VAL A 21 47.90 -3.10 26.20
CA VAL A 21 46.83 -4.11 26.24
C VAL A 21 45.58 -3.65 25.49
N GLY A 22 45.29 -2.34 25.49
CA GLY A 22 44.22 -1.76 24.66
C GLY A 22 44.49 -1.76 23.16
N LEU A 23 45.75 -1.66 22.74
CA LEU A 23 46.14 -1.82 21.34
C LEU A 23 46.06 -3.30 20.91
N TYR A 24 46.47 -4.24 21.75
CA TYR A 24 46.34 -5.68 21.50
C TYR A 24 44.88 -6.12 21.36
N SER A 25 44.03 -5.65 22.28
CA SER A 25 42.57 -5.87 22.29
C SER A 25 41.84 -5.18 21.13
N THR A 26 42.55 -4.38 20.34
CA THR A 26 42.05 -3.84 19.07
C THR A 26 42.61 -4.61 17.87
N PHE A 27 43.90 -4.98 17.89
CA PHE A 27 44.58 -5.63 16.78
C PHE A 27 44.08 -7.05 16.50
N PHE A 28 44.13 -7.96 17.48
CA PHE A 28 43.81 -9.38 17.27
C PHE A 28 42.33 -9.61 16.91
N PRO A 29 41.34 -8.96 17.55
CA PRO A 29 39.93 -9.14 17.19
C PRO A 29 39.61 -8.71 15.75
N ILE A 30 40.32 -7.71 15.19
CA ILE A 30 40.13 -7.32 13.79
C ILE A 30 40.56 -8.43 12.83
N LEU A 31 41.68 -9.10 13.11
CA LEU A 31 42.20 -10.18 12.28
C LEU A 31 41.26 -11.39 12.28
N VAL A 32 40.76 -11.77 13.45
CA VAL A 32 39.81 -12.88 13.58
C VAL A 32 38.47 -12.52 12.93
N TYR A 33 37.95 -11.32 13.19
CA TYR A 33 36.67 -10.86 12.62
C TYR A 33 36.71 -10.74 11.09
N LEU A 34 37.86 -10.45 10.50
CA LEU A 34 38.02 -10.41 9.05
C LEU A 34 37.70 -11.75 8.37
N ILE A 35 38.00 -12.86 9.04
CA ILE A 35 37.80 -14.22 8.51
C ILE A 35 36.37 -14.71 8.79
N PHE A 36 35.87 -14.49 10.01
CA PHE A 36 34.64 -15.12 10.50
C PHE A 36 33.41 -14.21 10.53
N GLY A 37 33.59 -12.88 10.49
CA GLY A 37 32.51 -11.90 10.55
C GLY A 37 31.74 -11.76 9.24
N THR A 38 30.43 -11.52 9.32
CA THR A 38 29.55 -11.39 8.15
C THR A 38 29.24 -9.93 7.80
N SER A 39 29.25 -9.03 8.78
CA SER A 39 28.91 -7.63 8.58
C SER A 39 30.14 -6.78 8.20
N PRO A 40 30.17 -6.17 6.99
CA PRO A 40 31.30 -5.34 6.53
C PRO A 40 31.41 -4.00 7.25
N HIS A 41 30.36 -3.56 7.94
CA HIS A 41 30.31 -2.25 8.59
C HIS A 41 30.75 -2.30 10.04
N VAL A 42 30.75 -3.48 10.66
CA VAL A 42 31.07 -3.66 12.08
C VAL A 42 32.57 -3.56 12.28
N SER A 43 32.96 -2.64 13.17
CA SER A 43 34.34 -2.40 13.56
C SER A 43 34.62 -3.01 14.94
N MET A 44 35.22 -4.21 14.96
CA MET A 44 35.65 -4.86 16.20
C MET A 44 36.83 -4.14 16.86
N GLY A 45 36.87 -4.13 18.20
CA GLY A 45 38.02 -3.72 18.99
C GLY A 45 37.62 -3.33 20.42
N THR A 46 38.20 -2.27 20.96
CA THR A 46 37.90 -1.83 22.32
C THR A 46 36.60 -1.01 22.42
N ASN A 47 35.87 -1.21 23.52
CA ASN A 47 34.63 -0.51 23.85
C ASN A 47 34.70 -0.02 25.31
N ALA A 48 34.26 1.22 25.55
CA ALA A 48 34.36 1.86 26.86
C ALA A 48 33.58 1.15 27.97
N VAL A 49 32.40 0.61 27.66
CA VAL A 49 31.56 -0.09 28.64
C VAL A 49 32.24 -1.37 29.10
N ILE A 50 32.75 -2.15 28.15
CA ILE A 50 33.45 -3.41 28.43
C ILE A 50 34.76 -3.13 29.16
N ALA A 51 35.45 -2.04 28.83
CA ALA A 51 36.65 -1.62 29.55
C ALA A 51 36.34 -1.30 31.03
N ILE A 52 35.26 -0.59 31.34
CA ILE A 52 34.86 -0.29 32.73
C ILE A 52 34.48 -1.56 33.50
N LEU A 53 33.73 -2.47 32.88
CA LEU A 53 33.38 -3.75 33.52
C LEU A 53 34.62 -4.60 33.79
N THR A 54 35.56 -4.61 32.84
CA THR A 54 36.85 -5.26 33.02
C THR A 54 37.64 -4.60 34.15
N ALA A 55 37.64 -3.26 34.24
CA ALA A 55 38.31 -2.52 35.32
C ALA A 55 37.77 -2.94 36.69
N ASN A 56 36.45 -2.94 36.86
CA ASN A 56 35.81 -3.33 38.12
C ASN A 56 36.17 -4.77 38.51
N LEU A 57 36.16 -5.70 37.54
CA LEU A 57 36.53 -7.08 37.77
C LEU A 57 37.99 -7.21 38.22
N VAL A 58 38.88 -6.60 37.45
CA VAL A 58 40.32 -6.68 37.65
C VAL A 58 40.76 -6.01 38.96
N ASP A 59 40.20 -4.84 39.27
CA ASP A 59 40.46 -4.11 40.51
C ASP A 59 39.90 -4.85 41.73
N ARG A 60 38.67 -5.42 41.63
CA ARG A 60 38.08 -6.21 42.72
C ARG A 60 38.91 -7.46 43.04
N GLU A 61 39.32 -8.20 42.02
CA GLU A 61 40.13 -9.41 42.21
C GLU A 61 41.55 -9.06 42.66
N SER A 62 42.11 -7.92 42.22
CA SER A 62 43.42 -7.47 42.70
C SER A 62 43.39 -7.03 44.16
N ASP A 63 42.36 -6.30 44.58
CA ASP A 63 42.20 -5.85 45.96
C ASP A 63 41.98 -7.05 46.90
N ALA A 64 41.17 -8.03 46.47
CA ALA A 64 40.97 -9.27 47.20
C ALA A 64 42.27 -10.10 47.33
N HIS A 65 43.07 -10.16 46.25
CA HIS A 65 44.36 -10.84 46.27
C HIS A 65 45.37 -10.13 47.18
N GLN A 66 45.40 -8.80 47.16
CA GLN A 66 46.26 -7.99 48.01
C GLN A 66 45.87 -8.09 49.50
N LEU A 67 44.57 -8.17 49.81
CA LEU A 67 44.10 -8.50 51.16
C LEU A 67 44.51 -9.91 51.61
N SER A 68 44.55 -10.88 50.69
CA SER A 68 44.92 -12.27 50.98
C SER A 68 46.42 -12.46 51.27
N LEU A 69 47.28 -11.56 50.80
CA LEU A 69 48.74 -11.65 50.98
C LEU A 69 49.25 -11.12 52.33
N GLY A 70 48.37 -10.46 53.11
CA GLY A 70 48.69 -9.91 54.44
C GLY A 70 49.57 -8.65 54.40
N ALA A 71 49.56 -7.87 55.50
CA ALA A 71 50.15 -6.53 55.56
C ALA A 71 51.69 -6.45 55.34
N ASN A 72 52.42 -7.57 55.39
CA ASN A 72 53.89 -7.60 55.26
C ASN A 72 54.41 -7.88 53.83
N ASN A 73 53.56 -8.31 52.90
CA ASN A 73 53.94 -8.61 51.52
C ASN A 73 53.14 -7.73 50.54
N THR A 74 53.56 -6.48 50.37
CA THR A 74 53.04 -5.62 49.30
C THR A 74 53.67 -6.04 47.98
N LEU A 75 52.85 -6.51 47.03
CA LEU A 75 53.29 -6.78 45.66
C LEU A 75 53.92 -5.53 45.04
N THR A 76 54.96 -5.73 44.23
CA THR A 76 55.48 -4.65 43.39
C THR A 76 54.41 -4.21 42.37
N GLU A 77 54.45 -2.97 41.91
CA GLU A 77 53.46 -2.46 40.93
C GLU A 77 53.42 -3.31 39.65
N ASP A 78 54.56 -3.87 39.24
CA ASP A 78 54.68 -4.74 38.06
C ASP A 78 54.04 -6.12 38.26
N GLU A 79 54.20 -6.74 39.44
CA GLU A 79 53.57 -8.03 39.77
C GLU A 79 52.06 -7.89 39.87
N LEU A 80 51.58 -6.80 40.48
CA LEU A 80 50.15 -6.49 40.56
C LEU A 80 49.56 -6.29 39.16
N LEU A 81 50.26 -5.59 38.28
CA LEU A 81 49.85 -5.35 36.90
C LEU A 81 49.81 -6.65 36.08
N ALA A 82 50.78 -7.54 36.25
CA ALA A 82 50.80 -8.86 35.62
C ALA A 82 49.61 -9.73 36.06
N TYR A 83 49.28 -9.71 37.36
CA TYR A 83 48.10 -10.38 37.89
C TYR A 83 46.80 -9.83 37.29
N LYS A 84 46.68 -8.49 37.21
CA LYS A 84 45.55 -7.80 36.58
C LYS A 84 45.34 -8.21 35.12
N ILE A 85 46.42 -8.31 34.34
CA ILE A 85 46.38 -8.79 32.95
C ILE A 85 45.90 -10.26 32.89
N GLY A 86 46.39 -11.12 33.78
CA GLY A 86 45.98 -12.53 33.87
C GLY A 86 44.48 -12.72 34.14
N ILE A 87 43.90 -11.97 35.09
CA ILE A 87 42.45 -12.00 35.38
C ILE A 87 41.63 -11.56 34.16
N SER A 88 42.08 -10.51 33.48
CA SER A 88 41.45 -10.04 32.24
C SER A 88 41.47 -11.10 31.12
N MET A 89 42.59 -11.80 30.95
CA MET A 89 42.71 -12.90 29.98
C MET A 89 41.74 -14.05 30.31
N ALA A 90 41.61 -14.41 31.59
CA ALA A 90 40.68 -15.43 32.05
C ALA A 90 39.21 -15.05 31.75
N ALA A 91 38.83 -13.80 32.01
CA ALA A 91 37.49 -13.31 31.68
C ALA A 91 37.21 -13.31 30.17
N CYS A 92 38.20 -12.93 29.36
CA CYS A 92 38.14 -12.96 27.90
C CYS A 92 37.98 -14.39 27.37
N PHE A 93 38.73 -15.34 27.93
CA PHE A 93 38.66 -16.76 27.57
C PHE A 93 37.26 -17.36 27.85
N VAL A 94 36.75 -17.18 29.08
CA VAL A 94 35.43 -17.70 29.48
C VAL A 94 34.31 -17.03 28.69
N GLY A 95 34.37 -15.71 28.49
CA GLY A 95 33.40 -14.97 27.68
C GLY A 95 33.36 -15.44 26.22
N GLY A 96 34.51 -15.78 25.64
CA GLY A 96 34.61 -16.35 24.30
C GLY A 96 33.93 -17.71 24.16
N LEU A 97 34.12 -18.60 25.14
CA LEU A 97 33.46 -19.91 25.18
C LEU A 97 31.94 -19.78 25.30
N ILE A 98 31.45 -18.86 26.14
CA ILE A 98 30.01 -18.59 26.29
C ILE A 98 29.41 -18.11 24.97
N LEU A 99 30.00 -17.11 24.32
CA LEU A 99 29.51 -16.56 23.04
C LEU A 99 29.51 -17.60 21.93
N MET A 100 30.56 -18.42 21.85
CA MET A 100 30.64 -19.51 20.88
C MET A 100 29.57 -20.58 21.16
N GLY A 101 29.38 -20.95 22.43
CA GLY A 101 28.30 -21.85 22.84
C GLY A 101 26.92 -21.33 22.45
N MET A 102 26.64 -20.04 22.71
CA MET A 102 25.39 -19.39 22.31
C MET A 102 25.18 -19.45 20.79
N GLY A 103 26.22 -19.26 19.99
CA GLY A 103 26.17 -19.39 18.54
C GLY A 103 25.92 -20.82 18.06
N ILE A 104 26.59 -21.81 18.65
CA ILE A 104 26.44 -23.24 18.33
C ILE A 104 25.03 -23.74 18.65
N PHE A 105 24.48 -23.36 19.80
CA PHE A 105 23.10 -23.67 20.20
C PHE A 105 22.04 -22.83 19.48
N ARG A 106 22.45 -22.01 18.49
CA ARG A 106 21.58 -21.15 17.68
C ARG A 106 20.72 -20.18 18.50
N LEU A 107 21.26 -19.65 19.60
CA LEU A 107 20.57 -18.70 20.48
C LEU A 107 20.46 -17.29 19.87
N GLY A 108 20.86 -17.07 18.61
CA GLY A 108 20.66 -15.83 17.88
C GLY A 108 19.20 -15.41 17.72
N PHE A 109 18.23 -16.30 17.96
CA PHE A 109 16.81 -15.94 18.00
C PHE A 109 16.49 -14.93 19.13
N LEU A 110 17.29 -14.89 20.21
CA LEU A 110 17.10 -13.95 21.33
C LEU A 110 17.14 -12.49 20.86
N THR A 111 17.80 -12.23 19.74
CA THR A 111 17.88 -10.90 19.12
C THR A 111 16.54 -10.39 18.60
N ASN A 112 15.56 -11.27 18.36
CA ASN A 112 14.21 -10.89 17.93
C ASN A 112 13.41 -10.23 19.05
N PHE A 113 13.79 -10.47 20.31
CA PHE A 113 13.16 -9.87 21.49
C PHE A 113 13.78 -8.53 21.90
N LEU A 114 14.87 -8.11 21.25
CA LEU A 114 15.51 -6.82 21.51
C LEU A 114 14.77 -5.70 20.77
N ALA A 115 13.82 -5.06 21.46
CA ALA A 115 13.08 -3.93 20.92
C ALA A 115 14.01 -2.75 20.54
N LYS A 116 13.71 -2.03 19.46
CA LYS A 116 14.46 -0.81 19.08
C LYS A 116 14.46 0.24 20.19
N SER A 117 13.35 0.33 20.90
CA SER A 117 13.13 1.21 22.05
C SER A 117 14.08 0.88 23.20
N PHE A 118 14.31 -0.42 23.46
CA PHE A 118 15.30 -0.90 24.41
C PHE A 118 16.72 -0.48 23.99
N ILE A 119 17.10 -0.73 22.72
CA ILE A 119 18.45 -0.41 22.20
C ILE A 119 18.74 1.08 22.38
N GLY A 120 17.80 1.96 22.03
CA GLY A 120 17.96 3.40 22.18
C GLY A 120 18.17 3.84 23.64
N GLY A 121 17.35 3.34 24.57
CA GLY A 121 17.47 3.70 25.99
C GLY A 121 18.78 3.18 26.61
N PHE A 122 19.20 1.98 26.21
CA PHE A 122 20.45 1.38 26.65
C PHE A 122 21.68 2.13 26.11
N THR A 123 21.73 2.46 24.80
CA THR A 123 22.88 3.18 24.23
C THR A 123 23.00 4.62 24.72
N PHE A 124 21.88 5.29 25.01
CA PHE A 124 21.87 6.60 25.65
C PHE A 124 22.52 6.55 27.03
N SER A 125 22.16 5.56 27.84
CA SER A 125 22.68 5.39 29.20
C SER A 125 24.16 5.03 29.22
N ALA A 126 24.58 4.15 28.31
CA ALA A 126 26.00 3.84 28.11
C ALA A 126 26.80 5.11 27.78
N ALA A 127 26.28 5.98 26.92
CA ALA A 127 26.93 7.25 26.59
C ALA A 127 27.06 8.16 27.84
N VAL A 128 26.05 8.21 28.71
CA VAL A 128 26.08 8.99 29.97
C VAL A 128 27.18 8.48 30.92
N HIS A 129 27.28 7.16 31.12
CA HIS A 129 28.35 6.56 31.95
C HIS A 129 29.75 6.84 31.39
N ILE A 130 29.92 6.69 30.07
CA ILE A 130 31.19 6.97 29.39
C ILE A 130 31.58 8.44 29.54
N THR A 131 30.65 9.37 29.30
CA THR A 131 30.90 10.81 29.45
C THR A 131 31.31 11.15 30.87
N THR A 132 30.64 10.57 31.88
CA THR A 132 30.98 10.77 33.30
C THR A 132 32.41 10.32 33.61
N SER A 133 32.81 9.13 33.13
CA SER A 133 34.16 8.62 33.36
C SER A 133 35.25 9.46 32.67
N GLN A 134 34.93 10.09 31.53
CA GLN A 134 35.85 10.99 30.84
C GLN A 134 35.97 12.36 31.51
N ILE A 135 34.90 12.88 32.13
CA ILE A 135 34.94 14.16 32.85
C ILE A 135 35.98 14.12 33.98
N VAL A 136 36.04 13.02 34.74
CA VAL A 136 37.04 12.82 35.80
C VAL A 136 38.46 12.90 35.25
N LYS A 137 38.71 12.25 34.11
CA LYS A 137 40.02 12.27 33.42
C LYS A 137 40.36 13.64 32.84
N MET A 138 39.37 14.41 32.38
CA MET A 138 39.56 15.76 31.86
C MET A 138 39.84 16.79 32.96
N LEU A 139 39.26 16.61 34.16
CA LEU A 139 39.51 17.43 35.35
C LEU A 139 40.80 17.05 36.09
N HIS A 140 41.38 15.88 35.76
CA HIS A 140 42.55 15.29 36.42
C HIS A 140 42.39 15.15 37.94
N VAL A 141 41.21 14.70 38.39
CA VAL A 141 40.91 14.50 39.81
C VAL A 141 40.96 13.00 40.14
N ARG A 142 41.60 12.64 41.25
CA ARG A 142 41.59 11.27 41.78
C ARG A 142 40.33 11.07 42.63
N ILE A 143 39.49 10.11 42.23
CA ILE A 143 38.28 9.73 42.96
C ILE A 143 38.32 8.23 43.30
N PRO A 144 37.73 7.82 44.43
CA PRO A 144 37.59 6.40 44.74
C PRO A 144 36.65 5.70 43.75
N GLY A 145 37.01 4.49 43.32
CA GLY A 145 36.17 3.66 42.47
C GLY A 145 34.86 3.29 43.18
N ARG A 146 33.72 3.66 42.59
CA ARG A 146 32.38 3.31 43.10
C ARG A 146 31.76 2.23 42.21
N SER A 147 31.06 1.28 42.82
CA SER A 147 30.29 0.23 42.15
C SER A 147 28.89 0.10 42.78
N GLY A 148 27.92 -0.42 42.04
CA GLY A 148 26.55 -0.64 42.51
C GLY A 148 25.57 0.51 42.25
N LEU A 149 24.36 0.38 42.80
CA LEU A 149 23.26 1.33 42.61
C LEU A 149 23.65 2.75 43.05
N GLY A 150 23.36 3.74 42.20
CA GLY A 150 23.66 5.14 42.44
C GLY A 150 25.10 5.54 42.19
N LYS A 151 25.93 4.66 41.61
CA LYS A 151 27.35 4.92 41.27
C LYS A 151 27.55 6.29 40.63
N LEU A 152 26.76 6.60 39.59
CA LEU A 152 26.92 7.84 38.84
C LEU A 152 26.67 9.09 39.71
N VAL A 153 25.62 9.07 40.54
CA VAL A 153 25.29 10.17 41.45
C VAL A 153 26.41 10.36 42.49
N LEU A 154 26.89 9.27 43.07
CA LEU A 154 27.99 9.29 44.04
C LEU A 154 29.30 9.78 43.42
N THR A 155 29.60 9.38 42.17
CA THR A 155 30.74 9.89 41.42
C THR A 155 30.65 11.40 41.21
N TYR A 156 29.49 11.94 40.84
CA TYR A 156 29.32 13.39 40.72
C TYR A 156 29.49 14.11 42.07
N ILE A 157 28.95 13.56 43.16
CA ILE A 157 29.18 14.11 44.51
C ILE A 157 30.68 14.13 44.85
N ASP A 158 31.40 13.05 44.58
CA ASP A 158 32.84 12.95 44.83
C ASP A 158 33.65 13.91 43.93
N ILE A 159 33.23 14.14 42.68
CA ILE A 159 33.80 15.18 41.79
C ILE A 159 33.61 16.56 42.39
N PHE A 160 32.40 16.92 42.83
CA PHE A 160 32.12 18.24 43.40
C PHE A 160 32.87 18.47 44.70
N LYS A 161 33.05 17.44 45.54
CA LYS A 161 33.85 17.53 46.77
C LYS A 161 35.33 17.78 46.49
N ASN A 162 35.89 17.14 45.47
CA ASN A 162 37.31 17.24 45.12
C ASN A 162 37.61 18.28 44.02
N ILE A 163 36.65 19.14 43.66
CA ILE A 163 36.79 20.06 42.53
C ILE A 163 37.93 21.05 42.69
N THR A 164 38.30 21.40 43.93
CA THR A 164 39.43 22.30 44.24
C THR A 164 40.80 21.69 43.94
N THR A 165 40.90 20.37 43.77
CA THR A 165 42.16 19.67 43.45
C THR A 165 42.45 19.57 41.95
N CYS A 166 41.59 20.13 41.10
CA CYS A 166 41.73 20.03 39.65
C CYS A 166 42.95 20.79 39.12
N ASN A 167 43.60 20.25 38.08
CA ASN A 167 44.65 20.96 37.36
C ASN A 167 44.03 21.88 36.29
N PRO A 168 44.14 23.21 36.40
CA PRO A 168 43.56 24.13 35.42
C PRO A 168 44.18 23.98 34.02
N ALA A 169 45.43 23.55 33.91
CA ALA A 169 46.09 23.35 32.62
C ALA A 169 45.47 22.19 31.82
N ASP A 170 45.14 21.08 32.48
CA ASP A 170 44.44 19.94 31.85
C ASP A 170 43.04 20.33 31.35
N ILE A 171 42.31 21.13 32.15
CA ILE A 171 40.98 21.63 31.77
C ILE A 171 41.07 22.52 30.53
N ILE A 172 42.01 23.47 30.49
CA ILE A 172 42.20 24.37 29.34
C ILE A 172 42.55 23.56 28.08
N VAL A 173 43.48 22.62 28.18
CA VAL A 173 43.85 21.75 27.05
C VAL A 173 42.65 20.94 26.56
N GLY A 174 41.88 20.34 27.48
CA GLY A 174 40.66 19.60 27.18
C GLY A 174 39.59 20.45 26.48
N LEU A 175 39.31 21.66 26.99
CA LEU A 175 38.32 22.58 26.43
C LEU A 175 38.72 23.11 25.04
N ILE A 176 40.00 23.47 24.84
CA ILE A 176 40.50 23.91 23.54
C ILE A 176 40.37 22.77 22.52
N CYS A 177 40.79 21.56 22.89
CA CYS A 177 40.65 20.39 22.03
C CYS A 177 39.18 20.10 21.70
N MET A 178 38.27 20.17 22.69
CA MET A 178 36.85 19.98 22.47
C MET A 178 36.25 21.03 21.53
N ALA A 179 36.60 22.30 21.70
CA ALA A 179 36.13 23.41 20.86
C ALA A 179 36.60 23.24 19.41
N VAL A 180 37.88 22.92 19.19
CA VAL A 180 38.44 22.67 17.85
C VAL A 180 37.75 21.47 17.19
N LEU A 181 37.56 20.37 17.93
CA LEU A 181 36.89 19.18 17.42
C LEU A 181 35.45 19.45 16.99
N LEU A 182 34.68 20.19 17.80
CA LEU A 182 33.28 20.55 17.49
C LEU A 182 33.19 21.55 16.34
N ALA A 183 34.06 22.57 16.31
CA ALA A 183 34.08 23.59 15.27
C ALA A 183 34.34 22.98 13.88
N VAL A 184 35.33 22.09 13.78
CA VAL A 184 35.65 21.44 12.50
C VAL A 184 34.59 20.42 12.10
N LYS A 185 34.07 19.60 13.03
CA LYS A 185 33.03 18.61 12.71
C LYS A 185 31.71 19.23 12.28
N ILE A 186 31.20 20.20 13.05
CA ILE A 186 29.89 20.81 12.80
C ILE A 186 30.01 21.94 11.76
N GLY A 187 31.04 22.77 11.85
CA GLY A 187 31.20 23.95 11.01
C GLY A 187 31.75 23.66 9.62
N ILE A 188 32.76 22.78 9.51
CA ILE A 188 33.45 22.51 8.24
C ILE A 188 32.95 21.22 7.60
N ASN A 189 33.03 20.09 8.31
CA ASN A 189 32.70 18.78 7.74
C ASN A 189 31.22 18.66 7.35
N GLU A 190 30.29 19.09 8.18
CA GLU A 190 28.85 19.05 7.83
C GLU A 190 28.48 20.10 6.77
N ARG A 191 29.03 21.32 6.84
CA ARG A 191 28.69 22.41 5.89
C ARG A 191 29.23 22.19 4.48
N TYR A 192 30.42 21.60 4.35
CA TYR A 192 31.08 21.36 3.06
C TYR A 192 31.01 19.88 2.64
N LYS A 193 30.13 19.09 3.25
CA LYS A 193 29.94 17.65 2.97
C LYS A 193 29.69 17.34 1.49
N ALA A 194 29.01 18.23 0.77
CA ALA A 194 28.73 18.07 -0.66
C ALA A 194 29.94 18.35 -1.57
N LYS A 195 30.95 19.09 -1.10
CA LYS A 195 32.14 19.48 -1.88
C LYS A 195 33.39 18.67 -1.55
N MET A 196 33.48 18.08 -0.36
CA MET A 196 34.65 17.29 0.07
C MET A 196 34.43 15.80 -0.18
N LYS A 197 35.30 15.15 -0.98
CA LYS A 197 35.26 13.69 -1.21
C LYS A 197 35.59 12.86 0.04
N VAL A 198 36.39 13.40 0.96
CA VAL A 198 36.81 12.74 2.20
C VAL A 198 36.68 13.74 3.36
N PRO A 199 36.07 13.37 4.50
CA PRO A 199 35.98 14.26 5.66
C PRO A 199 37.36 14.51 6.25
N VAL A 200 37.59 15.73 6.76
CA VAL A 200 38.88 16.10 7.38
C VAL A 200 39.11 15.23 8.62
N PRO A 201 40.24 14.49 8.72
CA PRO A 201 40.54 13.62 9.86
C PRO A 201 41.06 14.43 11.07
N ILE A 202 40.24 15.37 11.54
CA ILE A 202 40.61 16.35 12.58
C ILE A 202 41.14 15.68 13.84
N GLU A 203 40.63 14.51 14.19
CA GLU A 203 41.03 13.86 15.43
C GLU A 203 42.46 13.28 15.37
N LEU A 204 43.00 12.99 14.17
CA LEU A 204 44.42 12.65 14.01
C LEU A 204 45.29 13.90 14.12
N ILE A 205 44.87 14.99 13.48
CA ILE A 205 45.58 16.26 13.47
C ILE A 205 45.73 16.79 14.90
N VAL A 206 44.63 16.78 15.68
CA VAL A 206 44.67 17.22 17.08
C VAL A 206 45.59 16.33 17.92
N VAL A 207 45.64 15.01 17.71
CA VAL A 207 46.62 14.15 18.42
C VAL A 207 48.05 14.57 18.10
N ILE A 208 48.41 14.65 16.82
CA ILE A 208 49.77 14.99 16.40
C ILE A 208 50.18 16.36 16.98
N LEU A 209 49.34 17.38 16.80
CA LEU A 209 49.62 18.73 17.31
C LEU A 209 49.71 18.76 18.83
N SER A 210 48.79 18.10 19.54
CA SER A 210 48.81 18.07 21.01
C SER A 210 50.04 17.35 21.56
N THR A 211 50.48 16.26 20.93
CA THR A 211 51.71 15.55 21.30
C THR A 211 52.94 16.41 21.05
N LEU A 212 53.04 17.05 19.88
CA LEU A 212 54.17 17.93 19.55
C LEU A 212 54.26 19.11 20.52
N ILE A 213 53.12 19.77 20.78
CA ILE A 213 53.05 20.88 21.74
C ILE A 213 53.43 20.40 23.15
N SER A 214 52.89 19.25 23.59
CA SER A 214 53.19 18.68 24.90
C SER A 214 54.67 18.34 25.08
N HIS A 215 55.27 17.74 24.05
CA HIS A 215 56.68 17.33 24.05
C HIS A 215 57.62 18.54 24.02
N PHE A 216 57.45 19.47 23.07
CA PHE A 216 58.35 20.62 22.92
C PHE A 216 58.15 21.67 24.02
N ALA A 217 56.93 21.87 24.50
CA ALA A 217 56.66 22.82 25.58
C ALA A 217 56.93 22.24 26.98
N LYS A 218 57.21 20.92 27.08
CA LYS A 218 57.40 20.17 28.33
C LYS A 218 56.24 20.40 29.32
N LEU A 219 55.02 20.19 28.84
CA LEU A 219 53.81 20.50 29.59
C LEU A 219 53.63 19.66 30.86
N HIS A 220 54.10 18.41 30.84
CA HIS A 220 54.10 17.54 32.02
C HIS A 220 55.00 18.10 33.13
N ASP A 221 56.25 18.41 32.81
CA ASP A 221 57.24 18.88 33.79
C ASP A 221 56.91 20.27 34.36
N LYS A 222 56.33 21.16 33.54
CA LYS A 222 56.04 22.55 33.94
C LYS A 222 54.68 22.75 34.60
N PHE A 223 53.66 22.03 34.15
CA PHE A 223 52.27 22.26 34.55
C PHE A 223 51.62 21.02 35.18
N GLY A 224 52.34 19.91 35.35
CA GLY A 224 51.79 18.69 35.94
C GLY A 224 50.68 18.04 35.12
N ILE A 225 50.65 18.27 33.80
CA ILE A 225 49.62 17.72 32.90
C ILE A 225 49.71 16.19 32.88
N GLY A 226 48.56 15.50 32.94
CA GLY A 226 48.51 14.04 32.89
C GLY A 226 48.88 13.50 31.51
N ILE A 227 49.88 12.61 31.42
CA ILE A 227 50.36 12.01 30.16
C ILE A 227 50.19 10.48 30.15
N VAL A 228 50.12 9.89 28.95
CA VAL A 228 49.87 8.44 28.75
C VAL A 228 50.99 7.54 29.31
N GLY A 229 52.25 7.98 29.27
CA GLY A 229 53.38 7.20 29.80
C GLY A 229 53.98 6.19 28.80
N TYR A 230 54.88 5.31 29.29
CA TYR A 230 55.61 4.37 28.45
C TYR A 230 54.69 3.31 27.80
N VAL A 231 54.84 3.12 26.49
CA VAL A 231 54.10 2.10 25.72
C VAL A 231 55.11 1.11 25.14
N PRO A 232 55.12 -0.16 25.59
CA PRO A 232 56.05 -1.17 25.07
C PRO A 232 55.83 -1.41 23.57
N THR A 233 56.92 -1.52 22.82
CA THR A 233 56.91 -1.82 21.39
C THR A 233 57.08 -3.31 21.16
N GLY A 234 56.20 -3.92 20.37
CA GLY A 234 56.22 -5.36 20.09
C GLY A 234 54.88 -6.06 20.32
N ILE A 235 54.77 -7.29 19.80
CA ILE A 235 53.63 -8.18 20.00
C ILE A 235 53.94 -9.10 21.20
N PRO A 236 53.02 -9.30 22.15
CA PRO A 236 53.26 -10.16 23.30
C PRO A 236 53.32 -11.63 22.86
N PRO A 237 54.19 -12.46 23.49
CA PRO A 237 54.18 -13.89 23.25
C PRO A 237 52.84 -14.51 23.72
N PRO A 238 52.35 -15.56 23.05
CA PRO A 238 51.14 -16.25 23.48
C PRO A 238 51.33 -16.86 24.87
N SER A 239 50.39 -16.59 25.77
CA SER A 239 50.38 -17.08 27.16
C SER A 239 49.01 -17.65 27.52
N LEU A 240 49.00 -18.70 28.35
CA LEU A 240 47.74 -19.30 28.79
C LEU A 240 47.09 -18.44 29.89
N PRO A 241 45.77 -18.24 29.88
CA PRO A 241 45.08 -17.61 30.99
C PRO A 241 45.21 -18.46 32.27
N PRO A 242 45.27 -17.83 33.45
CA PRO A 242 45.36 -18.55 34.72
C PRO A 242 44.11 -19.43 34.92
N MET A 243 44.31 -20.75 34.86
CA MET A 243 43.22 -21.73 34.89
C MET A 243 42.49 -21.78 36.23
N ASP A 244 43.18 -21.42 37.32
CA ASP A 244 42.63 -21.34 38.66
C ASP A 244 41.63 -20.18 38.82
N ALA A 245 41.75 -19.13 38.01
CA ALA A 245 40.88 -17.95 38.05
C ALA A 245 39.56 -18.14 37.28
N LEU A 246 39.47 -19.12 36.37
CA LEU A 246 38.31 -19.30 35.48
C LEU A 246 36.96 -19.42 36.21
N PRO A 247 36.81 -20.21 37.30
CA PRO A 247 35.54 -20.31 38.01
C PRO A 247 35.15 -19.02 38.73
N ARG A 248 36.14 -18.25 39.21
CA ARG A 248 35.93 -16.99 39.95
C ARG A 248 35.40 -15.89 39.03
N VAL A 249 35.90 -15.83 37.80
CA VAL A 249 35.50 -14.80 36.82
C VAL A 249 34.29 -15.19 35.97
N ALA A 250 33.76 -16.42 36.13
CA ALA A 250 32.73 -16.97 35.24
C ALA A 250 31.45 -16.13 35.20
N THR A 251 30.99 -15.62 36.35
CA THR A 251 29.79 -14.79 36.44
C THR A 251 29.98 -13.44 35.75
N ASP A 252 31.08 -12.74 36.02
CA ASP A 252 31.39 -11.46 35.36
C ASP A 252 31.61 -11.65 33.85
N ALA A 253 32.27 -12.75 33.45
CA ALA A 253 32.46 -13.11 32.04
C ALA A 253 31.13 -13.40 31.32
N PHE A 254 30.15 -14.00 31.99
CA PHE A 254 28.80 -14.19 31.46
C PHE A 254 28.07 -12.86 31.22
N VAL A 255 28.14 -11.95 32.19
CA VAL A 255 27.55 -10.60 32.05
C VAL A 255 28.20 -9.85 30.89
N ILE A 256 29.54 -9.87 30.82
CA ILE A 256 30.31 -9.24 29.73
C ILE A 256 29.94 -9.86 28.37
N ALA A 257 29.81 -11.19 28.28
CA ALA A 257 29.44 -11.89 27.05
C ALA A 257 28.05 -11.46 26.54
N ILE A 258 27.03 -11.42 27.40
CA ILE A 258 25.69 -10.99 26.99
C ILE A 258 25.70 -9.52 26.55
N LEU A 259 26.43 -8.66 27.26
CA LEU A 259 26.53 -7.24 26.89
C LEU A 259 27.23 -7.06 25.53
N CYS A 260 28.30 -7.81 25.29
CA CYS A 260 29.01 -7.85 24.01
C CYS A 260 28.10 -8.31 22.87
N PHE A 261 27.30 -9.36 23.10
CA PHE A 261 26.28 -9.82 22.16
C PHE A 261 25.25 -8.73 21.86
N ALA A 262 24.65 -8.14 22.90
CA ALA A 262 23.60 -7.15 22.76
C ALA A 262 24.08 -5.91 22.02
N LEU A 263 25.23 -5.35 22.40
CA LEU A 263 25.82 -4.17 21.76
C LEU A 263 26.20 -4.44 20.30
N THR A 264 26.81 -5.59 20.05
CA THR A 264 27.36 -5.88 18.74
C THR A 264 26.28 -6.20 17.71
N ILE A 265 25.30 -7.03 18.07
CA ILE A 265 24.18 -7.30 17.17
C ILE A 265 23.29 -6.08 16.98
N SER A 266 23.04 -5.28 18.03
CA SER A 266 22.26 -4.04 17.89
C SER A 266 22.85 -3.11 16.83
N LEU A 267 24.17 -2.94 16.85
CA LEU A 267 24.85 -2.08 15.89
C LEU A 267 25.03 -2.73 14.52
N GLY A 268 25.28 -4.04 14.48
CA GLY A 268 25.32 -4.81 13.24
C GLY A 268 23.98 -4.76 12.49
N LYS A 269 22.86 -4.97 13.18
CA LYS A 269 21.49 -4.85 12.64
C LYS A 269 21.18 -3.41 12.21
N LEU A 270 21.63 -2.41 12.96
CA LEU A 270 21.49 -1.01 12.56
C LEU A 270 22.17 -0.76 11.21
N CYS A 271 23.43 -1.20 11.04
CA CYS A 271 24.17 -1.05 9.78
C CYS A 271 23.57 -1.88 8.64
N SER A 272 23.19 -3.13 8.91
CA SER A 272 22.50 -4.02 7.95
C SER A 272 21.21 -3.36 7.43
N LYS A 273 20.44 -2.70 8.30
CA LYS A 273 19.23 -1.97 7.90
C LYS A 273 19.53 -0.72 7.07
N ILE A 274 20.59 0.03 7.42
CA ILE A 274 20.99 1.24 6.68
C ILE A 274 21.41 0.88 5.24
N HIS A 275 22.12 -0.24 5.06
CA HIS A 275 22.73 -0.61 3.76
C HIS A 275 22.04 -1.76 3.01
N GLY A 276 21.04 -2.42 3.61
CA GLY A 276 20.31 -3.54 2.99
C GLY A 276 21.06 -4.88 2.97
N ASN A 277 22.13 -5.05 3.75
CA ASN A 277 22.92 -6.28 3.80
C ASN A 277 22.27 -7.34 4.70
N LYS A 278 22.32 -8.62 4.34
CA LYS A 278 21.85 -9.73 5.20
C LYS A 278 22.92 -10.07 6.24
N MET A 279 22.56 -10.11 7.52
CA MET A 279 23.44 -10.47 8.63
C MET A 279 22.94 -11.77 9.27
N ASP A 280 23.83 -12.71 9.56
CA ASP A 280 23.50 -13.96 10.25
C ASP A 280 23.86 -13.84 11.73
N ASP A 281 22.83 -13.77 12.59
CA ASP A 281 22.99 -13.53 14.02
C ASP A 281 23.79 -14.63 14.74
N ASN A 282 23.69 -15.89 14.29
CA ASN A 282 24.41 -17.01 14.92
C ASN A 282 25.87 -17.05 14.47
N GLN A 283 26.13 -16.77 13.20
CA GLN A 283 27.50 -16.68 12.69
C GLN A 283 28.25 -15.51 13.34
N GLU A 284 27.58 -14.39 13.57
CA GLU A 284 28.15 -13.25 14.29
C GLU A 284 28.50 -13.62 15.74
N LEU A 285 27.63 -14.36 16.45
CA LEU A 285 27.93 -14.90 17.79
C LEU A 285 29.20 -15.76 17.82
N ILE A 286 29.36 -16.67 16.85
CA ILE A 286 30.55 -17.52 16.73
C ILE A 286 31.79 -16.66 16.43
N ALA A 287 31.69 -15.72 15.49
CA ALA A 287 32.78 -14.82 15.12
C ALA A 287 33.27 -14.00 16.34
N TYR A 288 32.36 -13.47 17.16
CA TYR A 288 32.72 -12.74 18.37
C TYR A 288 33.31 -13.63 19.45
N GLY A 289 32.77 -14.84 19.63
CA GLY A 289 33.32 -15.84 20.54
C GLY A 289 34.77 -16.19 20.17
N LEU A 290 35.05 -16.39 18.89
CA LEU A 290 36.41 -16.64 18.37
C LEU A 290 37.34 -15.44 18.59
N CYS A 291 36.85 -14.20 18.41
CA CYS A 291 37.64 -13.00 18.67
C CYS A 291 38.12 -12.92 20.13
N HIS A 292 37.28 -13.33 21.08
CA HIS A 292 37.61 -13.35 22.52
C HIS A 292 38.50 -14.53 22.88
N PHE A 293 38.14 -15.73 22.41
CA PHE A 293 38.88 -16.95 22.69
C PHE A 293 40.33 -16.85 22.18
N ILE A 294 40.52 -16.51 20.90
CA ILE A 294 41.86 -16.36 20.32
C ILE A 294 42.59 -15.16 20.95
N GLY A 295 41.87 -14.06 21.19
CA GLY A 295 42.45 -12.86 21.80
C GLY A 295 43.00 -13.08 23.20
N SER A 296 42.38 -13.97 23.98
CA SER A 296 42.78 -14.24 25.38
C SER A 296 44.23 -14.72 25.52
N PHE A 297 44.77 -15.41 24.51
CA PHE A 297 46.16 -15.89 24.52
C PHE A 297 47.19 -14.77 24.33
N PHE A 298 46.77 -13.58 23.88
CA PHE A 298 47.67 -12.47 23.55
C PHE A 298 47.48 -11.26 24.48
N GLN A 299 47.18 -11.50 25.76
CA GLN A 299 46.99 -10.46 26.78
C GLN A 299 45.83 -9.49 26.49
N ASN A 300 44.78 -9.95 25.80
CA ASN A 300 43.61 -9.11 25.52
C ASN A 300 42.61 -9.13 26.67
N PHE A 301 41.91 -8.00 26.82
CA PHE A 301 40.64 -7.95 27.54
C PHE A 301 39.46 -8.17 26.57
N PRO A 302 38.25 -8.49 27.10
CA PRO A 302 37.07 -8.69 26.27
C PRO A 302 36.82 -7.51 25.31
N SER A 303 36.63 -7.80 24.03
CA SER A 303 36.48 -6.79 22.96
C SER A 303 35.02 -6.70 22.49
N CYS A 304 34.61 -5.58 21.90
CA CYS A 304 33.23 -5.41 21.40
C CYS A 304 33.21 -4.45 20.21
N THR A 305 32.09 -4.37 19.50
CA THR A 305 31.90 -3.32 18.49
C THR A 305 32.10 -1.93 19.09
N ALA A 306 32.75 -1.04 18.35
CA ALA A 306 32.86 0.36 18.75
C ALA A 306 31.85 1.22 17.97
N PRO A 307 30.86 1.82 18.67
CA PRO A 307 29.82 2.63 18.02
C PRO A 307 30.35 3.72 17.08
N PRO A 308 31.34 4.56 17.48
CA PRO A 308 31.82 5.63 16.61
C PRO A 308 32.55 5.11 15.37
N ARG A 309 33.25 3.98 15.48
CA ARG A 309 34.04 3.40 14.38
C ARG A 309 33.14 2.70 13.37
N THR A 310 32.19 1.91 13.84
CA THR A 310 31.19 1.22 13.02
C THR A 310 30.28 2.22 12.28
N MET A 311 29.86 3.31 12.93
CA MET A 311 29.08 4.38 12.28
C MET A 311 29.90 5.15 11.23
N MET A 312 31.19 5.35 11.47
CA MET A 312 32.09 5.95 10.48
C MET A 312 32.30 5.02 9.27
N GLN A 313 32.51 3.72 9.48
CA GLN A 313 32.62 2.73 8.40
C GLN A 313 31.33 2.64 7.57
N SER A 314 30.18 2.66 8.26
CA SER A 314 28.87 2.71 7.64
C SER A 314 28.68 3.98 6.79
N SER A 315 29.06 5.15 7.32
CA SER A 315 28.94 6.43 6.61
C SER A 315 29.86 6.54 5.39
N LEU A 316 31.01 5.84 5.40
CA LEU A 316 31.95 5.74 4.29
C LEU A 316 31.56 4.66 3.26
N GLY A 317 30.47 3.91 3.49
CA GLY A 317 29.95 2.92 2.54
C GLY A 317 30.82 1.67 2.42
N ALA A 318 31.34 1.14 3.54
CA ALA A 318 32.16 -0.06 3.54
C ALA A 318 31.43 -1.28 2.93
N LYS A 319 31.99 -1.89 1.89
CA LYS A 319 31.34 -3.01 1.17
C LYS A 319 31.83 -4.41 1.58
N SER A 320 32.99 -4.50 2.24
CA SER A 320 33.62 -5.77 2.63
C SER A 320 34.31 -5.65 4.00
N THR A 321 34.38 -6.76 4.73
CA THR A 321 35.14 -6.91 5.99
C THR A 321 36.66 -6.71 5.79
N LEU A 322 37.15 -6.79 4.54
CA LEU A 322 38.53 -6.48 4.16
C LEU A 322 38.98 -5.06 4.51
N ASN A 323 38.04 -4.13 4.77
CA ASN A 323 38.40 -2.81 5.29
C ASN A 323 39.21 -2.88 6.61
N GLY A 324 39.06 -3.97 7.37
CA GLY A 324 39.78 -4.25 8.60
C GLY A 324 41.28 -4.41 8.40
N VAL A 325 41.74 -4.95 7.25
CA VAL A 325 43.18 -5.16 6.94
C VAL A 325 43.95 -3.86 7.08
N SER A 326 43.43 -2.80 6.46
CA SER A 326 44.08 -1.49 6.47
C SER A 326 44.24 -0.92 7.89
N SER A 327 43.30 -1.25 8.77
CA SER A 327 43.34 -0.81 10.17
C SER A 327 44.26 -1.69 11.00
N ALA A 328 44.30 -3.01 10.75
CA ALA A 328 45.23 -3.94 11.39
C ALA A 328 46.69 -3.62 11.03
N VAL A 329 47.00 -3.36 9.76
CA VAL A 329 48.35 -2.96 9.30
C VAL A 329 48.79 -1.65 9.96
N PHE A 330 47.88 -0.67 10.06
CA PHE A 330 48.20 0.60 10.71
C PHE A 330 48.44 0.44 12.22
N ILE A 331 47.65 -0.38 12.91
CA ILE A 331 47.87 -0.67 14.34
C ILE A 331 49.18 -1.44 14.54
N LEU A 332 49.50 -2.38 13.65
CA LEU A 332 50.76 -3.11 13.67
C LEU A 332 51.96 -2.15 13.54
N LEU A 333 51.90 -1.20 12.59
CA LEU A 333 52.91 -0.15 12.46
C LEU A 333 53.05 0.66 13.76
N VAL A 334 51.93 1.00 14.41
CA VAL A 334 51.95 1.74 15.68
C VAL A 334 52.58 0.92 16.81
N LEU A 335 52.24 -0.37 16.91
CA LEU A 335 52.78 -1.29 17.91
C LEU A 335 54.29 -1.55 17.74
N LEU A 336 54.78 -1.55 16.50
CA LEU A 336 56.19 -1.84 16.20
C LEU A 336 57.09 -0.59 16.19
N VAL A 337 56.58 0.56 15.77
CA VAL A 337 57.42 1.75 15.49
C VAL A 337 56.98 2.99 16.26
N ALA A 338 55.67 3.26 16.33
CA ALA A 338 55.17 4.56 16.81
C ALA A 338 54.90 4.62 18.33
N GLY A 339 55.11 3.54 19.09
CA GLY A 339 54.84 3.48 20.54
C GLY A 339 55.50 4.61 21.33
N GLN A 340 56.75 4.96 20.99
CA GLN A 340 57.48 6.05 21.66
C GLN A 340 56.88 7.44 21.42
N LEU A 341 56.16 7.64 20.31
CA LEU A 341 55.55 8.94 19.98
C LEU A 341 54.35 9.27 20.88
N PHE A 342 53.77 8.29 21.57
CA PHE A 342 52.57 8.50 22.40
C PHE A 342 52.88 8.81 23.87
N VAL A 343 54.16 8.78 24.29
CA VAL A 343 54.55 8.97 25.70
C VAL A 343 54.15 10.36 26.22
N SER A 344 54.36 11.41 25.43
CA SER A 344 54.03 12.79 25.80
C SER A 344 52.57 13.18 25.55
N LEU A 345 51.69 12.26 25.13
CA LEU A 345 50.30 12.58 24.78
C LEU A 345 49.48 12.94 26.04
N PRO A 346 48.80 14.11 26.07
CA PRO A 346 47.93 14.48 27.20
C PRO A 346 46.67 13.62 27.34
N ILE A 347 46.34 13.19 28.56
CA ILE A 347 45.14 12.40 28.86
C ILE A 347 43.85 13.23 28.71
N ALA A 348 43.87 14.50 29.09
CA ALA A 348 42.72 15.40 28.98
C ALA A 348 42.21 15.54 27.53
N MET A 349 43.12 15.48 26.56
CA MET A 349 42.81 15.49 25.12
C MET A 349 42.05 14.23 24.68
N LEU A 350 42.49 13.05 25.15
CA LEU A 350 41.81 11.78 24.87
C LEU A 350 40.38 11.77 25.44
N ALA A 351 40.21 12.30 26.66
CA ALA A 351 38.91 12.44 27.30
C ALA A 351 37.96 13.35 26.49
N ALA A 352 38.43 14.54 26.10
CA ALA A 352 37.66 15.48 25.28
C ALA A 352 37.20 14.86 23.93
N MET A 353 38.07 14.09 23.29
CA MET A 353 37.74 13.41 22.05
C MET A 353 36.63 12.37 22.21
N ILE A 354 36.68 11.56 23.27
CA ILE A 354 35.65 10.55 23.56
C ILE A 354 34.32 11.23 23.88
N ILE A 355 34.31 12.32 24.65
CA ILE A 355 33.10 13.10 24.95
C ILE A 355 32.44 13.59 23.66
N VAL A 356 33.21 14.19 22.74
CA VAL A 356 32.68 14.67 21.45
C VAL A 356 32.13 13.53 20.59
N ALA A 357 32.74 12.34 20.66
CA ALA A 357 32.27 11.16 19.93
C ALA A 357 30.92 10.61 20.44
N MET A 358 30.55 10.88 21.70
CA MET A 358 29.29 10.42 22.30
C MET A 358 28.08 11.33 22.02
N LYS A 359 28.29 12.50 21.40
CA LYS A 359 27.23 13.50 21.12
C LYS A 359 25.98 12.89 20.49
N ASP A 360 26.14 12.09 19.42
CA ASP A 360 24.99 11.57 18.67
C ASP A 360 24.18 10.53 19.46
N LEU A 361 24.85 9.78 20.36
CA LEU A 361 24.18 8.84 21.27
C LEU A 361 23.41 9.59 22.38
N LEU A 362 23.98 10.68 22.91
CA LEU A 362 23.30 11.53 23.90
C LEU A 362 22.07 12.25 23.32
N LEU A 363 22.11 12.62 22.04
CA LEU A 363 20.98 13.28 21.36
C LEU A 363 19.77 12.36 21.10
N GLN A 364 19.88 11.05 21.32
CA GLN A 364 18.78 10.10 21.14
C GLN A 364 17.58 10.37 22.06
N ILE A 365 17.78 11.06 23.19
CA ILE A 365 16.69 11.49 24.09
C ILE A 365 15.62 12.34 23.38
N ARG A 366 15.98 13.02 22.27
CA ARG A 366 15.03 13.81 21.46
C ARG A 366 13.94 12.95 20.80
N ASN A 367 14.19 11.65 20.61
CA ASN A 367 13.23 10.75 19.98
C ASN A 367 12.07 10.38 20.91
N LEU A 368 12.17 10.66 22.21
CA LEU A 368 11.20 10.26 23.22
C LEU A 368 9.80 10.87 22.97
N ARG A 369 9.75 12.11 22.49
CA ARG A 369 8.50 12.78 22.11
C ARG A 369 7.78 12.05 20.97
N SER A 370 8.54 11.59 19.97
CA SER A 370 7.96 10.83 18.85
C SER A 370 7.42 9.48 19.31
N LEU A 371 8.15 8.77 20.17
CA LEU A 371 7.71 7.47 20.71
C LEU A 371 6.39 7.58 21.48
N TRP A 372 6.21 8.64 22.27
CA TRP A 372 4.97 8.86 23.02
C TRP A 372 3.72 8.99 22.12
N HIS A 373 3.85 9.68 20.99
CA HIS A 373 2.73 9.88 20.06
C HIS A 373 2.43 8.66 19.18
N VAL A 374 3.40 7.78 18.98
CA VAL A 374 3.24 6.58 18.12
C VAL A 374 2.78 5.37 18.94
N ASN A 375 3.52 5.01 19.99
CA ASN A 375 3.25 3.79 20.76
C ASN A 375 3.72 3.92 22.22
N LYS A 376 2.77 4.00 23.17
CA LYS A 376 3.07 4.21 24.60
C LYS A 376 3.93 3.10 25.23
N PRO A 377 3.71 1.79 24.98
CA PRO A 377 4.58 0.73 25.47
C PRO A 377 6.05 0.89 25.06
N ASP A 378 6.31 1.31 23.81
CA ASP A 378 7.67 1.56 23.34
C ASP A 378 8.34 2.73 24.06
N PHE A 379 7.59 3.79 24.36
CA PHE A 379 8.06 4.89 25.20
C PHE A 379 8.48 4.40 26.60
N PHE A 380 7.67 3.55 27.23
CA PHE A 380 7.99 3.02 28.57
C PHE A 380 9.19 2.07 28.54
N ILE A 381 9.34 1.23 27.52
CA ILE A 381 10.52 0.37 27.36
C ILE A 381 11.79 1.24 27.27
N TRP A 382 11.77 2.30 26.46
CA TRP A 382 12.91 3.20 26.33
C TRP A 382 13.23 3.90 27.66
N LEU A 383 12.22 4.48 28.31
CA LEU A 383 12.38 5.25 29.54
C LEU A 383 12.88 4.37 30.70
N LEU A 384 12.25 3.21 30.91
CA LEU A 384 12.60 2.31 32.02
C LEU A 384 14.01 1.75 31.84
N THR A 385 14.37 1.34 30.62
CA THR A 385 15.73 0.89 30.31
C THR A 385 16.75 2.00 30.60
N ALA A 386 16.44 3.24 30.19
CA ALA A 386 17.36 4.36 30.40
C ALA A 386 17.55 4.71 31.88
N VAL A 387 16.44 4.82 32.63
CA VAL A 387 16.47 5.14 34.06
C VAL A 387 17.16 4.03 34.85
N ALA A 388 16.83 2.76 34.60
CA ALA A 388 17.44 1.63 35.29
C ALA A 388 18.95 1.53 35.02
N SER A 389 19.37 1.81 33.78
CA SER A 389 20.79 1.81 33.39
C SER A 389 21.58 2.98 33.99
N VAL A 390 21.00 4.18 34.05
CA VAL A 390 21.69 5.40 34.55
C VAL A 390 21.85 5.37 36.07
N PHE A 391 20.78 5.01 36.80
CA PHE A 391 20.80 5.03 38.27
C PHE A 391 21.24 3.71 38.88
N GLY A 392 21.09 2.59 38.17
CA GLY A 392 21.68 1.34 38.58
C GLY A 392 23.11 1.22 38.05
N ASP A 393 23.27 0.33 37.09
CA ASP A 393 24.44 0.19 36.23
C ASP A 393 23.96 -0.47 34.92
N LEU A 394 24.84 -0.61 33.93
CA LEU A 394 24.44 -1.04 32.57
C LEU A 394 23.93 -2.49 32.53
N ASP A 395 24.44 -3.36 33.39
CA ASP A 395 23.98 -4.75 33.53
C ASP A 395 22.53 -4.84 34.06
N ILE A 396 22.19 -4.07 35.09
CA ILE A 396 20.84 -3.97 35.65
C ILE A 396 19.88 -3.41 34.60
N GLY A 397 20.32 -2.37 33.89
CA GLY A 397 19.57 -1.76 32.81
C GLY A 397 19.24 -2.71 31.66
N LEU A 398 20.20 -3.54 31.26
CA LEU A 398 19.99 -4.61 30.27
C LEU A 398 18.95 -5.62 30.75
N LEU A 399 19.08 -6.12 31.98
CA LEU A 399 18.15 -7.11 32.55
C LEU A 399 16.72 -6.55 32.61
N VAL A 400 16.54 -5.37 33.20
CA VAL A 400 15.23 -4.72 33.35
C VAL A 400 14.61 -4.44 31.98
N GLY A 401 15.40 -3.94 31.03
CA GLY A 401 14.92 -3.60 29.68
C GLY A 401 14.44 -4.80 28.87
N VAL A 402 15.17 -5.92 28.91
CA VAL A 402 14.80 -7.16 28.20
C VAL A 402 13.57 -7.82 28.85
N VAL A 403 13.58 -7.97 30.18
CA VAL A 403 12.45 -8.56 30.92
C VAL A 403 11.19 -7.73 30.71
N PHE A 404 11.27 -6.41 30.82
CA PHE A 404 10.12 -5.54 30.61
C PHE A 404 9.60 -5.58 29.17
N SER A 405 10.49 -5.71 28.17
CA SER A 405 10.10 -5.89 26.77
C SER A 405 9.35 -7.21 26.56
N MET A 406 9.82 -8.32 27.15
CA MET A 406 9.16 -9.62 27.09
C MET A 406 7.80 -9.61 27.81
N VAL A 407 7.74 -9.04 29.01
CA VAL A 407 6.49 -8.89 29.78
C VAL A 407 5.48 -8.03 29.02
N THR A 408 5.92 -6.95 28.37
CA THR A 408 5.04 -6.10 27.56
C THR A 408 4.40 -6.88 26.41
N VAL A 409 5.16 -7.73 25.71
CA VAL A 409 4.61 -8.59 24.65
C VAL A 409 3.56 -9.57 25.22
N LEU A 410 3.85 -10.17 26.38
CA LEU A 410 2.89 -11.05 27.06
C LEU A 410 1.62 -10.31 27.46
N VAL A 411 1.74 -9.15 28.10
CA VAL A 411 0.59 -8.33 28.54
C VAL A 411 -0.23 -7.83 27.36
N VAL A 412 0.39 -7.33 26.29
CA VAL A 412 -0.33 -6.90 25.08
C VAL A 412 -1.06 -8.07 24.41
N SER A 413 -0.44 -9.26 24.38
CA SER A 413 -1.11 -10.46 23.85
C SER A 413 -2.33 -10.88 24.68
N GLN A 414 -2.29 -10.64 26.00
CA GLN A 414 -3.40 -10.90 26.91
C GLN A 414 -4.47 -9.81 26.89
N LEU A 415 -4.17 -8.58 26.46
CA LEU A 415 -5.11 -7.44 26.44
C LEU A 415 -5.96 -7.36 25.17
N ALA A 416 -5.94 -8.38 24.30
CA ALA A 416 -6.85 -8.45 23.17
C ALA A 416 -8.29 -8.67 23.65
N ASP A 417 -9.22 -7.88 23.14
CA ASP A 417 -10.65 -7.97 23.51
C ASP A 417 -11.41 -8.79 22.47
N GLY A 418 -12.27 -9.69 22.93
CA GLY A 418 -13.29 -10.34 22.08
C GLY A 418 -14.51 -9.45 21.92
N LYS A 419 -15.13 -9.48 20.74
CA LYS A 419 -16.34 -8.71 20.42
C LYS A 419 -17.42 -9.61 19.83
N LEU A 420 -18.67 -9.30 20.16
CA LEU A 420 -19.82 -9.96 19.55
C LEU A 420 -20.01 -9.38 18.15
N LEU A 421 -20.11 -10.25 17.15
CA LEU A 421 -20.31 -9.84 15.78
C LEU A 421 -21.81 -9.82 15.47
N GLY A 422 -22.28 -8.70 14.92
CA GLY A 422 -23.66 -8.55 14.46
C GLY A 422 -23.78 -8.85 12.97
N ARG A 423 -24.95 -9.34 12.55
CA ARG A 423 -25.31 -9.37 11.13
C ARG A 423 -25.81 -7.98 10.74
N ALA A 424 -25.26 -7.39 9.68
CA ALA A 424 -25.88 -6.22 9.07
C ALA A 424 -27.22 -6.64 8.44
N GLU A 425 -28.28 -5.86 8.65
CA GLU A 425 -29.68 -6.23 8.31
C GLU A 425 -29.93 -6.65 6.85
N SER A 426 -28.99 -6.42 5.92
CA SER A 426 -29.20 -6.66 4.48
C SER A 426 -28.05 -7.35 3.73
N GLU A 427 -27.00 -7.85 4.40
CA GLU A 427 -25.92 -8.58 3.71
C GLU A 427 -25.45 -9.84 4.47
N ASP A 428 -24.79 -10.75 3.76
CA ASP A 428 -24.09 -11.93 4.33
C ASP A 428 -22.75 -11.56 4.98
N VAL A 429 -22.53 -10.26 5.22
CA VAL A 429 -21.38 -9.71 5.91
C VAL A 429 -21.68 -9.62 7.40
N VAL A 430 -20.95 -10.40 8.19
CA VAL A 430 -20.89 -10.28 9.64
C VAL A 430 -19.93 -9.12 9.95
N MET A 431 -20.45 -7.98 10.43
CA MET A 431 -19.67 -6.76 10.64
C MET A 431 -19.29 -6.56 12.11
N ASP A 432 -18.06 -6.11 12.36
CA ASP A 432 -17.62 -5.51 13.62
C ASP A 432 -17.32 -4.02 13.40
N THR A 433 -17.72 -3.20 14.35
CA THR A 433 -17.52 -1.75 14.34
C THR A 433 -16.11 -1.34 14.79
N GLN A 434 -15.29 -2.22 15.40
CA GLN A 434 -13.88 -1.89 15.70
C GLN A 434 -12.98 -3.13 15.91
N ARG A 435 -12.01 -3.35 15.00
CA ARG A 435 -11.08 -4.49 14.97
C ARG A 435 -10.10 -4.53 16.17
N LYS A 436 -10.38 -5.39 17.15
CA LYS A 436 -9.36 -6.10 17.96
C LYS A 436 -9.88 -7.52 18.21
N GLY A 437 -9.05 -8.52 17.98
CA GLY A 437 -9.37 -9.93 18.19
C GLY A 437 -8.16 -10.67 18.78
N ILE A 438 -8.41 -11.80 19.44
CA ILE A 438 -7.39 -12.59 20.12
C ILE A 438 -6.60 -13.42 19.10
N ARG A 439 -5.28 -13.21 19.02
CA ARG A 439 -4.43 -13.81 17.98
C ARG A 439 -3.83 -15.18 18.36
N THR A 440 -3.67 -15.46 19.65
CA THR A 440 -3.06 -16.70 20.18
C THR A 440 -3.77 -17.18 21.42
N LEU A 441 -4.06 -18.48 21.49
CA LEU A 441 -4.81 -19.09 22.58
C LEU A 441 -3.93 -20.14 23.27
N TYR A 442 -3.38 -19.76 24.43
CA TYR A 442 -2.37 -20.54 25.14
C TYR A 442 -2.55 -20.40 26.66
N PHE A 443 -1.74 -21.09 27.46
CA PHE A 443 -1.88 -21.13 28.92
C PHE A 443 -2.08 -19.76 29.60
N ALA A 444 -1.51 -18.69 29.04
CA ALA A 444 -1.59 -17.34 29.60
C ALA A 444 -2.84 -16.54 29.14
N SER A 445 -3.52 -16.92 28.05
CA SER A 445 -4.69 -16.21 27.51
C SER A 445 -6.00 -16.98 27.61
N GLN A 446 -5.95 -18.31 27.83
CA GLN A 446 -7.11 -19.21 27.83
C GLN A 446 -8.23 -18.80 28.81
N GLU A 447 -7.90 -18.43 30.06
CA GLU A 447 -8.91 -18.10 31.09
C GLU A 447 -9.58 -16.76 30.80
N ARG A 448 -8.84 -15.81 30.22
CA ARG A 448 -9.42 -14.53 29.80
C ARG A 448 -10.37 -14.73 28.61
N PHE A 449 -9.97 -15.55 27.63
CA PHE A 449 -10.84 -15.91 26.50
C PHE A 449 -12.14 -16.55 27.01
N LYS A 450 -12.05 -17.55 27.89
CA LYS A 450 -13.18 -18.22 28.51
C LYS A 450 -14.09 -17.24 29.27
N ARG A 451 -13.51 -16.37 30.09
CA ARG A 451 -14.26 -15.36 30.85
C ARG A 451 -14.94 -14.34 29.93
N GLN A 452 -14.27 -13.88 28.87
CA GLN A 452 -14.86 -12.98 27.89
C GLN A 452 -16.00 -13.65 27.14
N LEU A 453 -15.84 -14.91 26.71
CA LEU A 453 -16.89 -15.68 26.05
C LEU A 453 -18.13 -15.84 26.94
N TYR A 454 -17.95 -16.19 28.21
CA TYR A 454 -19.08 -16.32 29.16
C TYR A 454 -19.73 -14.97 29.50
N THR A 455 -18.98 -13.88 29.45
CA THR A 455 -19.52 -12.53 29.65
C THR A 455 -20.32 -12.07 28.43
N LEU A 456 -19.88 -12.43 27.22
CA LEU A 456 -20.53 -12.04 25.97
C LEU A 456 -21.76 -12.89 25.63
N VAL A 457 -21.77 -14.17 26.04
CA VAL A 457 -22.88 -15.12 25.76
C VAL A 457 -23.69 -15.35 27.03
N PHE A 458 -23.26 -16.30 27.87
CA PHE A 458 -23.68 -16.50 29.26
C PHE A 458 -22.74 -17.53 29.90
N ASP A 459 -22.75 -17.65 31.23
CA ASP A 459 -21.96 -18.64 31.95
C ASP A 459 -22.78 -19.94 32.15
N PRO A 460 -22.49 -21.03 31.41
CA PRO A 460 -23.25 -22.27 31.51
C PRO A 460 -23.07 -22.96 32.87
N THR A 461 -22.06 -22.58 33.66
CA THR A 461 -21.79 -23.19 34.98
C THR A 461 -22.66 -22.61 36.10
N LYS A 462 -23.31 -21.47 35.87
CA LYS A 462 -24.14 -20.77 36.85
C LYS A 462 -25.64 -21.05 36.70
N LEU A 463 -26.05 -21.83 35.68
CA LEU A 463 -27.44 -22.20 35.48
C LEU A 463 -27.88 -23.25 36.52
N PRO A 464 -29.08 -23.11 37.11
CA PRO A 464 -29.55 -24.01 38.16
C PRO A 464 -29.78 -25.44 37.61
N ALA A 465 -29.35 -26.45 38.36
CA ALA A 465 -29.37 -27.87 37.99
C ALA A 465 -30.76 -28.47 37.65
N LYS A 466 -31.85 -27.69 37.79
CA LYS A 466 -33.23 -28.10 37.45
C LYS A 466 -33.53 -28.08 35.94
N GLU A 467 -32.78 -27.34 35.13
CA GLU A 467 -32.93 -27.30 33.66
C GLU A 467 -32.03 -28.32 32.93
N MET A 468 -31.07 -28.95 33.63
CA MET A 468 -30.12 -29.93 33.06
C MET A 468 -30.69 -31.36 32.92
N ALA A 469 -31.95 -31.60 33.29
CA ALA A 469 -32.54 -32.93 33.37
C ALA A 469 -33.52 -33.23 32.23
N ILE A 470 -33.24 -32.83 30.99
CA ILE A 470 -33.98 -33.29 29.82
C ILE A 470 -32.96 -33.57 28.69
N LYS A 471 -32.97 -34.81 28.19
CA LYS A 471 -32.15 -35.41 27.10
C LYS A 471 -30.77 -35.99 27.47
N VAL A 472 -30.79 -37.24 27.96
CA VAL A 472 -29.90 -38.30 27.46
C VAL A 472 -30.70 -39.61 27.36
N PRO A 473 -30.94 -40.19 26.17
CA PRO A 473 -31.14 -41.63 26.05
C PRO A 473 -29.78 -42.28 25.77
N VAL A 474 -29.29 -43.04 26.76
CA VAL A 474 -28.16 -43.95 26.63
C VAL A 474 -28.64 -45.16 25.84
N SER A 475 -28.03 -45.43 24.68
CA SER A 475 -28.17 -46.70 23.98
C SER A 475 -27.10 -47.67 24.49
N ASP A 476 -27.43 -48.43 25.52
CA ASP A 476 -26.75 -49.66 25.87
C ASP A 476 -27.75 -50.81 25.82
N SER A 477 -27.52 -51.75 24.91
CA SER A 477 -27.28 -53.17 25.22
C SER A 477 -27.84 -54.14 24.18
N SER A 478 -27.02 -55.17 24.02
CA SER A 478 -27.17 -56.36 23.21
C SER A 478 -28.42 -57.22 23.51
N SER A 479 -28.93 -57.79 22.42
CA SER A 479 -29.46 -59.17 22.24
C SER A 479 -30.73 -59.63 22.97
N THR A 480 -31.69 -60.10 22.13
CA THR A 480 -32.65 -61.22 22.30
C THR A 480 -33.66 -61.10 23.46
N ASP A 481 -34.97 -61.27 23.32
CA ASP A 481 -35.71 -62.29 22.55
C ASP A 481 -37.23 -61.97 22.47
N SER A 482 -37.89 -62.43 21.41
CA SER A 482 -39.29 -62.89 21.32
C SER A 482 -40.51 -62.00 21.72
N ALA A 483 -41.39 -61.86 20.72
CA ALA A 483 -42.84 -62.13 20.74
C ALA A 483 -43.86 -60.97 20.84
N LYS A 484 -44.72 -61.01 19.80
CA LYS A 484 -46.15 -60.62 19.66
C LYS A 484 -46.52 -59.22 19.16
N ALA A 485 -47.37 -59.28 18.14
CA ALA A 485 -48.04 -58.21 17.41
C ALA A 485 -49.44 -57.89 18.04
N PRO A 486 -50.28 -57.03 17.43
CA PRO A 486 -50.73 -55.71 17.92
C PRO A 486 -52.20 -55.72 18.42
N PRO A 487 -52.78 -54.62 18.95
CA PRO A 487 -53.54 -53.71 18.07
C PRO A 487 -53.70 -52.22 18.54
N GLU A 488 -53.98 -51.38 17.54
CA GLU A 488 -54.99 -50.30 17.46
C GLU A 488 -55.17 -49.19 18.52
N THR A 489 -55.07 -47.96 17.98
CA THR A 489 -55.92 -46.77 18.19
C THR A 489 -56.08 -46.17 19.59
N ALA A 490 -55.61 -44.93 19.75
CA ALA A 490 -56.45 -43.74 19.96
C ALA A 490 -55.53 -42.55 20.25
N GLY A 491 -55.71 -41.45 19.53
CA GLY A 491 -54.93 -40.23 19.74
C GLY A 491 -55.21 -39.60 21.11
N LEU A 492 -54.23 -38.86 21.61
CA LEU A 492 -54.45 -37.64 22.37
C LEU A 492 -53.20 -36.75 22.25
N THR A 493 -53.47 -35.51 21.87
CA THR A 493 -52.58 -34.35 21.80
C THR A 493 -51.81 -34.09 23.10
N SER A 494 -50.51 -33.79 23.02
CA SER A 494 -49.91 -32.73 23.85
C SER A 494 -48.56 -32.28 23.29
N GLU A 495 -48.52 -30.98 22.99
CA GLU A 495 -47.37 -30.08 22.92
C GLU A 495 -46.18 -30.53 23.77
N ASN A 496 -44.99 -30.55 23.18
CA ASN A 496 -43.71 -30.44 23.88
C ASN A 496 -42.66 -29.89 22.89
N GLU A 497 -42.71 -28.57 22.69
CA GLU A 497 -41.65 -27.82 22.01
C GLU A 497 -40.44 -27.66 22.93
N ASP A 498 -39.28 -27.92 22.32
CA ASP A 498 -37.93 -27.96 22.86
C ASP A 498 -37.38 -26.53 23.03
N LYS A 499 -37.52 -25.94 24.23
CA LYS A 499 -37.03 -24.58 24.51
C LYS A 499 -35.55 -24.59 24.89
N GLY A 500 -34.69 -24.03 24.03
CA GLY A 500 -33.29 -23.70 24.36
C GLY A 500 -33.19 -22.68 25.49
N VAL A 501 -32.13 -22.74 26.29
CA VAL A 501 -31.93 -21.85 27.44
C VAL A 501 -31.63 -20.42 26.95
N ASN A 502 -32.41 -19.44 27.41
CA ASN A 502 -32.33 -18.02 27.01
C ASN A 502 -32.49 -17.72 25.50
N GLY A 503 -33.09 -18.62 24.71
CA GLY A 503 -33.34 -18.40 23.27
C GLY A 503 -32.09 -18.51 22.37
N ILE A 504 -30.97 -19.03 22.90
CA ILE A 504 -29.75 -19.26 22.13
C ILE A 504 -29.61 -20.77 21.85
N HIS A 505 -29.57 -21.14 20.57
CA HIS A 505 -29.42 -22.54 20.14
C HIS A 505 -27.99 -22.88 19.68
N HIS A 506 -27.29 -21.90 19.08
CA HIS A 506 -25.96 -22.09 18.50
C HIS A 506 -25.02 -20.93 18.85
N VAL A 507 -23.73 -21.22 19.05
CA VAL A 507 -22.65 -20.25 19.25
C VAL A 507 -21.58 -20.48 18.18
N ILE A 508 -21.24 -19.45 17.41
CA ILE A 508 -20.23 -19.55 16.34
C ILE A 508 -18.98 -18.79 16.77
N LEU A 509 -17.84 -19.48 16.78
CA LEU A 509 -16.54 -18.91 17.09
C LEU A 509 -15.75 -18.66 15.79
N ASP A 510 -15.57 -17.40 15.43
CA ASP A 510 -14.66 -17.00 14.35
C ASP A 510 -13.20 -17.20 14.79
N CYS A 511 -12.55 -18.20 14.20
CA CYS A 511 -11.17 -18.57 14.49
C CYS A 511 -10.18 -18.01 13.46
N SER A 512 -10.58 -17.10 12.57
CA SER A 512 -9.73 -16.54 11.51
C SER A 512 -8.46 -15.87 12.05
N ALA A 513 -8.55 -15.23 13.23
CA ALA A 513 -7.42 -14.59 13.90
C ALA A 513 -6.55 -15.57 14.70
N LEU A 514 -6.97 -16.83 14.89
CA LEU A 514 -6.29 -17.81 15.75
C LEU A 514 -5.06 -18.43 15.07
N THR A 515 -3.92 -17.78 15.23
CA THR A 515 -2.64 -18.18 14.62
C THR A 515 -1.94 -19.34 15.32
N TYR A 516 -2.19 -19.57 16.62
CA TYR A 516 -1.52 -20.60 17.42
C TYR A 516 -2.39 -21.04 18.60
N ILE A 517 -2.37 -22.35 18.89
CA ILE A 517 -3.03 -22.96 20.06
C ILE A 517 -2.12 -24.00 20.74
N ASP A 518 -2.09 -24.01 22.08
CA ASP A 518 -1.38 -25.01 22.89
C ASP A 518 -2.33 -26.03 23.55
N VAL A 519 -1.79 -27.02 24.27
CA VAL A 519 -2.58 -28.08 24.92
C VAL A 519 -3.60 -27.52 25.90
N ALA A 520 -3.21 -26.53 26.71
CA ALA A 520 -4.11 -25.91 27.67
C ALA A 520 -5.28 -25.20 26.95
N GLY A 521 -4.98 -24.51 25.86
CA GLY A 521 -5.95 -23.91 24.97
C GLY A 521 -6.94 -24.91 24.37
N ILE A 522 -6.45 -26.07 23.95
CA ILE A 522 -7.27 -27.17 23.40
C ILE A 522 -8.19 -27.76 24.48
N ASP A 523 -7.66 -28.01 25.68
CA ASP A 523 -8.43 -28.51 26.83
C ASP A 523 -9.51 -27.53 27.25
N MET A 524 -9.19 -26.23 27.30
CA MET A 524 -10.14 -25.18 27.58
C MET A 524 -11.24 -25.12 26.51
N LEU A 525 -10.88 -25.16 25.22
CA LEU A 525 -11.85 -25.15 24.12
C LEU A 525 -12.78 -26.37 24.17
N SER A 526 -12.22 -27.56 24.43
CA SER A 526 -12.99 -28.81 24.63
C SER A 526 -13.93 -28.71 25.83
N THR A 527 -13.47 -28.13 26.94
CA THR A 527 -14.29 -27.90 28.14
C THR A 527 -15.44 -26.94 27.85
N VAL A 528 -15.17 -25.82 27.17
CA VAL A 528 -16.18 -24.84 26.77
C VAL A 528 -17.24 -25.48 25.87
N MET A 529 -16.85 -26.22 24.84
CA MET A 529 -17.78 -26.90 23.94
C MET A 529 -18.64 -27.94 24.67
N LYS A 530 -18.05 -28.73 25.58
CA LYS A 530 -18.80 -29.68 26.42
C LYS A 530 -19.79 -28.98 27.34
N GLN A 531 -19.41 -27.85 27.93
CA GLN A 531 -20.28 -27.11 28.85
C GLN A 531 -21.46 -26.45 28.15
N PHE A 532 -21.27 -25.88 26.96
CA PHE A 532 -22.37 -25.38 26.14
C PHE A 532 -23.28 -26.53 25.64
N SER A 533 -22.69 -27.66 25.23
CA SER A 533 -23.47 -28.83 24.79
C SER A 533 -24.33 -29.42 25.91
N ARG A 534 -23.87 -29.40 27.18
CA ARG A 534 -24.65 -29.84 28.35
C ARG A 534 -25.92 -29.00 28.61
N VAL A 535 -25.96 -27.75 28.14
CA VAL A 535 -27.11 -26.85 28.29
C VAL A 535 -27.91 -26.73 27.00
N GLY A 536 -27.70 -27.64 26.04
CA GLY A 536 -28.45 -27.69 24.77
C GLY A 536 -28.00 -26.66 23.73
N VAL A 537 -26.81 -26.06 23.88
CA VAL A 537 -26.26 -25.08 22.94
C VAL A 537 -25.08 -25.66 22.17
N ASP A 538 -25.17 -25.68 20.85
CA ASP A 538 -24.11 -26.20 19.99
C ASP A 538 -23.08 -25.12 19.62
N VAL A 539 -21.79 -25.45 19.73
CA VAL A 539 -20.69 -24.54 19.39
C VAL A 539 -20.05 -24.95 18.06
N PHE A 540 -19.94 -24.00 17.12
CA PHE A 540 -19.28 -24.18 15.82
C PHE A 540 -17.97 -23.39 15.74
N LEU A 541 -16.95 -24.01 15.15
CA LEU A 541 -15.66 -23.36 14.87
C LEU A 541 -15.61 -22.98 13.39
N ALA A 542 -15.49 -21.69 13.08
CA ALA A 542 -15.44 -21.20 11.72
C ALA A 542 -14.06 -20.61 11.37
N ALA A 543 -13.66 -20.70 10.10
CA ALA A 543 -12.44 -20.08 9.57
C ALA A 543 -11.14 -20.46 10.30
N VAL A 544 -11.01 -21.73 10.71
CA VAL A 544 -9.81 -22.22 11.42
C VAL A 544 -8.61 -22.30 10.46
N PRO A 545 -7.48 -21.61 10.75
CA PRO A 545 -6.28 -21.70 9.91
C PRO A 545 -5.72 -23.13 9.85
N SER A 546 -5.17 -23.51 8.70
CA SER A 546 -4.68 -24.87 8.43
C SER A 546 -3.64 -25.38 9.44
N ALA A 547 -2.74 -24.51 9.90
CA ALA A 547 -1.74 -24.85 10.92
C ALA A 547 -2.39 -25.18 12.30
N THR A 548 -3.40 -24.41 12.70
CA THR A 548 -4.16 -24.64 13.93
C THR A 548 -5.00 -25.90 13.83
N LEU A 549 -5.64 -26.13 12.68
CA LEU A 549 -6.43 -27.34 12.40
C LEU A 549 -5.57 -28.62 12.46
N ALA A 550 -4.36 -28.58 11.89
CA ALA A 550 -3.42 -29.69 11.97
C ALA A 550 -2.99 -29.99 13.41
N THR A 551 -2.87 -28.95 14.25
CA THR A 551 -2.53 -29.10 15.68
C THR A 551 -3.69 -29.72 16.47
N LEU A 552 -4.93 -29.28 16.22
CA LEU A 552 -6.13 -29.87 16.81
C LEU A 552 -6.28 -31.36 16.44
N ASN A 553 -6.00 -31.71 15.19
CA ASN A 553 -6.08 -33.10 14.72
C ASN A 553 -5.01 -33.99 15.38
N ARG A 554 -3.77 -33.50 15.55
CA ARG A 554 -2.70 -34.23 16.25
C ARG A 554 -2.97 -34.40 17.75
N ALA A 555 -3.70 -33.46 18.36
CA ALA A 555 -4.02 -33.47 19.78
C ALA A 555 -5.25 -34.32 20.13
N GLY A 556 -5.87 -35.00 19.17
CA GLY A 556 -7.08 -35.81 19.42
C GLY A 556 -8.33 -34.99 19.75
N PHE A 557 -8.35 -33.69 19.42
CA PHE A 557 -9.49 -32.82 19.70
C PHE A 557 -10.78 -33.34 19.05
N PHE A 558 -10.66 -33.91 17.85
CA PHE A 558 -11.77 -34.46 17.08
C PHE A 558 -12.27 -35.82 17.55
N ASP A 559 -11.58 -36.47 18.48
CA ASP A 559 -12.08 -37.69 19.12
C ASP A 559 -13.19 -37.35 20.13
N THR A 560 -13.22 -36.10 20.59
CA THR A 560 -14.16 -35.59 21.59
C THR A 560 -15.22 -34.67 20.99
N CYS A 561 -14.89 -33.93 19.92
CA CYS A 561 -15.80 -33.04 19.21
C CYS A 561 -15.91 -33.45 17.74
N SER A 562 -17.12 -33.66 17.20
CA SER A 562 -17.26 -34.08 15.80
C SER A 562 -16.65 -33.05 14.83
N LYS A 563 -16.00 -33.54 13.77
CA LYS A 563 -15.49 -32.72 12.66
C LYS A 563 -16.59 -31.95 11.95
N ASP A 564 -17.85 -32.41 12.05
CA ASP A 564 -19.02 -31.76 11.46
C ASP A 564 -19.35 -30.39 12.08
N LYS A 565 -18.69 -30.03 13.19
CA LYS A 565 -18.81 -28.73 13.87
C LYS A 565 -17.74 -27.71 13.46
N VAL A 566 -16.90 -28.04 12.46
CA VAL A 566 -15.85 -27.17 11.94
C VAL A 566 -16.16 -26.76 10.51
N PHE A 567 -16.10 -25.46 10.25
CA PHE A 567 -16.49 -24.86 8.98
C PHE A 567 -15.37 -24.00 8.40
N TYR A 568 -15.26 -24.00 7.08
CA TYR A 568 -14.27 -23.19 6.37
C TYR A 568 -14.58 -21.70 6.47
N THR A 569 -15.86 -21.34 6.46
CA THR A 569 -16.31 -19.95 6.60
C THR A 569 -17.30 -19.79 7.76
N VAL A 570 -17.43 -18.55 8.26
CA VAL A 570 -18.47 -18.20 9.26
C VAL A 570 -19.87 -18.37 8.66
N PHE A 571 -20.00 -18.15 7.35
CA PHE A 571 -21.25 -18.30 6.62
C PHE A 571 -21.74 -19.76 6.59
N ASP A 572 -20.86 -20.72 6.33
CA ASP A 572 -21.24 -22.15 6.32
C ASP A 572 -21.75 -22.60 7.68
N ALA A 573 -21.09 -22.13 8.76
CA ALA A 573 -21.52 -22.39 10.13
C ALA A 573 -22.91 -21.78 10.43
N LEU A 574 -23.17 -20.55 9.95
CA LEU A 574 -24.46 -19.87 10.10
C LEU A 574 -25.59 -20.57 9.35
N THR A 575 -25.33 -21.00 8.12
CA THR A 575 -26.30 -21.75 7.30
C THR A 575 -26.65 -23.06 7.98
N LYS A 576 -25.64 -23.78 8.52
CA LYS A 576 -25.90 -25.04 9.23
C LYS A 576 -26.69 -24.85 10.53
N ALA A 577 -26.40 -23.77 11.27
CA ALA A 577 -27.15 -23.41 12.47
C ALA A 577 -28.63 -23.10 12.15
N ARG A 578 -28.91 -22.49 10.99
CA ARG A 578 -30.29 -22.21 10.56
C ARG A 578 -31.05 -23.46 10.14
N GLU A 579 -30.42 -24.34 9.37
CA GLU A 579 -31.02 -25.61 8.96
C GLU A 579 -31.43 -26.49 10.15
N ALA A 580 -30.67 -26.40 11.25
CA ALA A 580 -30.95 -27.14 12.47
C ALA A 580 -32.11 -26.55 13.33
N GLY A 581 -32.55 -25.31 13.05
CA GLY A 581 -33.42 -24.52 13.93
C GLY A 581 -34.80 -24.13 13.37
N ILE A 582 -35.35 -24.80 12.36
CA ILE A 582 -36.67 -24.44 11.80
C ILE A 582 -37.79 -25.36 12.34
N ILE A 583 -38.48 -24.89 13.39
CA ILE A 583 -39.94 -24.94 13.49
C ILE A 583 -40.39 -23.48 13.56
N GLU A 584 -41.24 -23.07 12.62
CA GLU A 584 -41.87 -21.75 12.60
C GLU A 584 -42.78 -21.57 13.82
N SER A 585 -42.57 -20.53 14.64
CA SER A 585 -43.66 -19.93 15.40
C SER A 585 -43.43 -18.44 15.67
N ASP A 586 -44.44 -17.68 15.23
CA ASP A 586 -44.88 -16.33 15.54
C ASP A 586 -44.02 -15.40 16.40
N LEU A 587 -43.70 -14.26 15.77
CA LEU A 587 -43.93 -12.90 16.26
C LEU A 587 -44.27 -12.76 17.77
N HIS A 588 -43.25 -12.66 18.61
CA HIS A 588 -43.36 -11.96 19.89
C HIS A 588 -42.20 -11.00 20.09
N THR A 589 -42.50 -9.73 19.83
CA THR A 589 -41.82 -8.56 20.39
C THR A 589 -41.85 -8.62 21.91
N VAL A 590 -40.68 -8.80 22.54
CA VAL A 590 -40.48 -8.54 23.97
C VAL A 590 -39.38 -7.49 24.11
N HIS A 591 -39.80 -6.37 24.68
CA HIS A 591 -39.01 -5.21 25.06
C HIS A 591 -37.84 -5.57 25.99
N GLY A 592 -36.64 -5.11 25.65
CA GLY A 592 -35.56 -4.88 26.64
C GLY A 592 -35.77 -3.54 27.35
N PRO A 593 -35.35 -3.39 28.61
CA PRO A 593 -35.70 -2.24 29.44
C PRO A 593 -34.94 -0.98 29.03
N GLU A 594 -35.69 0.11 29.04
CA GLU A 594 -35.35 1.53 29.10
C GLU A 594 -33.84 1.91 29.11
N GLU A 595 -33.39 2.48 28.00
CA GLU A 595 -32.60 3.72 28.04
C GLU A 595 -33.37 4.78 27.24
N GLU A 596 -33.67 5.88 27.93
CA GLU A 596 -34.62 6.91 27.51
C GLU A 596 -34.30 7.55 26.15
N THR A 597 -35.36 7.58 25.36
CA THR A 597 -35.59 8.33 24.13
C THR A 597 -35.18 9.80 24.16
N TYR A 598 -34.55 10.25 23.08
CA TYR A 598 -34.89 11.53 22.46
C TYR A 598 -35.27 11.30 20.99
N ALA A 599 -36.51 10.85 20.77
CA ALA A 599 -37.16 10.84 19.46
C ALA A 599 -38.15 12.01 19.41
N ARG A 600 -37.99 12.94 18.47
CA ARG A 600 -39.02 13.93 18.14
C ARG A 600 -39.86 13.39 16.98
N LYS A 601 -41.00 12.76 17.31
CA LYS A 601 -42.06 12.43 16.33
C LYS A 601 -42.79 13.72 15.94
N SER A 602 -42.85 13.97 14.65
CA SER A 602 -43.79 14.90 14.02
C SER A 602 -45.08 14.13 13.72
N THR A 603 -46.15 14.43 14.44
CA THR A 603 -47.52 14.19 13.95
C THR A 603 -48.34 15.44 14.19
N ARG A 604 -48.99 15.83 13.10
CA ARG A 604 -49.81 17.00 12.84
C ARG A 604 -51.09 16.91 13.66
N GLU A 605 -51.42 17.92 14.45
CA GLU A 605 -52.81 18.33 14.68
C GLU A 605 -52.91 19.75 15.25
N SER A 606 -53.87 20.47 14.69
CA SER A 606 -54.24 21.88 14.78
C SER A 606 -54.79 22.31 16.14
N TYR A 607 -54.42 23.49 16.66
CA TYR A 607 -55.33 24.35 17.45
C TYR A 607 -54.86 25.82 17.47
N ASN A 608 -55.85 26.70 17.54
CA ASN A 608 -55.85 28.15 17.31
C ASN A 608 -54.88 28.97 18.18
N MET A 609 -54.36 30.05 17.58
CA MET A 609 -53.64 31.13 18.27
C MET A 609 -54.56 32.36 18.36
N GLU A 610 -55.00 32.71 19.56
CA GLU A 610 -55.51 34.06 19.88
C GLU A 610 -54.47 34.81 20.74
N GLY A 611 -54.15 36.03 20.31
CA GLY A 611 -53.91 37.16 21.21
C GLY A 611 -52.48 37.48 21.62
N GLY A 612 -52.01 38.68 21.22
CA GLY A 612 -51.30 39.56 22.16
C GLY A 612 -49.91 40.06 21.75
N LEU A 613 -49.90 41.21 21.05
CA LEU A 613 -48.81 42.16 20.83
C LEU A 613 -47.80 42.30 21.99
N THR A 614 -46.51 42.53 21.65
CA THR A 614 -45.86 43.86 21.79
C THR A 614 -44.53 43.97 21.03
N SER A 615 -44.53 44.86 20.03
CA SER A 615 -43.53 45.87 19.62
C SER A 615 -42.05 45.67 20.02
N THR A 616 -41.21 45.30 19.04
CA THR A 616 -40.10 46.10 18.46
C THR A 616 -38.98 45.16 18.00
N SER A 617 -38.95 44.83 16.69
CA SER A 617 -37.76 44.56 15.84
C SER A 617 -38.22 43.95 14.51
N LEU A 618 -38.93 44.74 13.71
CA LEU A 618 -39.55 44.32 12.45
C LEU A 618 -38.83 44.99 11.28
N SER A 619 -37.70 44.44 10.83
CA SER A 619 -37.06 44.88 9.57
C SER A 619 -36.22 43.80 8.84
N VAL A 620 -36.13 42.55 9.33
CA VAL A 620 -35.30 41.51 8.66
C VAL A 620 -36.07 40.24 8.31
N LEU A 621 -37.37 40.17 8.60
CA LEU A 621 -38.17 38.94 8.44
C LEU A 621 -39.23 39.04 7.33
N LEU A 622 -38.89 39.61 6.17
CA LEU A 622 -39.79 39.70 5.00
C LEU A 622 -39.18 39.19 3.68
N ILE A 623 -38.00 38.54 3.70
CA ILE A 623 -37.37 37.98 2.49
C ILE A 623 -37.40 36.43 2.44
N THR A 624 -37.83 35.73 3.48
CA THR A 624 -37.64 34.26 3.58
C THR A 624 -38.91 33.41 3.61
N VAL A 625 -40.05 33.87 3.06
CA VAL A 625 -41.31 33.07 3.01
C VAL A 625 -41.99 33.07 1.63
N SER A 626 -41.21 33.05 0.53
CA SER A 626 -41.74 32.75 -0.82
C SER A 626 -41.04 31.58 -1.52
N LEU A 627 -40.36 30.68 -0.79
CA LEU A 627 -39.53 29.64 -1.41
C LEU A 627 -39.54 28.31 -0.66
N ILE A 628 -40.71 27.77 -0.30
CA ILE A 628 -40.83 26.35 0.10
C ILE A 628 -42.14 25.75 -0.44
N THR A 629 -42.26 25.72 -1.77
CA THR A 629 -43.04 24.71 -2.52
C THR A 629 -42.39 24.57 -3.90
N THR A 630 -41.23 23.93 -3.93
CA THR A 630 -40.68 23.34 -5.16
C THR A 630 -40.14 21.97 -4.79
N THR A 631 -40.61 20.97 -5.52
CA THR A 631 -40.09 19.61 -5.61
C THR A 631 -38.58 19.62 -5.70
N THR A 632 -37.90 18.85 -4.84
CA THR A 632 -36.44 18.68 -4.87
C THR A 632 -36.04 17.82 -6.06
N THR A 633 -35.96 18.42 -7.25
CA THR A 633 -34.97 18.04 -8.25
C THR A 633 -33.61 18.47 -7.73
N ALA A 634 -32.58 17.62 -7.83
CA ALA A 634 -31.22 18.05 -7.55
C ALA A 634 -30.93 19.28 -8.42
N ALA A 635 -30.53 20.40 -7.82
CA ALA A 635 -30.24 21.61 -8.57
C ALA A 635 -29.15 21.29 -9.61
N ALA A 636 -29.43 21.57 -10.88
CA ALA A 636 -28.49 21.36 -11.97
C ALA A 636 -27.16 22.08 -11.69
N HIS A 637 -26.05 21.46 -12.07
CA HIS A 637 -24.71 22.03 -11.84
C HIS A 637 -24.60 23.39 -12.56
N PRO A 638 -23.97 24.43 -11.98
CA PRO A 638 -23.93 25.78 -12.58
C PRO A 638 -23.36 25.85 -14.01
N CYS A 639 -22.56 24.85 -14.41
CA CYS A 639 -22.02 24.76 -15.77
C CYS A 639 -22.91 24.01 -16.77
N ALA A 640 -23.96 23.33 -16.32
CA ALA A 640 -24.99 22.77 -17.20
C ALA A 640 -25.88 23.92 -17.67
N ARG A 641 -25.51 24.54 -18.80
CA ARG A 641 -26.10 25.77 -19.33
C ARG A 641 -26.07 25.80 -20.86
N THR A 642 -26.89 26.66 -21.44
CA THR A 642 -26.82 27.01 -22.87
C THR A 642 -25.59 27.88 -23.13
N CYS A 643 -24.83 27.60 -24.19
CA CYS A 643 -23.58 28.31 -24.51
C CYS A 643 -23.83 29.46 -25.50
N GLY A 644 -23.49 30.70 -25.12
CA GLY A 644 -23.56 31.89 -25.98
C GLY A 644 -22.23 32.26 -26.65
N GLU A 645 -22.28 32.98 -27.78
CA GLU A 645 -21.10 33.34 -28.59
C GLU A 645 -20.07 34.22 -27.87
N GLN A 646 -20.52 35.11 -26.99
CA GLN A 646 -19.68 36.12 -26.31
C GLN A 646 -19.52 35.83 -24.81
N GLU A 647 -19.93 34.66 -24.35
CA GLU A 647 -19.81 34.30 -22.95
C GLU A 647 -18.37 33.92 -22.62
N ARG A 648 -17.90 34.41 -21.47
CA ARG A 648 -16.55 34.11 -21.01
C ARG A 648 -16.51 32.66 -20.51
N PRO A 649 -15.41 31.92 -20.79
CA PRO A 649 -15.20 30.61 -20.23
C PRO A 649 -15.35 30.61 -18.70
N MET A 650 -16.05 29.61 -18.18
CA MET A 650 -16.22 29.37 -16.75
C MET A 650 -15.22 28.33 -16.25
N ARG A 651 -15.00 28.31 -14.94
CA ARG A 651 -14.33 27.20 -14.27
C ARG A 651 -15.40 26.33 -13.61
N CYS A 652 -15.43 25.06 -13.97
CA CYS A 652 -16.43 24.07 -13.59
C CYS A 652 -15.79 23.01 -12.70
N GLU A 653 -16.21 22.95 -11.44
CA GLU A 653 -15.59 22.10 -10.42
C GLU A 653 -16.49 20.93 -10.04
N TYR A 654 -15.97 19.71 -10.17
CA TYR A 654 -16.67 18.47 -9.87
C TYR A 654 -15.91 17.66 -8.81
N ASN A 655 -16.65 17.02 -7.89
CA ASN A 655 -16.09 16.17 -6.85
C ASN A 655 -16.55 14.72 -7.06
N PHE A 656 -15.61 13.82 -7.35
CA PHE A 656 -15.84 12.41 -7.61
C PHE A 656 -15.29 11.60 -6.45
N THR A 657 -16.15 10.80 -5.81
CA THR A 657 -15.76 9.79 -4.84
C THR A 657 -15.96 8.42 -5.46
N VAL A 658 -14.86 7.68 -5.62
CA VAL A 658 -14.86 6.33 -6.17
C VAL A 658 -14.93 5.33 -5.02
N GLU A 659 -15.99 4.53 -4.96
CA GLU A 659 -16.18 3.53 -3.89
C GLU A 659 -16.75 2.21 -4.43
N TRP A 660 -16.48 1.13 -3.70
CA TRP A 660 -17.19 -0.13 -3.88
C TRP A 660 -18.64 0.04 -3.41
N TYR A 661 -19.56 -0.40 -4.25
CA TYR A 661 -21.00 -0.36 -4.00
C TYR A 661 -21.62 -1.68 -4.47
N ARG A 662 -22.95 -1.80 -4.35
CA ARG A 662 -23.67 -3.02 -4.71
C ARG A 662 -24.95 -2.68 -5.45
N THR A 663 -25.29 -3.45 -6.48
CA THR A 663 -26.64 -3.39 -7.07
C THR A 663 -27.67 -3.85 -6.03
N LEU A 664 -28.87 -3.27 -6.07
CA LEU A 664 -29.93 -3.55 -5.10
C LEU A 664 -29.47 -3.37 -3.64
N SER A 665 -28.66 -2.34 -3.39
CA SER A 665 -28.21 -1.98 -2.05
C SER A 665 -29.38 -1.54 -1.15
N LYS A 666 -29.09 -1.24 0.12
CA LYS A 666 -30.08 -0.66 1.05
C LYS A 666 -30.73 0.63 0.53
N ALA A 667 -30.10 1.36 -0.38
CA ALA A 667 -30.70 2.54 -1.02
C ALA A 667 -31.90 2.21 -1.93
N CYS A 668 -31.99 0.96 -2.40
CA CYS A 668 -33.06 0.48 -3.27
C CYS A 668 -34.31 -0.02 -2.53
N TRP A 669 -34.35 0.03 -1.19
CA TRP A 669 -35.45 -0.45 -0.36
C TRP A 669 -35.98 -1.85 -0.77
N ASN A 670 -37.16 -1.95 -1.42
CA ASN A 670 -37.74 -3.22 -1.87
C ASN A 670 -37.66 -3.45 -3.40
N CYS A 671 -36.76 -2.79 -4.13
CA CYS A 671 -36.46 -3.16 -5.52
C CYS A 671 -35.87 -4.59 -5.57
N PRO A 672 -36.26 -5.47 -6.53
CA PRO A 672 -37.14 -5.25 -7.68
C PRO A 672 -38.63 -5.58 -7.44
N PHE A 673 -39.06 -5.84 -6.20
CA PHE A 673 -40.45 -6.19 -5.89
C PHE A 673 -41.41 -5.00 -5.98
N ILE A 674 -40.91 -3.80 -5.68
CA ILE A 674 -41.63 -2.53 -5.84
C ILE A 674 -40.87 -1.67 -6.86
N GLU A 675 -41.45 -1.50 -8.05
CA GLU A 675 -40.82 -0.78 -9.17
C GLU A 675 -40.46 0.67 -8.83
N SER A 676 -41.32 1.36 -8.06
CA SER A 676 -41.06 2.73 -7.62
C SER A 676 -39.81 2.86 -6.75
N ASP A 677 -39.44 1.82 -6.01
CA ASP A 677 -38.28 1.83 -5.12
C ASP A 677 -36.97 1.75 -5.92
N CYS A 678 -37.02 1.16 -7.12
CA CYS A 678 -35.89 1.14 -8.05
C CYS A 678 -35.55 2.54 -8.60
N LEU A 679 -36.44 3.53 -8.43
CA LEU A 679 -36.24 4.92 -8.84
C LEU A 679 -35.72 5.81 -7.70
N LEU A 680 -35.46 5.24 -6.51
CA LEU A 680 -34.95 6.00 -5.37
C LEU A 680 -33.54 6.56 -5.64
N PRO A 681 -33.20 7.72 -5.05
CA PRO A 681 -31.85 8.28 -5.16
C PRO A 681 -30.78 7.29 -4.70
N GLN A 682 -29.68 7.17 -5.44
CA GLN A 682 -28.55 6.25 -5.18
C GLN A 682 -28.92 4.74 -5.23
N CYS A 683 -30.13 4.39 -5.69
CA CYS A 683 -30.44 3.02 -6.05
C CYS A 683 -29.83 2.68 -7.41
N VAL A 684 -29.07 1.58 -7.45
CA VAL A 684 -28.55 1.01 -8.70
C VAL A 684 -29.19 -0.36 -8.88
N SER A 685 -30.13 -0.50 -9.82
CA SER A 685 -30.83 -1.76 -10.06
C SER A 685 -30.04 -2.74 -10.92
N GLY A 686 -29.21 -2.25 -11.85
CA GLY A 686 -28.46 -3.10 -12.79
C GLY A 686 -29.39 -4.02 -13.57
N ASP A 687 -29.05 -5.31 -13.57
CA ASP A 687 -29.84 -6.41 -14.14
C ASP A 687 -30.80 -7.08 -13.15
N GLY A 688 -31.04 -6.47 -11.98
CA GLY A 688 -31.90 -7.03 -10.94
C GLY A 688 -31.25 -8.17 -10.16
N LYS A 689 -29.95 -8.43 -10.35
CA LYS A 689 -29.16 -9.37 -9.56
C LYS A 689 -28.23 -8.62 -8.62
N PHE A 690 -27.92 -9.22 -7.48
CA PHE A 690 -26.93 -8.68 -6.55
C PHE A 690 -25.52 -8.89 -7.09
N ARG A 691 -24.80 -7.80 -7.38
CA ARG A 691 -23.42 -7.77 -7.88
C ARG A 691 -22.68 -6.60 -7.22
N ASN A 692 -21.40 -6.82 -6.90
CA ASN A 692 -20.50 -5.75 -6.47
C ASN A 692 -20.12 -4.90 -7.68
N ILE A 693 -20.23 -3.58 -7.53
CA ILE A 693 -20.00 -2.61 -8.59
C ILE A 693 -19.12 -1.49 -8.08
N LEU A 694 -18.53 -0.76 -9.02
CA LEU A 694 -17.80 0.46 -8.74
C LEU A 694 -18.66 1.65 -9.15
N THR A 695 -18.71 2.65 -8.29
CA THR A 695 -19.54 3.84 -8.54
C THR A 695 -18.75 5.12 -8.33
N VAL A 696 -19.19 6.17 -9.02
CA VAL A 696 -18.78 7.54 -8.73
C VAL A 696 -19.94 8.21 -8.01
N ASN A 697 -19.74 8.64 -6.77
CA ASN A 697 -20.78 9.26 -5.94
C ASN A 697 -22.05 8.39 -5.81
N ARG A 698 -21.89 7.05 -5.71
CA ARG A 698 -22.99 6.06 -5.61
C ARG A 698 -23.95 6.06 -6.80
N GLN A 699 -23.46 6.48 -7.97
CA GLN A 699 -24.21 6.49 -9.22
C GLN A 699 -23.54 5.57 -10.24
N MET A 700 -24.37 4.85 -11.01
CA MET A 700 -23.99 4.05 -12.16
C MET A 700 -25.09 4.19 -13.24
N PRO A 701 -24.81 4.83 -14.38
CA PRO A 701 -23.55 5.47 -14.75
C PRO A 701 -23.14 6.59 -13.79
N GLY A 702 -21.86 6.93 -13.80
CA GLY A 702 -21.32 8.06 -13.01
C GLY A 702 -21.97 9.39 -13.40
N PRO A 703 -21.87 10.41 -12.53
CA PRO A 703 -22.48 11.71 -12.76
C PRO A 703 -21.98 12.36 -14.06
N MET A 704 -22.89 12.87 -14.88
CA MET A 704 -22.54 13.53 -16.13
C MET A 704 -21.79 14.85 -15.88
N ILE A 705 -20.77 15.12 -16.68
CA ILE A 705 -20.15 16.44 -16.78
C ILE A 705 -20.74 17.14 -18.00
N GLU A 706 -21.37 18.30 -17.80
CA GLU A 706 -21.86 19.15 -18.88
C GLU A 706 -21.23 20.54 -18.75
N VAL A 707 -20.58 20.99 -19.83
CA VAL A 707 -19.85 22.28 -19.90
C VAL A 707 -19.88 22.87 -21.30
N CYS A 708 -19.52 24.14 -21.45
CA CYS A 708 -19.34 24.78 -22.74
C CYS A 708 -17.91 24.59 -23.26
N ALA A 709 -17.74 24.63 -24.59
CA ALA A 709 -16.44 24.61 -25.23
C ALA A 709 -15.54 25.74 -24.69
N ASN A 710 -14.29 25.40 -24.39
CA ASN A 710 -13.29 26.26 -23.75
C ASN A 710 -13.48 26.53 -22.24
N ASP A 711 -14.53 26.02 -21.59
CA ASP A 711 -14.60 26.05 -20.13
C ASP A 711 -13.43 25.27 -19.51
N HIS A 712 -12.98 25.72 -18.35
CA HIS A 712 -11.97 25.01 -17.56
C HIS A 712 -12.66 23.99 -16.65
N VAL A 713 -12.37 22.71 -16.87
CA VAL A 713 -12.92 21.61 -16.07
C VAL A 713 -11.91 21.21 -15.01
N THR A 714 -12.34 21.26 -13.75
CA THR A 714 -11.57 20.79 -12.60
C THR A 714 -12.33 19.63 -11.95
N VAL A 715 -11.73 18.44 -11.89
CA VAL A 715 -12.35 17.27 -11.25
C VAL A 715 -11.46 16.71 -10.14
N TRP A 716 -11.98 16.69 -8.92
CA TRP A 716 -11.32 16.08 -7.77
C TRP A 716 -11.77 14.63 -7.65
N VAL A 717 -10.88 13.69 -7.93
CA VAL A 717 -11.16 12.26 -7.84
C VAL A 717 -10.54 11.71 -6.56
N THR A 718 -11.39 11.32 -5.61
CA THR A 718 -10.99 10.69 -4.34
C THR A 718 -11.20 9.19 -4.43
N ASN A 719 -10.13 8.41 -4.26
CA ASN A 719 -10.19 6.96 -4.27
C ASN A 719 -10.53 6.43 -2.86
N GLN A 720 -11.72 5.86 -2.67
CA GLN A 720 -12.15 5.20 -1.42
C GLN A 720 -12.34 3.68 -1.58
N LEU A 721 -11.65 3.06 -2.55
CA LEU A 721 -11.72 1.61 -2.76
C LEU A 721 -11.16 0.85 -1.53
N SER A 722 -12.05 0.12 -0.85
CA SER A 722 -11.78 -0.55 0.44
C SER A 722 -10.86 -1.77 0.35
N ASP A 723 -10.66 -2.32 -0.85
CA ASP A 723 -9.76 -3.43 -1.16
C ASP A 723 -8.30 -2.98 -1.35
N GLY A 724 -8.04 -1.67 -1.33
CA GLY A 724 -6.72 -1.11 -1.57
C GLY A 724 -6.35 -1.02 -3.06
N ALA A 725 -7.32 -1.13 -3.97
CA ALA A 725 -7.11 -0.95 -5.41
C ALA A 725 -6.82 0.52 -5.77
N THR A 726 -5.97 0.73 -6.77
CA THR A 726 -5.72 2.06 -7.36
C THR A 726 -6.76 2.39 -8.41
N THR A 727 -6.96 3.67 -8.72
CA THR A 727 -7.86 4.11 -9.81
C THR A 727 -7.22 5.22 -10.64
N SER A 728 -7.72 5.49 -11.83
CA SER A 728 -7.45 6.71 -12.59
C SER A 728 -8.71 7.10 -13.36
N MET A 729 -8.76 8.29 -13.96
CA MET A 729 -9.91 8.71 -14.78
C MET A 729 -9.41 9.25 -16.12
N HIS A 730 -9.76 8.58 -17.21
CA HIS A 730 -9.50 9.00 -18.58
C HIS A 730 -10.67 9.78 -19.15
N TRP A 731 -10.36 10.82 -19.93
CA TRP A 731 -11.31 11.75 -20.54
C TRP A 731 -11.42 11.45 -22.03
N HIS A 732 -12.22 10.45 -22.36
CA HIS A 732 -12.28 9.85 -23.68
C HIS A 732 -12.82 10.81 -24.73
N GLY A 733 -12.01 11.08 -25.76
CA GLY A 733 -12.29 12.05 -26.84
C GLY A 733 -11.79 13.47 -26.57
N MET A 734 -11.26 13.76 -25.37
CA MET A 734 -10.65 15.05 -25.05
C MET A 734 -9.21 15.13 -25.56
N HIS A 735 -8.85 16.24 -26.22
CA HIS A 735 -7.50 16.37 -26.82
C HIS A 735 -6.41 16.68 -25.80
N GLN A 736 -6.77 17.18 -24.61
CA GLN A 736 -5.81 17.50 -23.54
C GLN A 736 -4.66 18.43 -24.01
N ARG A 737 -4.96 19.35 -24.94
CA ARG A 737 -3.95 20.27 -25.49
C ARG A 737 -3.35 21.12 -24.37
N GLY A 738 -2.02 21.13 -24.29
CA GLY A 738 -1.27 21.81 -23.23
C GLY A 738 -1.30 21.11 -21.86
N THR A 739 -2.07 20.03 -21.71
CA THR A 739 -2.23 19.26 -20.46
C THR A 739 -2.18 17.74 -20.69
N PRO A 740 -1.23 17.19 -21.49
CA PRO A 740 -1.19 15.74 -21.80
C PRO A 740 -1.04 14.86 -20.55
N TYR A 741 -0.53 15.40 -19.45
CA TYR A 741 -0.43 14.74 -18.14
C TYR A 741 -1.75 14.65 -17.37
N MET A 742 -2.83 15.28 -17.85
CA MET A 742 -4.19 15.18 -17.29
C MET A 742 -5.07 14.17 -18.04
N ASP A 743 -4.51 13.46 -19.01
CA ASP A 743 -5.22 12.50 -19.86
C ASP A 743 -5.86 11.33 -19.10
N GLY A 744 -5.25 10.84 -18.01
CA GLY A 744 -5.85 9.79 -17.19
C GLY A 744 -5.35 8.37 -17.41
N ALA A 745 -4.51 8.13 -18.42
CA ALA A 745 -3.89 6.83 -18.66
C ALA A 745 -2.86 6.47 -17.57
N ALA A 746 -3.24 5.53 -16.70
CA ALA A 746 -2.42 5.05 -15.60
C ALA A 746 -1.07 4.50 -16.10
N HIS A 747 0.03 4.90 -15.43
CA HIS A 747 1.41 4.55 -15.79
C HIS A 747 1.92 5.06 -17.14
N ILE A 748 1.11 5.82 -17.88
CA ILE A 748 1.46 6.43 -19.17
C ILE A 748 1.53 7.94 -18.99
N THR A 749 0.39 8.59 -18.83
CA THR A 749 0.31 10.05 -18.72
C THR A 749 0.35 10.52 -17.26
N GLN A 750 -0.10 9.68 -16.32
CA GLN A 750 -0.10 9.96 -14.89
C GLN A 750 0.09 8.72 -14.01
N CYS A 751 0.30 8.95 -12.71
CA CYS A 751 0.25 7.88 -11.71
C CYS A 751 -1.18 7.45 -11.39
N PRO A 752 -1.41 6.15 -11.10
CA PRO A 752 -2.65 5.72 -10.49
C PRO A 752 -2.85 6.39 -9.12
N ILE A 753 -4.06 6.85 -8.87
CA ILE A 753 -4.53 7.44 -7.62
C ILE A 753 -4.56 6.32 -6.56
N GLN A 754 -3.75 6.44 -5.51
CA GLN A 754 -3.68 5.41 -4.46
C GLN A 754 -4.94 5.42 -3.59
N PRO A 755 -5.23 4.33 -2.87
CA PRO A 755 -6.33 4.29 -1.91
C PRO A 755 -6.23 5.44 -0.89
N LEU A 756 -7.34 6.10 -0.63
CA LEU A 756 -7.50 7.25 0.26
C LEU A 756 -6.77 8.53 -0.20
N GLU A 757 -6.25 8.56 -1.43
CA GLU A 757 -5.70 9.78 -2.04
C GLU A 757 -6.73 10.47 -2.94
N THR A 758 -6.51 11.77 -3.15
CA THR A 758 -7.29 12.60 -4.06
C THR A 758 -6.37 13.18 -5.13
N PHE A 759 -6.76 13.08 -6.39
CA PHE A 759 -6.07 13.69 -7.52
C PHE A 759 -6.96 14.73 -8.19
N ARG A 760 -6.38 15.86 -8.60
CA ARG A 760 -7.08 16.96 -9.25
C ARG A 760 -6.76 16.99 -10.73
N TYR A 761 -7.74 16.66 -11.56
CA TYR A 761 -7.70 16.89 -13.01
C TYR A 761 -8.05 18.35 -13.30
N ASP A 762 -7.31 18.99 -14.21
CA ASP A 762 -7.47 20.41 -14.54
C ASP A 762 -7.11 20.63 -16.01
N PHE A 763 -8.12 20.75 -16.87
CA PHE A 763 -7.94 20.86 -18.32
C PHE A 763 -9.04 21.70 -18.96
N VAL A 764 -8.82 22.09 -20.23
CA VAL A 764 -9.79 22.85 -21.02
C VAL A 764 -10.70 21.89 -21.77
N ALA A 765 -12.01 22.13 -21.72
CA ALA A 765 -13.00 21.34 -22.45
C ALA A 765 -12.93 21.61 -23.96
N TRP A 766 -12.12 20.81 -24.68
CA TRP A 766 -12.00 20.81 -26.13
C TRP A 766 -11.65 19.41 -26.69
N PRO A 767 -12.26 18.96 -27.80
CA PRO A 767 -13.21 19.66 -28.67
C PRO A 767 -14.68 19.61 -28.20
N PRO A 768 -15.57 20.48 -28.73
CA PRO A 768 -17.02 20.32 -28.52
C PRO A 768 -17.52 18.99 -29.09
N GLY A 769 -18.54 18.40 -28.45
CA GLY A 769 -19.11 17.12 -28.86
C GLY A 769 -19.54 16.21 -27.71
N THR A 770 -19.89 14.97 -28.07
CA THR A 770 -20.24 13.89 -27.15
C THR A 770 -19.00 13.08 -26.78
N HIS A 771 -18.59 13.22 -25.52
CA HIS A 771 -17.45 12.54 -24.93
C HIS A 771 -17.89 11.80 -23.67
N TRP A 772 -16.96 11.11 -23.03
CA TRP A 772 -17.22 10.39 -21.80
C TRP A 772 -15.94 10.25 -20.98
N TYR A 773 -16.08 9.79 -19.75
CA TYR A 773 -14.95 9.48 -18.90
C TYR A 773 -15.08 8.05 -18.37
N HIS A 774 -13.94 7.40 -18.12
CA HIS A 774 -13.92 6.07 -17.50
C HIS A 774 -12.60 5.80 -16.78
N SER A 775 -12.58 4.77 -15.92
CA SER A 775 -11.33 4.36 -15.29
C SER A 775 -10.37 3.72 -16.28
N HIS A 776 -9.09 4.06 -16.17
CA HIS A 776 -8.00 3.48 -16.95
C HIS A 776 -7.07 2.62 -16.08
N SER A 777 -7.56 2.18 -14.91
CA SER A 777 -6.87 1.29 -13.99
C SER A 777 -7.55 -0.08 -13.94
N GLY A 778 -6.81 -1.14 -14.24
CA GLY A 778 -7.33 -2.51 -14.20
C GLY A 778 -8.45 -2.73 -15.21
N LEU A 779 -9.54 -3.36 -14.77
CA LEU A 779 -10.74 -3.69 -15.55
C LEU A 779 -11.99 -2.99 -14.97
N GLN A 780 -11.79 -1.80 -14.40
CA GLN A 780 -12.80 -1.12 -13.59
C GLN A 780 -13.93 -0.49 -14.41
N MET A 781 -13.75 -0.27 -15.72
CA MET A 781 -14.73 0.42 -16.57
C MET A 781 -16.06 -0.33 -16.58
N GLY A 782 -16.06 -1.63 -16.89
CA GLY A 782 -17.33 -2.38 -16.92
C GLY A 782 -17.71 -3.06 -15.61
N ASP A 783 -17.01 -2.74 -14.52
CA ASP A 783 -17.56 -2.85 -13.17
C ASP A 783 -18.37 -1.59 -12.76
N GLY A 784 -18.42 -0.55 -13.61
CA GLY A 784 -19.31 0.61 -13.47
C GLY A 784 -18.63 1.99 -13.44
N LEU A 785 -17.29 2.08 -13.46
CA LEU A 785 -16.57 3.36 -13.49
C LEU A 785 -16.54 3.99 -14.88
N ALA A 786 -17.70 4.49 -15.31
CA ALA A 786 -17.85 5.29 -16.52
C ALA A 786 -19.01 6.30 -16.38
N GLY A 787 -18.91 7.45 -17.06
CA GLY A 787 -19.97 8.46 -17.11
C GLY A 787 -19.82 9.40 -18.31
N ALA A 788 -20.88 10.14 -18.64
CA ALA A 788 -20.89 11.03 -19.81
C ALA A 788 -20.14 12.35 -19.57
N LEU A 789 -19.53 12.90 -20.63
CA LEU A 789 -18.89 14.21 -20.65
C LEU A 789 -19.35 14.95 -21.92
N ILE A 790 -20.23 15.92 -21.77
CA ILE A 790 -20.82 16.65 -22.90
C ILE A 790 -20.22 18.05 -22.95
N VAL A 791 -19.59 18.38 -24.08
CA VAL A 791 -19.05 19.72 -24.34
C VAL A 791 -19.94 20.40 -25.36
N LYS A 792 -20.80 21.31 -24.91
CA LYS A 792 -21.73 22.07 -25.74
C LYS A 792 -21.03 23.23 -26.45
N GLN A 793 -21.60 23.67 -27.56
CA GLN A 793 -21.15 24.83 -28.32
C GLN A 793 -22.35 25.71 -28.68
N PRO A 794 -22.15 26.99 -29.04
CA PRO A 794 -23.23 27.85 -29.51
C PRO A 794 -23.93 27.27 -30.75
N GLU A 795 -25.24 27.48 -30.86
CA GLU A 795 -26.04 26.97 -32.00
C GLU A 795 -25.52 27.45 -33.36
N THR A 796 -24.98 28.68 -33.42
CA THR A 796 -24.37 29.26 -34.63
C THR A 796 -23.07 28.58 -35.04
N ALA A 797 -22.36 27.95 -34.09
CA ALA A 797 -21.14 27.21 -34.33
C ALA A 797 -21.38 25.74 -34.66
N ASP A 798 -22.55 25.19 -34.28
CA ASP A 798 -22.94 23.83 -34.65
C ASP A 798 -23.48 23.80 -36.09
N PRO A 799 -22.79 23.14 -37.05
CA PRO A 799 -23.22 23.10 -38.45
C PRO A 799 -24.54 22.35 -38.64
N ASN A 800 -24.95 21.55 -37.66
CA ASN A 800 -26.14 20.71 -37.68
C ASN A 800 -27.23 21.20 -36.70
N SER A 801 -27.08 22.39 -36.11
CA SER A 801 -28.06 22.97 -35.17
C SER A 801 -29.48 23.05 -35.75
N ALA A 802 -29.61 23.36 -37.04
CA ALA A 802 -30.91 23.46 -37.71
C ALA A 802 -31.69 22.13 -37.80
N LEU A 803 -31.04 20.98 -37.53
CA LEU A 803 -31.63 19.65 -37.67
C LEU A 803 -32.42 19.21 -36.43
N TYR A 804 -32.15 19.79 -35.26
CA TYR A 804 -32.83 19.44 -34.01
C TYR A 804 -33.38 20.70 -33.32
N ASP A 805 -34.42 20.51 -32.52
CA ASP A 805 -35.06 21.58 -31.75
C ASP A 805 -34.67 21.50 -30.26
N GLU A 806 -34.28 20.32 -29.78
CA GLU A 806 -34.02 20.04 -28.37
C GLU A 806 -32.75 19.18 -28.20
N ASP A 807 -31.83 19.62 -27.32
CA ASP A 807 -30.61 18.91 -26.89
C ASP A 807 -30.56 18.90 -25.35
N ARG A 808 -31.25 17.93 -24.75
CA ARG A 808 -31.44 17.83 -23.29
C ARG A 808 -30.55 16.75 -22.68
N GLU A 809 -30.16 16.96 -21.42
CA GLU A 809 -29.39 15.99 -20.63
C GLU A 809 -30.10 14.63 -20.49
N GLU A 810 -31.44 14.64 -20.45
CA GLU A 810 -32.26 13.43 -20.34
C GLU A 810 -32.16 12.51 -21.57
N HIS A 811 -31.69 13.01 -22.72
CA HIS A 811 -31.57 12.26 -23.98
C HIS A 811 -30.16 11.71 -24.24
N VAL A 812 -29.31 11.69 -23.20
CA VAL A 812 -28.01 11.00 -23.23
C VAL A 812 -28.18 9.53 -22.86
N MET A 813 -27.69 8.64 -23.72
CA MET A 813 -27.85 7.20 -23.61
C MET A 813 -26.49 6.50 -23.53
N LEU A 814 -26.18 5.88 -22.39
CA LEU A 814 -25.01 5.04 -22.19
C LEU A 814 -25.42 3.57 -22.30
N ILE A 815 -24.80 2.86 -23.23
CA ILE A 815 -25.07 1.45 -23.52
C ILE A 815 -23.83 0.62 -23.20
N GLY A 816 -23.98 -0.44 -22.41
CA GLY A 816 -22.88 -1.34 -22.07
C GLY A 816 -23.34 -2.79 -21.97
N ASP A 817 -22.43 -3.73 -22.24
CA ASP A 817 -22.63 -5.13 -21.86
C ASP A 817 -22.46 -5.31 -20.35
N TRP A 818 -23.10 -6.34 -19.82
CA TRP A 818 -23.14 -6.60 -18.38
C TRP A 818 -22.90 -8.06 -18.07
N MET A 819 -22.10 -8.25 -17.02
CA MET A 819 -21.61 -9.55 -16.58
C MET A 819 -22.07 -9.78 -15.13
N PRO A 820 -22.41 -11.02 -14.74
CA PRO A 820 -22.84 -11.32 -13.37
C PRO A 820 -21.72 -11.25 -12.33
N GLU A 821 -20.47 -11.44 -12.77
CA GLU A 821 -19.27 -11.42 -11.94
C GLU A 821 -18.46 -10.16 -12.21
N THR A 822 -17.54 -9.82 -11.32
CA THR A 822 -16.64 -8.68 -11.55
C THR A 822 -15.77 -8.94 -12.79
N SER A 823 -15.42 -7.86 -13.50
CA SER A 823 -14.59 -7.96 -14.71
C SER A 823 -13.21 -8.54 -14.40
N HIS A 824 -12.69 -8.29 -13.20
CA HIS A 824 -11.44 -8.89 -12.73
C HIS A 824 -11.52 -10.41 -12.53
N ASP A 825 -12.53 -10.91 -11.81
CA ASP A 825 -12.71 -12.35 -11.57
C ASP A 825 -12.86 -13.10 -12.89
N ARG A 826 -13.62 -12.51 -13.81
CA ARG A 826 -13.85 -13.07 -15.14
C ARG A 826 -12.58 -13.11 -15.99
N PHE A 827 -11.75 -12.08 -15.92
CA PHE A 827 -10.44 -12.09 -16.60
C PHE A 827 -9.56 -13.20 -16.04
N MET A 828 -9.53 -13.40 -14.73
CA MET A 828 -8.77 -14.50 -14.12
C MET A 828 -9.26 -15.87 -14.60
N LYS A 829 -10.58 -16.08 -14.70
CA LYS A 829 -11.13 -17.31 -15.28
C LYS A 829 -10.71 -17.52 -16.74
N LEU A 830 -10.75 -16.48 -17.57
CA LEU A 830 -10.29 -16.58 -18.96
C LEU A 830 -8.82 -17.00 -19.06
N MET A 831 -7.98 -16.49 -18.17
CA MET A 831 -6.55 -16.77 -18.22
C MET A 831 -6.17 -18.17 -17.69
N HIS A 832 -7.04 -18.81 -16.90
CA HIS A 832 -6.72 -20.05 -16.19
C HIS A 832 -7.65 -21.24 -16.52
N ASP A 833 -8.77 -21.03 -17.21
CA ASP A 833 -9.72 -22.08 -17.63
C ASP A 833 -10.03 -21.98 -19.13
N ALA A 834 -10.53 -23.08 -19.72
CA ALA A 834 -11.01 -23.12 -21.11
C ALA A 834 -12.41 -22.49 -21.26
N TYR A 835 -12.68 -21.34 -20.63
CA TYR A 835 -14.00 -20.74 -20.58
C TYR A 835 -14.22 -19.71 -21.70
N THR A 836 -15.33 -19.83 -22.43
CA THR A 836 -15.77 -18.82 -23.40
C THR A 836 -16.45 -17.65 -22.70
N ILE A 837 -15.87 -16.45 -22.83
CA ILE A 837 -16.46 -15.19 -22.37
C ILE A 837 -17.67 -14.84 -23.24
N THR A 838 -18.88 -15.14 -22.78
CA THR A 838 -20.13 -14.61 -23.34
C THR A 838 -20.78 -13.61 -22.38
N ALA A 839 -21.19 -12.44 -22.90
CA ALA A 839 -22.01 -11.51 -22.12
C ALA A 839 -23.28 -12.20 -21.64
N MET A 840 -23.89 -11.80 -20.53
CA MET A 840 -25.17 -12.39 -20.10
C MET A 840 -26.32 -11.37 -20.05
N SER A 841 -26.00 -10.09 -20.11
CA SER A 841 -26.99 -9.00 -20.11
C SER A 841 -26.38 -7.74 -20.73
N ALA A 842 -27.18 -6.69 -20.87
CA ALA A 842 -26.77 -5.36 -21.29
C ALA A 842 -27.59 -4.30 -20.55
N LEU A 843 -27.03 -3.10 -20.40
CA LEU A 843 -27.63 -1.98 -19.68
C LEU A 843 -27.77 -0.75 -20.57
N ILE A 844 -28.89 -0.04 -20.43
CA ILE A 844 -29.08 1.33 -20.91
C ILE A 844 -29.24 2.22 -19.67
N ASN A 845 -28.34 3.20 -19.50
CA ASN A 845 -28.31 4.08 -18.32
C ASN A 845 -28.42 3.31 -16.99
N GLY A 846 -27.68 2.19 -16.88
CA GLY A 846 -27.60 1.40 -15.65
C GLY A 846 -28.75 0.41 -15.41
N ARG A 847 -29.63 0.20 -16.39
CA ARG A 847 -30.84 -0.64 -16.28
C ARG A 847 -30.92 -1.68 -17.40
N ALA A 848 -31.24 -2.93 -17.05
CA ALA A 848 -31.47 -4.03 -17.99
C ALA A 848 -32.94 -4.18 -18.38
N SER A 849 -33.22 -5.05 -19.35
CA SER A 849 -34.49 -5.10 -20.07
C SER A 849 -35.33 -6.34 -19.78
N ILE A 850 -35.59 -6.56 -18.48
CA ILE A 850 -36.38 -7.66 -17.92
C ILE A 850 -35.49 -8.86 -17.60
N PHE A 851 -35.32 -9.13 -16.30
CA PHE A 851 -34.84 -10.41 -15.81
C PHE A 851 -35.81 -10.91 -14.73
N GLU A 852 -36.26 -12.15 -14.86
CA GLU A 852 -37.02 -12.82 -13.82
C GLU A 852 -36.06 -13.19 -12.69
N VAL A 853 -36.37 -12.74 -11.48
CA VAL A 853 -35.66 -13.19 -10.28
C VAL A 853 -36.13 -14.61 -9.97
N GLU A 854 -35.41 -15.63 -10.45
CA GLU A 854 -35.65 -17.01 -10.01
C GLU A 854 -35.25 -17.17 -8.53
N ASN A 855 -36.16 -17.75 -7.74
CA ASN A 855 -36.01 -18.12 -6.32
C ASN A 855 -36.19 -17.04 -5.25
N VAL A 856 -37.30 -16.30 -5.27
CA VAL A 856 -37.78 -15.60 -4.07
C VAL A 856 -39.09 -16.23 -3.60
N ARG A 857 -39.10 -16.81 -2.40
CA ARG A 857 -40.32 -17.29 -1.74
C ARG A 857 -40.87 -16.17 -0.86
N ASN A 858 -42.17 -15.90 -0.92
CA ASN A 858 -42.81 -15.00 0.03
C ASN A 858 -42.77 -15.60 1.45
N THR A 859 -42.91 -14.75 2.47
CA THR A 859 -43.27 -15.08 3.86
C THR A 859 -44.55 -15.93 4.00
N SER A 860 -45.33 -16.11 2.94
CA SER A 860 -46.50 -17.00 2.88
C SER A 860 -46.22 -18.36 2.21
N GLY A 861 -44.96 -18.70 1.91
CA GLY A 861 -44.58 -19.98 1.29
C GLY A 861 -44.99 -20.15 -0.18
N SER A 862 -45.60 -19.13 -0.80
CA SER A 862 -45.92 -19.11 -2.23
C SER A 862 -44.70 -18.60 -3.04
N PRO A 863 -44.36 -19.19 -4.20
CA PRO A 863 -43.35 -18.62 -5.09
C PRO A 863 -43.76 -17.20 -5.48
N LEU A 864 -42.88 -16.21 -5.27
CA LEU A 864 -43.16 -14.85 -5.76
C LEU A 864 -43.04 -14.86 -7.28
N THR A 865 -44.15 -14.52 -7.90
CA THR A 865 -44.33 -14.13 -9.30
C THR A 865 -43.31 -13.07 -9.73
N HIS A 866 -42.60 -13.33 -10.83
CA HIS A 866 -41.95 -12.39 -11.77
C HIS A 866 -41.73 -10.94 -11.27
N ALA A 867 -40.67 -10.68 -10.48
CA ALA A 867 -40.24 -9.32 -10.18
C ALA A 867 -39.42 -8.74 -11.34
N ARG A 868 -39.66 -7.48 -11.75
CA ARG A 868 -38.99 -6.82 -12.89
C ARG A 868 -38.39 -5.48 -12.45
N THR A 869 -37.19 -5.16 -12.95
CA THR A 869 -36.62 -3.83 -12.81
C THR A 869 -37.19 -2.88 -13.87
N PRO A 870 -37.43 -1.59 -13.57
CA PRO A 870 -37.86 -0.62 -14.56
C PRO A 870 -36.78 -0.42 -15.62
N VAL A 871 -37.18 -0.26 -16.87
CA VAL A 871 -36.27 0.11 -17.96
C VAL A 871 -36.03 1.61 -17.98
N SER A 872 -35.00 2.05 -18.71
CA SER A 872 -34.75 3.47 -18.93
C SER A 872 -35.86 4.07 -19.81
N THR A 873 -36.36 5.26 -19.44
CA THR A 873 -37.44 5.95 -20.15
C THR A 873 -36.99 7.33 -20.56
N PHE A 874 -37.17 7.65 -21.85
CA PHE A 874 -36.81 8.93 -22.46
C PHE A 874 -38.10 9.62 -22.89
N VAL A 875 -38.38 10.80 -22.31
CA VAL A 875 -39.63 11.53 -22.56
C VAL A 875 -39.45 12.52 -23.70
N VAL A 876 -40.42 12.58 -24.62
CA VAL A 876 -40.41 13.50 -25.78
C VAL A 876 -41.77 14.16 -25.99
N GLU A 877 -41.77 15.39 -26.52
CA GLU A 877 -42.96 16.11 -26.94
C GLU A 877 -43.22 15.86 -28.43
N GLY A 878 -44.46 15.54 -28.81
CA GLY A 878 -44.81 15.31 -30.22
C GLY A 878 -44.64 16.55 -31.09
N GLY A 879 -44.12 16.35 -32.30
CA GLY A 879 -43.89 17.42 -33.29
C GLY A 879 -42.54 18.13 -33.17
N ARG A 880 -41.62 17.66 -32.32
CA ARG A 880 -40.26 18.20 -32.18
C ARG A 880 -39.18 17.22 -32.66
N ARG A 881 -37.99 17.74 -32.90
CA ARG A 881 -36.79 16.95 -33.27
C ARG A 881 -35.81 16.93 -32.10
N TYR A 882 -35.46 15.74 -31.63
CA TYR A 882 -34.60 15.56 -30.46
C TYR A 882 -33.24 15.01 -30.86
N ARG A 883 -32.17 15.62 -30.33
CA ARG A 883 -30.80 15.08 -30.42
C ARG A 883 -30.58 14.05 -29.31
N PHE A 884 -30.35 12.80 -29.71
CA PHE A 884 -29.92 11.73 -28.80
C PHE A 884 -28.41 11.53 -28.93
N ARG A 885 -27.74 11.46 -27.78
CA ARG A 885 -26.29 11.25 -27.69
C ARG A 885 -26.03 9.84 -27.19
N ILE A 886 -25.63 8.95 -28.07
CA ILE A 886 -25.44 7.52 -27.77
C ILE A 886 -23.96 7.26 -27.54
N ILE A 887 -23.63 6.73 -26.36
CA ILE A 887 -22.27 6.43 -25.91
C ILE A 887 -22.17 4.94 -25.61
N SER A 888 -21.23 4.25 -26.25
CA SER A 888 -20.96 2.84 -25.97
C SER A 888 -19.88 2.70 -24.89
N ILE A 889 -20.30 2.33 -23.68
CA ILE A 889 -19.44 1.99 -22.55
C ILE A 889 -19.20 0.46 -22.44
N SER A 890 -19.42 -0.25 -23.54
CA SER A 890 -19.30 -1.70 -23.63
C SER A 890 -17.86 -2.17 -23.38
N GLN A 891 -17.68 -3.30 -22.71
CA GLN A 891 -16.39 -3.95 -22.50
C GLN A 891 -15.96 -4.82 -23.68
N LYS A 892 -16.92 -5.38 -24.43
CA LYS A 892 -16.66 -6.34 -25.51
C LYS A 892 -17.66 -6.19 -26.67
N CYS A 893 -18.95 -6.10 -26.36
CA CYS A 893 -20.02 -6.27 -27.33
C CYS A 893 -20.25 -5.03 -28.20
N PRO A 894 -20.27 -5.17 -29.54
CA PRO A 894 -20.88 -4.17 -30.40
C PRO A 894 -22.42 -4.30 -30.36
N PHE A 895 -23.11 -3.17 -30.41
CA PHE A 895 -24.58 -3.11 -30.36
C PHE A 895 -25.17 -2.56 -31.67
N ARG A 896 -26.31 -3.08 -32.09
CA ARG A 896 -27.17 -2.47 -33.11
C ARG A 896 -28.30 -1.72 -32.39
N VAL A 897 -28.32 -0.40 -32.53
CA VAL A 897 -29.27 0.50 -31.87
C VAL A 897 -30.30 1.00 -32.87
N PHE A 898 -31.58 1.01 -32.48
CA PHE A 898 -32.68 1.58 -33.28
C PHE A 898 -33.89 1.95 -32.42
N PHE A 899 -34.74 2.83 -32.98
CA PHE A 899 -35.95 3.33 -32.35
C PHE A 899 -37.16 2.84 -33.17
N ASP A 900 -38.08 2.10 -32.54
CA ASP A 900 -39.20 1.49 -33.26
C ASP A 900 -40.04 2.56 -33.96
N ASN A 901 -40.28 2.37 -35.26
CA ASN A 901 -41.00 3.29 -36.15
C ASN A 901 -40.37 4.68 -36.33
N HIS A 902 -39.15 4.93 -35.85
CA HIS A 902 -38.50 6.23 -36.00
C HIS A 902 -37.21 6.09 -36.80
N ALA A 903 -37.13 6.79 -37.93
CA ALA A 903 -35.88 6.94 -38.66
C ALA A 903 -34.92 7.82 -37.85
N MET A 904 -33.64 7.48 -37.87
CA MET A 904 -32.57 8.20 -37.17
C MET A 904 -31.71 8.93 -38.17
N GLN A 905 -31.42 10.21 -37.93
CA GLN A 905 -30.48 10.96 -38.74
C GLN A 905 -29.17 11.14 -38.00
N ILE A 906 -28.09 10.49 -38.46
CA ILE A 906 -26.75 10.62 -37.88
C ILE A 906 -26.20 12.01 -38.23
N ILE A 907 -25.84 12.79 -37.21
CA ILE A 907 -25.31 14.15 -37.36
C ILE A 907 -23.89 14.32 -36.81
N ALA A 908 -23.43 13.42 -35.95
CA ALA A 908 -22.04 13.39 -35.48
C ALA A 908 -21.58 11.97 -35.15
N THR A 909 -20.27 11.72 -35.23
CA THR A 909 -19.61 10.50 -34.75
C THR A 909 -18.38 10.87 -33.95
N ASP A 910 -18.20 10.26 -32.77
CA ASP A 910 -17.11 10.53 -31.82
C ASP A 910 -16.92 12.02 -31.51
N GLY A 911 -18.03 12.73 -31.33
CA GLY A 911 -18.05 14.17 -31.06
C GLY A 911 -17.85 15.07 -32.28
N MET A 912 -17.51 14.52 -33.45
CA MET A 912 -17.25 15.30 -34.67
C MET A 912 -18.46 15.34 -35.61
N PRO A 913 -18.85 16.53 -36.11
CA PRO A 913 -20.02 16.69 -36.96
C PRO A 913 -19.83 16.08 -38.35
N VAL A 914 -20.86 15.42 -38.85
CA VAL A 914 -20.92 14.84 -40.20
C VAL A 914 -22.12 15.36 -40.97
N SER A 915 -22.05 15.29 -42.31
CA SER A 915 -23.21 15.54 -43.15
C SER A 915 -24.34 14.57 -42.77
N PRO A 916 -25.59 15.03 -42.64
CA PRO A 916 -26.65 14.20 -42.10
C PRO A 916 -26.97 12.99 -42.97
N VAL A 917 -27.05 11.81 -42.36
CA VAL A 917 -27.41 10.57 -43.05
C VAL A 917 -28.55 9.87 -42.30
N THR A 918 -29.65 9.63 -43.00
CA THR A 918 -30.84 8.97 -42.45
C THR A 918 -30.71 7.46 -42.55
N VAL A 919 -30.88 6.77 -41.41
CA VAL A 919 -30.76 5.32 -41.25
C VAL A 919 -31.82 4.80 -40.29
N ASP A 920 -32.14 3.52 -40.38
CA ASP A 920 -33.11 2.88 -39.47
C ASP A 920 -32.43 2.27 -38.25
N SER A 921 -31.14 1.91 -38.38
CA SER A 921 -30.34 1.37 -37.27
C SER A 921 -28.87 1.72 -37.40
N VAL A 922 -28.17 1.85 -36.28
CA VAL A 922 -26.73 2.13 -36.22
C VAL A 922 -26.00 1.03 -35.45
N MET A 923 -24.89 0.55 -35.99
CA MET A 923 -23.94 -0.31 -35.27
C MET A 923 -22.96 0.58 -34.51
N ILE A 924 -22.81 0.34 -33.21
CA ILE A 924 -21.89 1.05 -32.33
C ILE A 924 -20.95 0.06 -31.66
N GLY A 925 -19.64 0.22 -31.87
CA GLY A 925 -18.61 -0.57 -31.21
C GLY A 925 -18.27 -0.05 -29.80
N PRO A 926 -17.52 -0.81 -28.99
CA PRO A 926 -16.98 -0.32 -27.71
C PRO A 926 -16.19 1.00 -27.89
N GLY A 927 -16.50 2.01 -27.08
CA GLY A 927 -15.84 3.33 -27.10
C GLY A 927 -16.32 4.30 -28.19
N GLU A 928 -17.12 3.85 -29.16
CA GLU A 928 -17.70 4.72 -30.18
C GLU A 928 -18.89 5.53 -29.65
N ARG A 929 -19.11 6.70 -30.26
CA ARG A 929 -20.26 7.58 -29.97
C ARG A 929 -20.93 8.04 -31.25
N TYR A 930 -22.26 8.17 -31.19
CA TYR A 930 -23.06 8.74 -32.26
C TYR A 930 -24.07 9.73 -31.71
N ASP A 931 -24.16 10.88 -32.38
CA ASP A 931 -25.27 11.80 -32.16
C ASP A 931 -26.26 11.63 -33.30
N ILE A 932 -27.49 11.34 -32.94
CA ILE A 932 -28.59 11.14 -33.88
C ILE A 932 -29.70 12.13 -33.60
N VAL A 933 -30.48 12.45 -34.63
CA VAL A 933 -31.72 13.20 -34.50
C VAL A 933 -32.88 12.28 -34.84
N ILE A 934 -33.89 12.27 -33.97
CA ILE A 934 -35.18 11.62 -34.23
C ILE A 934 -36.28 12.67 -34.36
N SER A 935 -37.20 12.47 -35.31
CA SER A 935 -38.40 13.30 -35.47
C SER A 935 -39.58 12.63 -34.76
N THR A 936 -40.33 13.40 -33.97
CA THR A 936 -41.44 12.87 -33.17
C THR A 936 -42.81 13.14 -33.80
N ASP A 937 -42.94 12.79 -35.08
CA ASP A 937 -44.13 13.00 -35.93
C ASP A 937 -45.16 11.86 -35.83
N HIS A 938 -44.90 10.87 -34.98
CA HIS A 938 -45.75 9.70 -34.79
C HIS A 938 -46.86 9.94 -33.77
N ARG A 939 -47.79 8.98 -33.67
CA ARG A 939 -48.90 9.01 -32.71
C ARG A 939 -48.37 9.09 -31.27
N VAL A 940 -49.06 9.83 -30.41
CA VAL A 940 -48.75 9.87 -28.97
C VAL A 940 -48.95 8.47 -28.37
N ASP A 941 -47.85 7.77 -28.14
CA ASP A 941 -47.78 6.42 -27.57
C ASP A 941 -46.40 6.17 -26.94
N ASN A 942 -46.20 4.98 -26.36
CA ASN A 942 -44.89 4.49 -25.96
C ASN A 942 -44.28 3.65 -27.07
N TYR A 943 -42.99 3.85 -27.37
CA TYR A 943 -42.23 3.10 -28.38
C TYR A 943 -40.99 2.46 -27.77
N TRP A 944 -40.54 1.33 -28.32
CA TRP A 944 -39.29 0.69 -27.88
C TRP A 944 -38.07 1.38 -28.51
N ILE A 945 -37.03 1.56 -27.69
CA ILE A 945 -35.67 1.78 -28.14
C ILE A 945 -34.93 0.47 -27.88
N ARG A 946 -34.19 -0.05 -28.86
CA ARG A 946 -33.59 -1.38 -28.77
C ARG A 946 -32.10 -1.30 -29.09
N ALA A 947 -31.29 -1.94 -28.26
CA ALA A 947 -29.87 -2.18 -28.49
C ALA A 947 -29.61 -3.68 -28.46
N VAL A 948 -29.33 -4.26 -29.63
CA VAL A 948 -29.15 -5.71 -29.82
C VAL A 948 -27.66 -6.02 -29.91
N GLY A 949 -27.16 -6.89 -29.03
CA GLY A 949 -25.78 -7.37 -29.08
C GLY A 949 -25.49 -8.16 -30.37
N LEU A 950 -24.38 -7.86 -31.05
CA LEU A 950 -23.96 -8.54 -32.28
C LEU A 950 -22.86 -9.60 -31.99
N ARG A 951 -22.68 -10.56 -32.91
CA ARG A 951 -21.62 -11.60 -32.85
C ARG A 951 -21.69 -12.46 -31.58
N ASP A 952 -20.59 -12.77 -30.89
CA ASP A 952 -20.61 -13.63 -29.69
C ASP A 952 -21.54 -13.16 -28.55
N CYS A 953 -22.09 -11.95 -28.66
CA CYS A 953 -23.05 -11.37 -27.72
C CYS A 953 -24.53 -11.57 -28.10
N TRP A 954 -24.83 -12.24 -29.23
CA TRP A 954 -26.21 -12.44 -29.69
C TRP A 954 -26.92 -13.61 -29.00
N TYR A 955 -26.17 -14.63 -28.56
CA TYR A 955 -26.71 -15.88 -28.01
C TYR A 955 -27.22 -15.79 -26.56
N THR A 956 -27.13 -14.63 -25.91
CA THR A 956 -27.06 -14.58 -24.44
C THR A 956 -27.98 -13.56 -23.77
N ASP A 957 -29.20 -13.36 -24.28
CA ASP A 957 -30.13 -12.34 -23.77
C ASP A 957 -29.52 -10.91 -23.74
N GLY A 958 -28.47 -10.67 -24.53
CA GLY A 958 -27.69 -9.41 -24.59
C GLY A 958 -28.40 -8.26 -25.31
N THR A 959 -29.73 -8.33 -25.41
CA THR A 959 -30.58 -7.28 -25.95
C THR A 959 -31.10 -6.45 -24.80
N VAL A 960 -30.95 -5.13 -24.91
CA VAL A 960 -31.47 -4.18 -23.94
C VAL A 960 -32.42 -3.20 -24.64
N THR A 961 -33.65 -3.12 -24.14
CA THR A 961 -34.70 -2.17 -24.47
C THR A 961 -34.84 -1.03 -23.46
N ALA A 962 -35.20 0.14 -23.97
CA ALA A 962 -35.65 1.31 -23.24
C ALA A 962 -36.96 1.83 -23.85
N ILE A 963 -37.63 2.75 -23.18
CA ILE A 963 -38.92 3.32 -23.64
C ILE A 963 -38.69 4.74 -24.14
N LEU A 964 -39.14 5.03 -25.36
CA LEU A 964 -39.39 6.38 -25.85
C LEU A 964 -40.86 6.72 -25.55
N LYS A 965 -41.09 7.62 -24.59
CA LYS A 965 -42.42 7.98 -24.11
C LYS A 965 -42.84 9.35 -24.62
N TYR A 966 -43.92 9.41 -25.39
CA TYR A 966 -44.52 10.69 -25.78
C TYR A 966 -45.25 11.33 -24.58
N GLN A 967 -45.12 12.65 -24.41
CA GLN A 967 -45.85 13.38 -23.38
C GLN A 967 -47.36 13.24 -23.61
N GLY A 968 -48.08 12.72 -22.62
CA GLY A 968 -49.51 12.39 -22.72
C GLY A 968 -49.81 10.92 -23.01
N ALA A 969 -48.79 10.08 -23.29
CA ALA A 969 -48.97 8.63 -23.39
C ALA A 969 -49.28 8.01 -22.01
N LEU A 970 -50.12 6.97 -22.00
CA LEU A 970 -50.46 6.21 -20.80
C LEU A 970 -49.22 5.54 -20.20
N ALA A 971 -49.19 5.37 -18.88
CA ALA A 971 -48.12 4.62 -18.23
C ALA A 971 -48.24 3.13 -18.59
N GLY A 972 -47.18 2.55 -19.17
CA GLY A 972 -47.14 1.15 -19.59
C GLY A 972 -45.97 0.88 -20.53
N TYR A 973 -45.74 -0.39 -20.83
CA TYR A 973 -44.78 -0.81 -21.85
C TYR A 973 -45.39 -0.72 -23.26
N PRO A 974 -44.60 -0.44 -24.31
CA PRO A 974 -45.07 -0.49 -25.70
C PRO A 974 -45.61 -1.87 -26.11
N ASP A 975 -46.60 -1.88 -27.02
CA ASP A 975 -47.13 -3.11 -27.62
C ASP A 975 -46.11 -3.76 -28.61
N GLY A 976 -45.98 -5.08 -28.58
CA GLY A 976 -45.10 -5.85 -29.47
C GLY A 976 -43.93 -6.54 -28.75
N ASP A 977 -43.45 -7.64 -29.32
CA ASP A 977 -42.38 -8.45 -28.70
C ASP A 977 -41.05 -7.65 -28.67
N PRO A 978 -40.39 -7.49 -27.50
CA PRO A 978 -39.14 -6.76 -27.32
C PRO A 978 -37.93 -7.37 -28.07
N LEU A 979 -38.06 -8.56 -28.67
CA LEU A 979 -37.00 -9.24 -29.42
C LEU A 979 -37.17 -9.22 -30.96
N VAL A 980 -38.16 -8.51 -31.50
CA VAL A 980 -38.40 -8.44 -32.95
C VAL A 980 -37.39 -7.52 -33.66
N TYR A 981 -36.77 -8.03 -34.72
CA TYR A 981 -35.82 -7.30 -35.57
C TYR A 981 -36.55 -6.38 -36.55
N VAL A 982 -36.04 -5.16 -36.72
CA VAL A 982 -36.55 -4.21 -37.72
C VAL A 982 -35.77 -4.33 -39.03
N ASN A 983 -36.50 -4.57 -40.11
CA ASN A 983 -35.99 -4.50 -41.48
C ASN A 983 -35.78 -3.03 -41.86
N GLY A 984 -34.57 -2.65 -42.26
CA GLY A 984 -34.24 -1.26 -42.60
C GLY A 984 -32.78 -1.07 -42.97
N THR A 985 -32.44 0.16 -43.37
CA THR A 985 -31.08 0.60 -43.70
C THR A 985 -30.23 0.63 -42.43
N MET A 986 -29.10 -0.08 -42.45
CA MET A 986 -28.18 -0.17 -41.30
C MET A 986 -26.89 0.61 -41.57
N PHE A 987 -26.45 1.42 -40.61
CA PHE A 987 -25.13 2.04 -40.64
C PHE A 987 -24.10 1.18 -39.91
N GLY A 988 -22.95 0.92 -40.54
CA GLY A 988 -21.82 0.24 -39.91
C GLY A 988 -21.12 -0.77 -40.83
N PRO A 989 -19.94 -1.27 -40.43
CA PRO A 989 -19.21 -2.25 -41.23
C PRO A 989 -19.90 -3.62 -41.21
N LEU A 990 -20.09 -4.22 -42.39
CA LEU A 990 -20.66 -5.56 -42.55
C LEU A 990 -19.64 -6.64 -42.10
N PRO A 991 -19.96 -7.53 -41.14
CA PRO A 991 -19.11 -8.68 -40.86
C PRO A 991 -19.20 -9.74 -41.97
N ASP A 992 -18.10 -10.43 -42.22
CA ASP A 992 -17.96 -11.45 -43.28
C ASP A 992 -18.94 -12.63 -43.09
N SER A 993 -20.01 -12.60 -43.91
CA SER A 993 -20.78 -13.65 -44.61
C SER A 993 -21.04 -15.06 -44.03
N THR A 994 -20.56 -15.42 -42.84
CA THR A 994 -20.61 -16.83 -42.39
C THR A 994 -21.87 -17.24 -41.62
N ARG A 995 -22.76 -16.30 -41.25
CA ARG A 995 -24.11 -16.61 -40.72
C ARG A 995 -25.16 -15.56 -41.15
N PRO A 996 -25.84 -15.76 -42.29
CA PRO A 996 -26.82 -14.80 -42.83
C PRO A 996 -28.10 -14.62 -41.99
N VAL A 997 -28.38 -15.55 -41.08
CA VAL A 997 -29.69 -15.68 -40.41
C VAL A 997 -30.10 -14.48 -39.53
N TYR A 998 -29.16 -13.64 -39.09
CA TYR A 998 -29.42 -12.58 -38.08
C TYR A 998 -29.13 -11.14 -38.52
N TYR A 999 -28.62 -10.94 -39.74
CA TYR A 999 -28.40 -9.60 -40.31
C TYR A 999 -29.52 -9.19 -41.29
N GLY A 1000 -30.46 -10.10 -41.57
CA GLY A 1000 -31.44 -9.95 -42.63
C GLY A 1000 -30.75 -10.00 -44.00
N ASP A 1001 -30.98 -11.08 -44.74
CA ASP A 1001 -30.47 -11.20 -46.10
C ASP A 1001 -31.02 -10.04 -46.96
N GLY A 1002 -30.12 -9.18 -47.47
CA GLY A 1002 -30.45 -8.21 -48.52
C GLY A 1002 -30.75 -6.75 -48.09
N HIS A 1003 -30.40 -6.33 -46.88
CA HIS A 1003 -30.61 -4.92 -46.48
C HIS A 1003 -29.49 -3.97 -46.98
N PRO A 1004 -29.83 -2.76 -47.45
CA PRO A 1004 -28.84 -1.76 -47.83
C PRO A 1004 -28.06 -1.32 -46.58
N THR A 1005 -26.75 -1.54 -46.59
CA THR A 1005 -25.85 -1.07 -45.53
C THR A 1005 -25.09 0.16 -45.98
N LEU A 1006 -25.06 1.17 -45.12
CA LEU A 1006 -24.25 2.36 -45.34
C LEU A 1006 -22.90 2.20 -44.61
N SER A 1007 -21.81 2.36 -45.36
CA SER A 1007 -20.46 2.24 -44.82
C SER A 1007 -19.94 3.59 -44.35
N LEU A 1008 -18.89 3.56 -43.53
CA LEU A 1008 -18.21 4.77 -43.06
C LEU A 1008 -17.68 5.64 -44.21
N GLY A 1009 -17.37 5.03 -45.37
CA GLY A 1009 -16.96 5.74 -46.58
C GLY A 1009 -18.04 6.67 -47.16
N GLN A 1010 -19.31 6.52 -46.78
CA GLN A 1010 -20.40 7.39 -47.21
C GLN A 1010 -20.64 8.60 -46.29
N LEU A 1011 -20.09 8.60 -45.07
CA LEU A 1011 -20.16 9.78 -44.19
C LEU A 1011 -19.17 10.84 -44.65
N ASN A 1012 -19.64 12.06 -44.87
CA ASN A 1012 -18.78 13.21 -45.11
C ASN A 1012 -18.64 14.03 -43.83
N SER A 1013 -17.45 14.51 -43.51
CA SER A 1013 -17.27 15.54 -42.49
C SER A 1013 -17.96 16.84 -42.93
N THR A 1014 -18.53 17.61 -41.99
CA THR A 1014 -19.00 18.97 -42.29
C THR A 1014 -17.87 19.98 -42.37
N GLN A 1015 -16.68 19.65 -41.85
CA GLN A 1015 -15.49 20.47 -42.01
C GLN A 1015 -14.95 20.31 -43.43
N ASP A 1016 -14.79 21.43 -44.14
CA ASP A 1016 -14.26 21.44 -45.50
C ASP A 1016 -12.74 21.22 -45.48
N VAL A 1017 -12.33 19.95 -45.50
CA VAL A 1017 -10.94 19.49 -45.36
C VAL A 1017 -10.29 19.25 -46.74
N THR A 1018 -11.07 19.44 -47.81
CA THR A 1018 -10.65 19.19 -49.20
C THR A 1018 -9.37 19.91 -49.61
N VAL A 1019 -9.02 21.02 -48.96
CA VAL A 1019 -7.85 21.84 -49.30
C VAL A 1019 -6.53 21.35 -48.66
N ASN A 1020 -6.54 20.35 -47.76
CA ASN A 1020 -5.29 19.91 -47.10
C ASN A 1020 -4.91 18.43 -47.28
N LEU A 1021 -5.85 17.48 -47.42
CA LEU A 1021 -5.47 16.04 -47.44
C LEU A 1021 -5.06 15.51 -48.82
N THR A 1022 -5.55 16.12 -49.90
CA THR A 1022 -5.18 15.77 -51.28
C THR A 1022 -3.80 16.34 -51.64
N ASP A 1023 -3.51 17.55 -51.16
CA ASP A 1023 -2.27 18.27 -51.45
C ASP A 1023 -1.12 17.93 -50.47
N GLN A 1024 -1.44 17.29 -49.33
CA GLN A 1024 -0.45 16.82 -48.34
C GLN A 1024 -0.45 15.29 -48.25
N PRO A 1025 0.42 14.59 -49.00
CA PRO A 1025 0.64 13.16 -48.78
C PRO A 1025 1.20 12.92 -47.36
N PRO A 1026 1.05 11.70 -46.81
CA PRO A 1026 1.58 11.41 -45.48
C PRO A 1026 3.11 11.49 -45.48
N ASP A 1027 3.67 12.21 -44.51
CA ASP A 1027 5.12 12.31 -44.29
C ASP A 1027 5.68 10.96 -43.81
N VAL A 1028 4.90 10.25 -43.00
CA VAL A 1028 5.27 8.95 -42.45
C VAL A 1028 4.06 8.01 -42.50
N LYS A 1029 4.32 6.77 -42.91
CA LYS A 1029 3.33 5.70 -42.98
C LYS A 1029 3.77 4.51 -42.13
N HIS A 1030 2.88 4.02 -41.26
CA HIS A 1030 3.11 2.84 -40.45
C HIS A 1030 2.04 1.79 -40.69
N TYR A 1031 2.45 0.52 -40.73
CA TYR A 1031 1.56 -0.62 -40.88
C TYR A 1031 1.48 -1.35 -39.55
N ILE A 1032 0.28 -1.40 -38.97
CA ILE A 1032 0.01 -2.02 -37.68
C ILE A 1032 -0.93 -3.19 -37.93
N VAL A 1033 -0.43 -4.38 -37.65
CA VAL A 1033 -1.17 -5.61 -37.83
C VAL A 1033 -1.56 -6.16 -36.47
N MET A 1034 -2.85 -6.44 -36.31
CA MET A 1034 -3.45 -6.97 -35.09
C MET A 1034 -3.70 -8.46 -35.28
N SER A 1035 -3.26 -9.26 -34.31
CA SER A 1035 -3.52 -10.69 -34.26
C SER A 1035 -3.63 -11.18 -32.82
N PHE A 1036 -3.96 -12.45 -32.63
CA PHE A 1036 -3.80 -13.16 -31.36
C PHE A 1036 -2.73 -14.24 -31.51
N LEU A 1037 -1.81 -14.27 -30.56
CA LEU A 1037 -0.85 -15.36 -30.45
C LEU A 1037 -1.36 -16.29 -29.34
N ASN A 1038 -1.66 -17.54 -29.67
CA ASN A 1038 -1.92 -18.58 -28.66
C ASN A 1038 -0.57 -18.91 -27.99
N ASN A 1039 -0.26 -18.20 -26.91
CA ASN A 1039 1.00 -18.40 -26.20
C ASN A 1039 0.74 -18.97 -24.80
N ASP A 1040 0.96 -20.27 -24.65
CA ASP A 1040 0.86 -20.98 -23.37
C ASP A 1040 2.10 -20.65 -22.53
N ASN A 1041 1.93 -19.83 -21.49
CA ASN A 1041 3.07 -19.28 -20.74
C ASN A 1041 3.02 -19.64 -19.24
N SER A 1042 4.21 -19.69 -18.64
CA SER A 1042 4.39 -20.07 -17.23
C SER A 1042 3.92 -19.03 -16.21
N VAL A 1043 3.42 -17.87 -16.66
CA VAL A 1043 2.86 -16.82 -15.79
C VAL A 1043 1.42 -17.17 -15.41
N PHE A 1044 0.65 -17.64 -16.39
CA PHE A 1044 -0.75 -18.04 -16.17
C PHE A 1044 -0.89 -19.55 -15.95
N ASN A 1045 -0.02 -20.38 -16.55
CA ASN A 1045 -0.09 -21.83 -16.45
C ASN A 1045 1.17 -22.41 -15.79
N ASN A 1046 1.12 -22.72 -14.49
CA ASN A 1046 2.25 -23.26 -13.74
C ASN A 1046 2.61 -24.69 -14.20
N ALA A 1047 3.87 -24.88 -14.61
CA ALA A 1047 4.38 -26.15 -15.10
C ALA A 1047 4.35 -27.32 -14.09
N GLU A 1048 4.38 -27.06 -12.78
CA GLU A 1048 4.22 -28.09 -11.73
C GLU A 1048 2.85 -28.75 -11.75
N HIS A 1049 1.83 -28.05 -12.27
CA HIS A 1049 0.47 -28.57 -12.44
C HIS A 1049 0.13 -28.82 -13.93
N TYR A 1050 0.87 -28.24 -14.89
CA TYR A 1050 0.65 -28.32 -16.35
C TYR A 1050 1.98 -28.35 -17.16
N ASN A 1051 2.50 -29.53 -17.54
CA ASN A 1051 3.90 -29.73 -17.97
C ASN A 1051 4.26 -29.23 -19.39
N VAL A 1052 4.94 -28.07 -19.55
CA VAL A 1052 5.74 -27.72 -20.75
C VAL A 1052 7.02 -26.96 -20.37
N LYS A 1053 8.15 -27.35 -20.97
CA LYS A 1053 9.51 -26.89 -20.62
C LYS A 1053 9.96 -25.67 -21.45
N SER A 1054 10.15 -24.51 -20.79
CA SER A 1054 11.43 -23.73 -20.71
C SER A 1054 11.24 -22.20 -20.56
N LEU A 1055 11.87 -21.62 -19.51
CA LEU A 1055 12.28 -20.19 -19.29
C LEU A 1055 11.27 -19.19 -18.62
N PRO A 1056 11.68 -17.98 -18.12
CA PRO A 1056 11.84 -17.66 -16.69
C PRO A 1056 11.07 -16.39 -16.19
N ARG A 1057 11.11 -16.20 -14.85
CA ARG A 1057 10.44 -15.18 -13.98
C ARG A 1057 10.08 -13.81 -14.60
N TYR A 1058 8.89 -13.33 -14.24
CA TYR A 1058 8.36 -11.99 -14.52
C TYR A 1058 8.76 -10.96 -13.44
N ARG A 1059 9.00 -9.71 -13.87
CA ARG A 1059 8.80 -8.51 -13.08
C ARG A 1059 7.71 -7.72 -13.78
N SER A 1060 6.62 -7.43 -13.07
CA SER A 1060 5.74 -6.33 -13.46
C SER A 1060 6.60 -5.07 -13.41
N HIS A 1061 6.90 -4.50 -14.57
CA HIS A 1061 7.52 -3.19 -14.64
C HIS A 1061 6.38 -2.18 -14.47
N PHE A 1062 6.24 -1.63 -13.26
CA PHE A 1062 5.63 -0.32 -13.08
C PHE A 1062 6.45 0.64 -13.94
N THR A 1063 5.98 0.95 -15.15
CA THR A 1063 6.55 2.09 -15.87
C THR A 1063 6.16 3.33 -15.06
N PRO A 1064 7.14 4.13 -14.61
CA PRO A 1064 6.84 5.46 -14.16
C PRO A 1064 6.20 6.26 -15.29
N THR A 1065 5.50 7.32 -14.93
CA THR A 1065 4.80 8.20 -15.88
C THR A 1065 5.73 8.58 -17.01
N MET A 1066 5.36 8.22 -18.24
CA MET A 1066 6.23 8.43 -19.38
C MET A 1066 6.41 9.92 -19.70
N ASN A 1067 5.51 10.80 -19.22
CA ASN A 1067 5.66 12.24 -19.35
C ASN A 1067 6.88 12.83 -18.62
N ASN A 1068 7.54 12.09 -17.71
CA ASN A 1068 8.76 12.54 -17.04
C ASN A 1068 10.01 11.88 -17.65
N PRO A 1069 10.80 12.59 -18.49
CA PRO A 1069 11.95 12.01 -19.16
C PRO A 1069 13.03 11.48 -18.20
N GLU A 1070 13.14 12.02 -16.98
CA GLU A 1070 14.12 11.56 -15.99
C GLU A 1070 13.82 10.14 -15.48
N ASP A 1071 12.55 9.75 -15.50
CA ASP A 1071 12.08 8.48 -14.98
C ASP A 1071 12.00 7.41 -16.08
N VAL A 1072 12.07 7.79 -17.36
CA VAL A 1072 11.92 6.90 -18.51
C VAL A 1072 13.27 6.33 -18.97
N LYS A 1073 13.35 5.00 -19.09
CA LYS A 1073 14.51 4.32 -19.69
C LYS A 1073 14.16 3.80 -21.08
N ASP A 1074 15.06 4.03 -22.04
CA ASP A 1074 14.87 3.52 -23.41
C ASP A 1074 14.75 1.98 -23.47
N GLU A 1075 15.32 1.26 -22.50
CA GLU A 1075 15.22 -0.20 -22.37
C GLU A 1075 13.78 -0.71 -22.15
N TRP A 1076 12.84 0.15 -21.77
CA TRP A 1076 11.43 -0.24 -21.57
C TRP A 1076 10.64 -0.30 -22.86
N PHE A 1077 11.17 0.26 -23.95
CA PHE A 1077 10.46 0.31 -25.21
C PHE A 1077 10.97 -0.76 -26.17
N CYS A 1078 10.03 -1.40 -26.85
CA CYS A 1078 10.34 -2.23 -28.02
C CYS A 1078 10.14 -1.41 -29.30
N ASN A 1079 11.23 -1.26 -30.04
CA ASN A 1079 11.28 -0.64 -31.36
C ASN A 1079 11.61 -1.69 -32.42
N GLN A 1080 11.42 -1.35 -33.70
CA GLN A 1080 11.61 -2.28 -34.83
C GLN A 1080 13.02 -2.89 -34.86
N THR A 1081 14.04 -2.19 -34.34
CA THR A 1081 15.42 -2.67 -34.22
C THR A 1081 15.64 -3.60 -33.02
N THR A 1082 14.95 -3.45 -31.88
CA THR A 1082 15.00 -4.41 -30.75
C THR A 1082 14.19 -5.66 -31.03
N MET A 1083 13.09 -5.55 -31.79
CA MET A 1083 12.29 -6.69 -32.26
C MET A 1083 13.09 -7.65 -33.17
N ASN A 1084 14.13 -7.17 -33.87
CA ASN A 1084 14.99 -8.03 -34.69
C ASN A 1084 15.85 -9.02 -33.87
N HIS A 1085 16.10 -8.73 -32.59
CA HIS A 1085 16.95 -9.56 -31.71
C HIS A 1085 16.16 -10.43 -30.73
N THR A 1086 14.83 -10.26 -30.67
CA THR A 1086 13.94 -10.94 -29.72
C THR A 1086 12.73 -11.48 -30.47
N SER A 1087 12.52 -12.80 -30.48
CA SER A 1087 11.39 -13.40 -31.19
C SER A 1087 10.09 -13.23 -30.40
N CYS A 1088 9.43 -12.07 -30.58
CA CYS A 1088 8.11 -11.78 -29.99
C CYS A 1088 6.97 -12.61 -30.61
N GLU A 1089 7.26 -13.43 -31.62
CA GLU A 1089 6.32 -14.38 -32.22
C GLU A 1089 6.19 -15.66 -31.38
N LEU A 1090 7.26 -16.03 -30.66
CA LEU A 1090 7.32 -17.24 -29.83
C LEU A 1090 7.27 -16.92 -28.32
N ASP A 1091 7.80 -15.77 -27.87
CA ASP A 1091 7.85 -15.36 -26.46
C ASP A 1091 7.04 -14.08 -26.19
N LEU A 1092 6.44 -13.96 -24.99
CA LEU A 1092 5.78 -12.72 -24.54
C LEU A 1092 6.81 -11.59 -24.35
N CYS A 1093 6.70 -10.54 -25.16
CA CYS A 1093 7.61 -9.39 -25.07
C CYS A 1093 7.33 -8.51 -23.83
N LYS A 1094 8.39 -8.26 -23.04
CA LYS A 1094 8.34 -7.62 -21.71
C LYS A 1094 8.61 -6.09 -21.78
N CYS A 1095 8.07 -5.42 -22.78
CA CYS A 1095 8.37 -4.02 -23.14
C CYS A 1095 7.15 -3.34 -23.77
N THR A 1096 7.06 -2.01 -23.69
CA THR A 1096 5.99 -1.21 -24.30
C THR A 1096 6.33 -0.89 -25.75
N HIS A 1097 5.41 -1.11 -26.69
CA HIS A 1097 5.63 -0.68 -28.07
C HIS A 1097 5.51 0.84 -28.18
N ARG A 1098 6.52 1.50 -28.76
CA ARG A 1098 6.58 2.95 -28.90
C ARG A 1098 6.77 3.35 -30.35
N LEU A 1099 5.90 4.22 -30.84
CA LEU A 1099 5.98 4.87 -32.14
C LEU A 1099 6.42 6.32 -31.95
N ASN A 1100 7.64 6.66 -32.39
CA ASN A 1100 8.14 8.03 -32.31
C ASN A 1100 7.84 8.79 -33.60
N ILE A 1101 7.20 9.94 -33.47
CA ILE A 1101 6.77 10.81 -34.56
C ILE A 1101 7.27 12.22 -34.30
N LYS A 1102 7.61 12.98 -35.35
CA LYS A 1102 8.00 14.39 -35.18
C LYS A 1102 6.78 15.30 -35.21
N THR A 1103 6.77 16.30 -34.32
CA THR A 1103 5.76 17.35 -34.32
C THR A 1103 5.65 18.01 -35.70
N GLY A 1104 4.41 18.17 -36.15
CA GLY A 1104 4.01 18.76 -37.42
C GLY A 1104 3.84 17.78 -38.57
N GLN A 1105 4.24 16.51 -38.42
CA GLN A 1105 4.12 15.51 -39.48
C GLN A 1105 2.68 15.06 -39.73
N MET A 1106 2.37 14.79 -40.99
CA MET A 1106 1.17 14.05 -41.40
C MET A 1106 1.43 12.55 -41.29
N VAL A 1107 0.75 11.90 -40.34
CA VAL A 1107 0.93 10.48 -40.01
C VAL A 1107 -0.21 9.67 -40.62
N GLU A 1108 0.11 8.60 -41.33
CA GLU A 1108 -0.87 7.60 -41.77
C GLU A 1108 -0.60 6.25 -41.09
N LEU A 1109 -1.62 5.71 -40.42
CA LEU A 1109 -1.59 4.37 -39.84
C LEU A 1109 -2.51 3.46 -40.67
N VAL A 1110 -1.93 2.38 -41.21
CA VAL A 1110 -2.66 1.30 -41.88
C VAL A 1110 -2.84 0.19 -40.87
N LEU A 1111 -4.06 0.05 -40.36
CA LEU A 1111 -4.45 -0.91 -39.34
C LEU A 1111 -5.09 -2.13 -40.02
N ALA A 1112 -4.70 -3.35 -39.68
CA ALA A 1112 -5.33 -4.54 -40.25
C ALA A 1112 -5.45 -5.68 -39.24
N ASP A 1113 -6.60 -6.37 -39.23
CA ASP A 1113 -6.80 -7.57 -38.42
C ASP A 1113 -6.62 -8.85 -39.25
N ILE A 1114 -5.51 -9.56 -39.00
CA ILE A 1114 -5.08 -10.75 -39.73
C ILE A 1114 -5.53 -12.08 -39.09
N PHE A 1115 -6.22 -12.06 -37.95
CA PHE A 1115 -6.50 -13.29 -37.20
C PHE A 1115 -7.77 -14.01 -37.66
N GLY A 1116 -7.73 -15.34 -37.75
CA GLY A 1116 -8.83 -16.16 -38.28
C GLY A 1116 -9.96 -16.53 -37.30
N ALA A 1117 -9.86 -16.25 -35.99
CA ALA A 1117 -10.87 -16.67 -35.01
C ALA A 1117 -11.96 -15.63 -34.68
N GLY A 1118 -12.09 -14.56 -35.47
CA GLY A 1118 -13.30 -13.75 -35.47
C GLY A 1118 -13.49 -12.79 -34.29
N ALA A 1119 -12.46 -12.14 -33.75
CA ALA A 1119 -12.65 -10.98 -32.86
C ALA A 1119 -12.55 -9.66 -33.66
N GLY A 1120 -13.27 -8.61 -33.27
CA GLY A 1120 -13.09 -7.25 -33.83
C GLY A 1120 -12.30 -6.38 -32.86
N HIS A 1121 -11.74 -5.27 -33.35
CA HIS A 1121 -10.85 -4.40 -32.60
C HIS A 1121 -11.30 -2.94 -32.67
N PRO A 1122 -12.02 -2.43 -31.66
CA PRO A 1122 -12.22 -0.98 -31.49
C PRO A 1122 -10.91 -0.35 -31.07
N MET A 1123 -10.31 0.47 -31.93
CA MET A 1123 -9.03 1.13 -31.68
C MET A 1123 -9.25 2.61 -31.35
N HIS A 1124 -8.78 3.04 -30.19
CA HIS A 1124 -8.88 4.41 -29.70
C HIS A 1124 -7.49 5.08 -29.63
N LEU A 1125 -7.40 6.34 -30.06
CA LEU A 1125 -6.21 7.18 -29.94
C LEU A 1125 -6.48 8.35 -28.98
N HIS A 1126 -5.73 8.42 -27.89
CA HIS A 1126 -5.79 9.54 -26.96
C HIS A 1126 -5.25 10.82 -27.60
N GLY A 1127 -5.74 11.98 -27.17
CA GLY A 1127 -5.16 13.29 -27.51
C GLY A 1127 -5.40 13.81 -28.93
N TYR A 1128 -5.95 12.98 -29.83
CA TYR A 1128 -6.22 13.35 -31.22
C TYR A 1128 -7.58 12.89 -31.69
N SER A 1129 -8.03 13.53 -32.75
CA SER A 1129 -8.98 12.93 -33.68
C SER A 1129 -8.25 12.69 -35.01
N PHE A 1130 -8.62 11.63 -35.72
CA PHE A 1130 -8.03 11.19 -36.98
C PHE A 1130 -9.10 11.07 -38.07
N HIS A 1131 -8.70 11.34 -39.31
CA HIS A 1131 -9.52 11.10 -40.48
C HIS A 1131 -9.53 9.62 -40.82
N VAL A 1132 -10.71 9.04 -41.00
CA VAL A 1132 -10.84 7.67 -41.49
C VAL A 1132 -10.94 7.67 -43.01
N LEU A 1133 -9.87 7.23 -43.67
CA LEU A 1133 -9.74 7.26 -45.12
C LEU A 1133 -10.28 5.98 -45.78
N ALA A 1134 -10.25 4.86 -45.08
CA ALA A 1134 -10.79 3.58 -45.54
C ALA A 1134 -11.15 2.70 -44.34
N LEU A 1135 -12.20 1.90 -44.49
CA LEU A 1135 -12.55 0.79 -43.61
C LEU A 1135 -13.22 -0.27 -44.48
N GLU A 1136 -12.44 -1.22 -44.97
CA GLU A 1136 -12.87 -2.15 -46.01
C GLU A 1136 -12.46 -3.58 -45.68
N PRO A 1137 -13.22 -4.59 -46.13
CA PRO A 1137 -12.78 -5.98 -46.03
C PRO A 1137 -11.56 -6.21 -46.93
N TYR A 1138 -10.66 -7.11 -46.53
CA TYR A 1138 -9.60 -7.60 -47.40
C TYR A 1138 -9.65 -9.12 -47.53
N LYS A 1139 -9.16 -9.61 -48.67
CA LYS A 1139 -9.21 -11.03 -49.04
C LYS A 1139 -7.87 -11.70 -48.73
N GLU A 1140 -7.89 -13.03 -48.60
CA GLU A 1140 -6.68 -13.83 -48.38
C GLU A 1140 -5.62 -13.60 -49.48
N PRO A 1141 -4.31 -13.60 -49.15
CA PRO A 1141 -3.72 -13.99 -47.86
C PRO A 1141 -3.64 -12.86 -46.79
N PHE A 1142 -3.94 -13.20 -45.54
CA PHE A 1142 -3.93 -12.29 -44.40
C PHE A 1142 -2.52 -12.05 -43.83
N THR A 1143 -1.60 -11.46 -44.60
CA THR A 1143 -0.22 -11.16 -44.13
C THR A 1143 0.15 -9.68 -44.25
N LEU A 1144 1.13 -9.25 -43.45
CA LEU A 1144 1.66 -7.89 -43.50
C LEU A 1144 2.26 -7.57 -44.87
N GLU A 1145 3.02 -8.49 -45.46
CA GLU A 1145 3.61 -8.31 -46.79
C GLU A 1145 2.54 -8.12 -47.86
N HIS A 1146 1.43 -8.86 -47.75
CA HIS A 1146 0.33 -8.74 -48.68
C HIS A 1146 -0.34 -7.37 -48.58
N ILE A 1147 -0.62 -6.88 -47.37
CA ILE A 1147 -1.21 -5.53 -47.17
C ILE A 1147 -0.29 -4.45 -47.71
N GLN A 1148 1.02 -4.55 -47.46
CA GLN A 1148 2.01 -3.61 -47.99
C GLN A 1148 2.07 -3.65 -49.51
N GLU A 1149 1.96 -4.83 -50.12
CA GLU A 1149 1.91 -4.97 -51.58
C GLU A 1149 0.61 -4.40 -52.16
N MET A 1150 -0.54 -4.66 -51.53
CA MET A 1150 -1.82 -4.08 -51.94
C MET A 1150 -1.79 -2.55 -51.90
N ASP A 1151 -1.17 -1.97 -50.87
CA ASP A 1151 -0.99 -0.52 -50.79
C ASP A 1151 -0.08 0.01 -51.90
N ARG A 1152 1.04 -0.69 -52.15
CA ARG A 1152 2.03 -0.33 -53.18
C ARG A 1152 1.43 -0.38 -54.59
N GLN A 1153 0.54 -1.35 -54.84
CA GLN A 1153 -0.19 -1.50 -56.10
C GLN A 1153 -1.39 -0.53 -56.22
N GLY A 1154 -1.66 0.29 -55.21
CA GLY A 1154 -2.77 1.25 -55.23
C GLY A 1154 -4.15 0.59 -55.12
N MET A 1155 -4.23 -0.64 -54.60
CA MET A 1155 -5.50 -1.38 -54.45
C MET A 1155 -6.30 -0.97 -53.21
N MET A 1156 -5.71 -0.20 -52.28
CA MET A 1156 -6.40 0.34 -51.10
C MET A 1156 -6.80 1.79 -51.32
N SER A 1157 -8.01 1.99 -51.83
CA SER A 1157 -8.56 3.31 -52.13
C SER A 1157 -8.76 4.14 -50.86
N ARG A 1158 -8.40 5.42 -50.91
CA ARG A 1158 -8.51 6.37 -49.79
C ARG A 1158 -9.56 7.42 -50.13
N LYS A 1159 -10.49 7.66 -49.21
CA LYS A 1159 -11.40 8.80 -49.24
C LYS A 1159 -10.65 10.05 -48.78
N LEU A 1160 -10.17 10.86 -49.73
CA LEU A 1160 -9.43 12.09 -49.44
C LEU A 1160 -10.33 13.34 -49.40
N ILE A 1161 -11.56 13.23 -49.91
CA ILE A 1161 -12.54 14.33 -49.94
C ILE A 1161 -13.46 14.18 -48.73
N ASN A 1162 -13.39 15.15 -47.82
CA ASN A 1162 -14.17 15.23 -46.58
C ASN A 1162 -14.33 13.90 -45.81
N PRO A 1163 -13.24 13.16 -45.53
CA PRO A 1163 -13.32 11.95 -44.73
C PRO A 1163 -13.82 12.26 -43.31
N PRO A 1164 -14.63 11.37 -42.70
CA PRO A 1164 -15.13 11.57 -41.35
C PRO A 1164 -13.96 11.59 -40.36
N LEU A 1165 -14.09 12.42 -39.32
CA LEU A 1165 -13.12 12.53 -38.24
C LEU A 1165 -13.63 11.75 -37.04
N LYS A 1166 -12.81 10.88 -36.46
CA LYS A 1166 -13.13 10.01 -35.31
C LYS A 1166 -11.92 9.96 -34.39
N ASP A 1167 -12.10 9.53 -33.14
CA ASP A 1167 -10.98 9.15 -32.26
C ASP A 1167 -11.00 7.66 -31.91
N THR A 1168 -12.08 6.96 -32.27
CA THR A 1168 -12.27 5.54 -32.02
C THR A 1168 -12.82 4.90 -33.28
N ILE A 1169 -12.26 3.75 -33.67
CA ILE A 1169 -12.72 3.05 -34.87
C ILE A 1169 -12.84 1.55 -34.61
N TYR A 1170 -14.04 1.00 -34.83
CA TYR A 1170 -14.25 -0.45 -34.79
C TYR A 1170 -13.76 -1.10 -36.09
N ILE A 1171 -12.70 -1.91 -35.98
CA ILE A 1171 -12.13 -2.67 -37.10
C ILE A 1171 -12.61 -4.11 -36.99
N PRO A 1172 -13.53 -4.58 -37.86
CA PRO A 1172 -13.96 -5.96 -37.83
C PRO A 1172 -12.84 -6.92 -38.24
N ASN A 1173 -13.08 -8.21 -37.97
CA ASN A 1173 -12.18 -9.26 -38.40
C ASN A 1173 -12.04 -9.29 -39.93
N LYS A 1174 -10.82 -9.52 -40.45
CA LYS A 1174 -10.51 -9.49 -41.89
C LYS A 1174 -10.81 -8.16 -42.58
N HIS A 1175 -10.76 -7.06 -41.83
CA HIS A 1175 -10.84 -5.71 -42.38
C HIS A 1175 -9.51 -4.97 -42.15
N TYR A 1176 -9.29 -3.97 -43.00
CA TYR A 1176 -8.26 -2.97 -42.77
C TYR A 1176 -8.92 -1.60 -42.62
N ALA A 1177 -8.27 -0.74 -41.85
CA ALA A 1177 -8.61 0.66 -41.71
C ALA A 1177 -7.38 1.51 -42.01
N ILE A 1178 -7.58 2.64 -42.69
CA ILE A 1178 -6.53 3.63 -42.93
C ILE A 1178 -6.96 4.89 -42.20
N ILE A 1179 -6.17 5.30 -41.21
CA ILE A 1179 -6.41 6.53 -40.46
C ILE A 1179 -5.26 7.51 -40.65
N ARG A 1180 -5.58 8.80 -40.71
CA ARG A 1180 -4.60 9.87 -40.91
C ARG A 1180 -4.85 11.04 -39.98
N PHE A 1181 -3.81 11.51 -39.31
CA PHE A 1181 -3.87 12.68 -38.43
C PHE A 1181 -2.60 13.50 -38.53
N ARG A 1182 -2.67 14.75 -38.08
CA ARG A 1182 -1.52 15.63 -37.96
C ARG A 1182 -1.00 15.54 -36.53
N ALA A 1183 0.28 15.23 -36.38
CA ALA A 1183 0.94 15.17 -35.08
C ALA A 1183 1.22 16.62 -34.61
N ASP A 1184 0.24 17.30 -34.03
CA ASP A 1184 0.33 18.70 -33.60
C ASP A 1184 0.01 18.92 -32.12
N ASN A 1185 0.18 17.88 -31.31
CA ASN A 1185 -0.13 17.89 -29.88
C ASN A 1185 1.02 17.19 -29.12
N PRO A 1186 2.17 17.87 -28.93
CA PRO A 1186 3.35 17.25 -28.36
C PRO A 1186 3.08 16.59 -27.01
N GLY A 1187 3.45 15.31 -26.89
CA GLY A 1187 3.15 14.51 -25.72
C GLY A 1187 3.20 13.01 -25.99
N ILE A 1188 2.74 12.26 -25.00
CA ILE A 1188 2.69 10.79 -25.02
C ILE A 1188 1.25 10.35 -24.99
N TRP A 1189 0.83 9.66 -26.03
CA TRP A 1189 -0.57 9.30 -26.26
C TRP A 1189 -0.72 7.80 -26.38
N LEU A 1190 -1.68 7.25 -25.64
CA LEU A 1190 -2.01 5.84 -25.72
C LEU A 1190 -2.85 5.56 -26.97
N PHE A 1191 -2.47 4.52 -27.70
CA PHE A 1191 -3.25 3.96 -28.79
C PHE A 1191 -3.58 2.50 -28.46
N HIS A 1192 -4.85 2.18 -28.21
CA HIS A 1192 -5.22 0.89 -27.63
C HIS A 1192 -6.56 0.34 -28.11
N CYS A 1193 -6.76 -0.96 -27.87
CA CYS A 1193 -8.05 -1.60 -28.09
C CYS A 1193 -9.02 -1.29 -26.94
N HIS A 1194 -10.25 -0.91 -27.25
CA HIS A 1194 -11.30 -0.59 -26.28
C HIS A 1194 -12.06 -1.82 -25.76
N ILE A 1195 -11.60 -3.02 -26.10
CA ILE A 1195 -12.01 -4.25 -25.42
C ILE A 1195 -11.09 -4.46 -24.23
N GLU A 1196 -11.62 -4.36 -23.02
CA GLU A 1196 -10.83 -4.30 -21.78
C GLU A 1196 -9.91 -5.52 -21.60
N THR A 1197 -10.39 -6.72 -21.94
CA THR A 1197 -9.55 -7.93 -21.89
C THR A 1197 -8.43 -7.93 -22.91
N HIS A 1198 -8.65 -7.35 -24.10
CA HIS A 1198 -7.60 -7.19 -25.12
C HIS A 1198 -6.54 -6.18 -24.68
N LEU A 1199 -6.96 -5.06 -24.07
CA LEU A 1199 -6.06 -4.08 -23.47
C LEU A 1199 -5.21 -4.73 -22.37
N ALA A 1200 -5.83 -5.48 -21.44
CA ALA A 1200 -5.13 -6.18 -20.38
C ALA A 1200 -4.15 -7.26 -20.89
N GLN A 1201 -4.41 -7.84 -22.07
CA GLN A 1201 -3.51 -8.79 -22.76
C GLN A 1201 -2.38 -8.11 -23.56
N GLY A 1202 -2.40 -6.78 -23.71
CA GLY A 1202 -1.33 -6.02 -24.35
C GLY A 1202 -1.64 -5.45 -25.74
N LYS A 1203 -2.91 -5.38 -26.17
CA LYS A 1203 -3.31 -4.68 -27.41
C LYS A 1203 -3.29 -3.15 -27.23
N ALA A 1204 -2.13 -2.61 -26.88
CA ALA A 1204 -1.88 -1.20 -26.67
C ALA A 1204 -0.46 -0.82 -27.10
N MET A 1205 -0.30 0.40 -27.57
CA MET A 1205 1.00 1.01 -27.87
C MET A 1205 0.98 2.49 -27.52
N VAL A 1206 2.17 3.08 -27.52
CA VAL A 1206 2.36 4.50 -27.21
C VAL A 1206 2.80 5.24 -28.46
N ILE A 1207 2.12 6.33 -28.78
CA ILE A 1207 2.54 7.30 -29.80
C ILE A 1207 3.19 8.47 -29.09
N GLN A 1208 4.46 8.72 -29.38
CA GLN A 1208 5.20 9.88 -28.89
C GLN A 1208 5.23 10.94 -29.99
N ASP A 1209 4.54 12.06 -29.79
CA ASP A 1209 4.57 13.23 -30.69
C ASP A 1209 5.61 14.24 -30.20
N GLY A 1210 6.72 14.35 -30.91
CA GLY A 1210 7.82 15.26 -30.60
C GLY A 1210 8.82 14.72 -29.58
N ASP A 1211 9.88 15.51 -29.37
CA ASP A 1211 10.86 15.25 -28.32
C ASP A 1211 10.35 15.80 -26.97
N TYR A 1212 10.83 15.24 -25.86
CA TYR A 1212 10.45 15.68 -24.51
C TYR A 1212 10.66 17.18 -24.23
N ALA A 1213 11.53 17.85 -24.98
CA ALA A 1213 11.76 19.30 -24.88
C ALA A 1213 10.59 20.14 -25.43
N GLU A 1214 9.76 19.56 -26.30
CA GLU A 1214 8.58 20.19 -26.90
C GLU A 1214 7.32 19.97 -26.04
N PHE A 1215 7.37 19.07 -25.06
CA PHE A 1215 6.22 18.74 -24.24
C PHE A 1215 5.84 19.91 -23.32
N PRO A 1216 4.54 20.12 -23.06
CA PRO A 1216 4.10 21.05 -22.03
C PRO A 1216 4.76 20.73 -20.68
N PRO A 1217 5.24 21.73 -19.93
CA PRO A 1217 5.90 21.50 -18.66
C PRO A 1217 4.94 20.88 -17.64
N LEU A 1218 5.44 19.90 -16.89
CA LEU A 1218 4.72 19.31 -15.76
C LEU A 1218 4.55 20.33 -14.61
N PRO A 1219 3.42 20.34 -13.90
CA PRO A 1219 3.26 21.12 -12.67
C PRO A 1219 4.31 20.75 -11.62
N GLU A 1220 4.76 21.72 -10.80
CA GLU A 1220 5.84 21.51 -9.81
C GLU A 1220 5.57 20.37 -8.82
N GLU A 1221 4.30 20.13 -8.48
CA GLU A 1221 3.85 19.11 -7.53
C GLU A 1221 3.25 17.86 -8.21
N PHE A 1222 3.49 17.66 -9.51
CA PHE A 1222 2.92 16.52 -10.22
C PHE A 1222 3.49 15.18 -9.68
N PRO A 1223 2.64 14.18 -9.36
CA PRO A 1223 3.09 12.91 -8.76
C PRO A 1223 4.07 12.16 -9.67
N ARG A 1224 5.17 11.65 -9.08
CA ARG A 1224 6.11 10.76 -9.78
C ARG A 1224 5.86 9.31 -9.39
N CYS A 1225 5.84 8.45 -10.40
CA CYS A 1225 5.71 7.01 -10.21
C CYS A 1225 7.09 6.38 -10.11
N GLY A 1226 7.21 5.28 -9.37
CA GLY A 1226 8.47 4.54 -9.32
C GLY A 1226 8.36 3.35 -8.40
N GLY A 1227 9.10 2.30 -8.71
CA GLY A 1227 9.25 1.19 -7.78
C GLY A 1227 9.93 1.69 -6.49
N PHE A 1228 9.38 1.33 -5.33
CA PHE A 1228 10.09 1.40 -4.06
C PHE A 1228 11.18 0.32 -4.00
N VAL A 1229 12.11 0.33 -4.96
CA VAL A 1229 13.36 -0.40 -4.82
C VAL A 1229 14.15 0.40 -3.79
N ARG A 1230 14.48 -0.21 -2.64
CA ARG A 1230 15.40 0.40 -1.66
C ARG A 1230 16.79 0.48 -2.28
N GLY A 1231 16.98 1.50 -3.11
CA GLY A 1231 18.18 1.84 -3.85
C GLY A 1231 17.96 3.22 -4.47
N ASN A 1232 18.54 4.25 -3.85
CA ASN A 1232 18.58 5.63 -4.32
C ASN A 1232 17.23 6.32 -4.59
N ALA A 1233 16.41 6.49 -3.55
CA ALA A 1233 15.48 7.62 -3.54
C ALA A 1233 16.28 8.91 -3.27
N ARG A 1234 16.54 9.69 -4.34
CA ARG A 1234 16.72 11.13 -4.19
C ARG A 1234 15.47 11.64 -3.45
N ARG A 1235 15.72 12.40 -2.39
CA ARG A 1235 14.68 13.07 -1.62
C ARG A 1235 13.97 14.07 -2.53
N THR A 1236 12.72 13.80 -2.90
CA THR A 1236 11.71 14.84 -3.01
C THR A 1236 10.81 14.70 -1.79
N ALA A 1237 10.82 15.77 -1.00
CA ALA A 1237 10.10 15.86 0.25
C ALA A 1237 8.61 16.07 -0.02
N CYS A 1238 7.75 15.39 0.74
CA CYS A 1238 6.48 16.00 1.11
C CYS A 1238 6.81 17.32 1.80
N SER A 1239 6.45 18.43 1.18
CA SER A 1239 6.40 19.72 1.85
C SER A 1239 5.30 19.63 2.91
N PRO A 1240 5.59 19.83 4.20
CA PRO A 1240 4.55 20.16 5.15
C PRO A 1240 4.07 21.57 4.82
N SER A 1241 2.76 21.76 4.75
CA SER A 1241 2.14 23.08 4.66
C SER A 1241 2.71 24.01 5.74
N THR A 1242 3.60 24.91 5.33
CA THR A 1242 4.11 25.99 6.18
C THR A 1242 3.14 27.16 6.14
N ASN A 1243 2.01 27.03 6.83
CA ASN A 1243 1.43 28.18 7.51
C ASN A 1243 1.96 28.17 8.95
N GLY A 1244 3.17 28.69 9.10
CA GLY A 1244 3.86 28.83 10.39
C GLY A 1244 4.97 29.84 10.22
N ALA A 1245 4.76 31.04 10.76
CA ALA A 1245 5.61 32.20 10.68
C ALA A 1245 7.12 31.89 10.69
N ALA A 1246 7.84 32.48 9.73
CA ALA A 1246 9.29 32.50 9.72
C ALA A 1246 9.83 33.17 11.00
N MET A 1247 10.31 32.37 11.96
CA MET A 1247 11.25 32.84 12.98
C MET A 1247 12.66 32.46 12.55
N SER A 1248 13.40 33.47 12.12
CA SER A 1248 14.85 33.48 11.95
C SER A 1248 15.55 32.91 13.21
N MET A 1249 16.18 31.74 13.08
CA MET A 1249 17.09 31.21 14.11
C MET A 1249 18.48 31.83 13.91
N SER A 1250 18.76 32.85 14.70
CA SER A 1250 20.09 33.42 14.89
C SER A 1250 21.05 32.42 15.54
N GLY A 1251 22.34 32.50 15.22
CA GLY A 1251 23.43 31.71 15.84
C GLY A 1251 23.56 31.90 17.36
N SER A 1252 22.71 32.72 17.98
CA SER A 1252 22.67 33.00 19.41
C SER A 1252 22.10 31.85 20.25
N PHE A 1253 21.31 30.92 19.70
CA PHE A 1253 20.65 29.89 20.53
C PHE A 1253 21.59 28.74 20.94
N VAL A 1254 22.53 28.36 20.07
CA VAL A 1254 23.55 27.35 20.39
C VAL A 1254 24.60 27.94 21.35
N LEU A 1255 24.98 29.20 21.15
CA LEU A 1255 25.84 29.93 22.09
C LEU A 1255 25.12 30.16 23.42
N SER A 1256 23.81 30.43 23.43
CA SER A 1256 23.01 30.58 24.65
C SER A 1256 22.83 29.27 25.40
N LEU A 1257 22.70 28.12 24.73
CA LEU A 1257 22.63 26.83 25.42
C LEU A 1257 23.99 26.44 26.05
N VAL A 1258 25.09 26.77 25.37
CA VAL A 1258 26.45 26.59 25.91
C VAL A 1258 26.71 27.58 27.06
N LEU A 1259 26.27 28.83 26.96
CA LEU A 1259 26.34 29.83 28.03
C LEU A 1259 25.34 29.58 29.16
N PHE A 1260 24.23 28.89 28.92
CA PHE A 1260 23.25 28.49 29.93
C PHE A 1260 23.72 27.26 30.70
N LEU A 1261 24.36 26.30 30.04
CA LEU A 1261 25.06 25.20 30.69
C LEU A 1261 26.32 25.69 31.42
N TRP A 1262 27.05 26.67 30.87
CA TRP A 1262 28.13 27.39 31.56
C TRP A 1262 27.58 28.21 32.74
N GLY A 1263 26.40 28.83 32.60
CA GLY A 1263 25.74 29.62 33.64
C GLY A 1263 25.22 28.76 34.78
N ILE A 1264 24.75 27.54 34.50
CA ILE A 1264 24.42 26.53 35.51
C ILE A 1264 25.71 26.01 36.17
N PHE A 1265 26.76 25.75 35.38
CA PHE A 1265 28.06 25.31 35.92
C PHE A 1265 28.70 26.39 36.81
N VAL A 1266 28.64 27.67 36.42
CA VAL A 1266 29.16 28.80 37.22
C VAL A 1266 28.26 29.12 38.41
N ARG A 1267 26.94 28.99 38.31
CA ARG A 1267 26.03 29.16 39.46
C ARG A 1267 26.12 28.02 40.48
N VAL A 1268 26.55 26.83 40.06
CA VAL A 1268 26.83 25.69 40.96
C VAL A 1268 28.25 25.74 41.52
N VAL A 1269 29.18 26.44 40.86
CA VAL A 1269 30.57 26.66 41.33
C VAL A 1269 30.71 27.93 42.20
N CYS A 1270 29.78 28.88 42.11
CA CYS A 1270 29.72 30.09 42.96
C CYS A 1270 28.77 29.95 44.17
N PHE A 1271 28.28 28.74 44.48
CA PHE A 1271 27.50 28.45 45.69
C PHE A 1271 28.16 27.35 46.52
#